data_AF-A0A109QCF4-F1
#
_entry.id   AF-A0A109QCF4-F1
#
_cell.length_a   1.000
_cell.length_b   1.000
_cell.length_c   1.000
_cell.angle_alpha   90.00
_cell.angle_beta   90.00
_cell.angle_gamma   90.00
#
_symmetry.space_group_name_H-M   'P 1'
#
loop_
_entity.id
_entity.type
_entity.pdbx_description
1 polymer ?
#
loop_
_entity_poly.entity_id
_entity_poly.type
_entity_poly.pdbx_seq_one_letter_code
_entity_poly.pdbx_strand_id
1 'polypeptide(L)'
;MSGMIETIERLTQVQEEQISVPAEVLYYRIEKVKEDFSAAGDEKNAKKAGQLLEKLLKKEFTVAFCGHFSAGKSSMINAIMGSQVLPSSPIPTSANVVSIKTGKKAARIFFKHGKTIDFGPEYDINELKTYAVNGDEVETIELYHPSNLLGEVISIMDTPGIDSTDDAHKVSTESSLHLSDAVFYVMDYNHVQSEVNFQFTKELKDRGVPVYLVINQIDKHVDFELSFTQYRESVMDAFRHWDIEPDGVFFTSLKDPFHSENQWQELLAQLGRMFKGKERLLIPSIFRATLYLIAEHRKFLHEKHALKREPFERLLEEKADGENIQARYAALSTRLASLFETAEKFEKEGKRELQSILDNAPLIPFSTRELARLFLESRQPGFKVGFLFSASKTKEEKAKRLNDLYVELSQNTSAHLEWHIKELLRTLPEKYGYDDSEYQKHAMEFSVKFDEDLLVHAVKPGALTGGEAVLNYSKDIADAVKSLYRRAALTMIEGAAQALRRQAEEQAQDIKRELEEIRGLKEAQDALVALNRRESEAEARLTDVLINGIPGEEQAPPLQAYEQQKAERVEVPQAPDDRATVKRPVHLAVKKEEAESSASYSSPIKKDYKSFMLKMADMLRRSAQVIQDIPGLAGSACAMEQRAERLEKNRFTVALFGAFSAGKSSFANALMGDLILPVSPNPTTAAINKILPPDENNPHGSVRVRLKTREDITNDVLHSLEVFGISAETIEQAVECSSALDAKDVHPTAKPHYSFLRAVQKGYSEIESQLGQDLIIGLEEFREFVAQEHKACFVEWIELYYDCPLTRQGIILVDTPGADSINARHTGVAFEYIKNADAVLFVTYYNHAFSHADREFLIQLGRVKDTFAMDKMFFIVNAADLARSQEELEGVVEHVVQNLATCGIVRPRIYPVSSQTALLARMGAHGKLNESAAGILRKRLGVAAEAPLPSVAEALHFSGLSHFENEFIAFTLEELTRIALNEAFAEVRRVLQTMDDLIATARQDASLRDQQLKAAEARREQALQTIHELDTAADIQALEKEIQELVYYVKQRVMLRFNEAFRYSFNPASLKDDGRGIQKTLQLSLEELSRFLAFDLAQEMRATALRVERFMAQTGEKIREKLMNRMQLEHFTLRAWEHPTYNTPDFSADFPEGTTDELRSSLNFFKNPKQFFEQGGQEKMKADLERKYQIPVQAYTAQGEEVLRSHYVPAFKEEIAAAQARAVTEVEEYFAGLFAVLGMKINIEGLMDRRNQVNSMLMLVEKEINVKEK
;
A
#
# COMPACT_ATOMS: atom_id res chain seq x y z
N MET A 1 5.58 6.30 -20.69
CA MET A 1 5.01 7.57 -20.20
C MET A 1 5.95 8.76 -20.37
N SER A 2 7.25 8.67 -20.07
CA SER A 2 8.20 9.78 -20.25
C SER A 2 8.20 10.40 -21.66
N GLY A 3 8.21 9.61 -22.75
CA GLY A 3 8.09 10.15 -24.12
C GLY A 3 6.68 10.68 -24.51
N MET A 4 5.64 10.36 -23.73
CA MET A 4 4.25 10.82 -23.94
C MET A 4 4.05 12.20 -23.33
N ILE A 5 4.58 12.39 -22.12
CA ILE A 5 4.66 13.70 -21.46
C ILE A 5 5.56 14.62 -22.29
N GLU A 6 6.73 14.16 -22.74
CA GLU A 6 7.60 14.96 -23.62
C GLU A 6 6.93 15.35 -24.94
N THR A 7 6.08 14.49 -25.52
CA THR A 7 5.37 14.78 -26.78
C THR A 7 4.19 15.72 -26.55
N ILE A 8 3.42 15.51 -25.48
CA ILE A 8 2.31 16.42 -25.10
C ILE A 8 2.89 17.78 -24.70
N GLU A 9 3.91 17.84 -23.85
CA GLU A 9 4.59 19.06 -23.40
C GLU A 9 5.29 19.80 -24.55
N ARG A 10 6.04 19.10 -25.42
CA ARG A 10 6.63 19.72 -26.63
C ARG A 10 5.57 20.24 -27.58
N LEU A 11 4.47 19.52 -27.78
CA LEU A 11 3.38 19.98 -28.65
C LEU A 11 2.62 21.16 -28.02
N THR A 12 2.42 21.19 -26.69
CA THR A 12 1.82 22.34 -25.99
C THR A 12 2.72 23.57 -25.98
N GLN A 13 4.02 23.43 -25.72
CA GLN A 13 4.94 24.60 -25.69
C GLN A 13 5.25 25.17 -27.07
N VAL A 14 5.17 24.36 -28.13
CA VAL A 14 5.52 24.80 -29.50
C VAL A 14 4.27 25.23 -30.31
N GLN A 15 3.04 24.88 -29.90
CA GLN A 15 1.84 25.14 -30.72
C GLN A 15 0.69 25.91 -30.06
N GLU A 16 0.75 26.28 -28.76
CA GLU A 16 -0.33 27.09 -28.15
C GLU A 16 -0.55 28.47 -28.83
N GLU A 17 0.42 28.96 -29.60
CA GLU A 17 0.27 30.17 -30.41
C GLU A 17 -0.27 29.94 -31.84
N GLN A 18 -0.43 28.70 -32.33
CA GLN A 18 -0.71 28.43 -33.77
C GLN A 18 -1.58 27.20 -34.13
N ILE A 19 -2.42 26.63 -33.26
CA ILE A 19 -3.45 25.67 -33.73
C ILE A 19 -4.61 26.43 -34.41
N SER A 20 -4.40 26.86 -35.67
CA SER A 20 -5.41 27.48 -36.53
C SER A 20 -6.08 26.44 -37.44
N VAL A 21 -6.62 25.38 -36.86
CA VAL A 21 -7.38 24.35 -37.62
C VAL A 21 -8.87 24.72 -37.59
N PRO A 22 -9.53 24.93 -38.75
CA PRO A 22 -10.98 25.18 -38.79
C PRO A 22 -11.77 24.02 -38.17
N ALA A 23 -12.91 24.33 -37.53
CA ALA A 23 -13.71 23.33 -36.82
C ALA A 23 -14.21 22.19 -37.73
N GLU A 24 -14.64 22.50 -38.96
CA GLU A 24 -15.00 21.53 -40.00
C GLU A 24 -13.84 20.59 -40.40
N VAL A 25 -12.60 21.10 -40.46
CA VAL A 25 -11.42 20.29 -40.76
C VAL A 25 -11.09 19.38 -39.58
N LEU A 26 -11.13 19.89 -38.35
CA LEU A 26 -10.93 19.07 -37.15
C LEU A 26 -12.00 17.98 -37.02
N TYR A 27 -13.26 18.30 -37.31
CA TYR A 27 -14.35 17.31 -37.34
C TYR A 27 -14.04 16.17 -38.31
N TYR A 28 -13.61 16.50 -39.52
CA TYR A 28 -13.26 15.51 -40.54
C TYR A 28 -12.07 14.62 -40.11
N ARG A 29 -11.02 15.22 -39.51
CA ARG A 29 -9.87 14.47 -38.99
C ARG A 29 -10.27 13.51 -37.86
N ILE A 30 -11.09 13.95 -36.90
CA ILE A 30 -11.56 13.11 -35.80
C ILE A 30 -12.49 12.00 -36.30
N GLU A 31 -13.31 12.26 -37.33
CA GLU A 31 -14.15 11.24 -37.96
C GLU A 31 -13.29 10.09 -38.54
N LYS A 32 -12.16 10.42 -39.18
CA LYS A 32 -11.21 9.42 -39.68
C LYS A 32 -10.52 8.63 -38.56
N VAL A 33 -10.12 9.30 -37.48
CA VAL A 33 -9.58 8.62 -36.29
C VAL A 33 -10.61 7.65 -35.70
N LYS A 34 -11.89 8.06 -35.61
CA LYS A 34 -12.98 7.21 -35.14
C LYS A 34 -13.23 6.00 -36.05
N GLU A 35 -13.19 6.18 -37.37
CA GLU A 35 -13.31 5.08 -38.34
C GLU A 35 -12.20 4.05 -38.12
N ASP A 36 -10.95 4.50 -37.93
CA ASP A 36 -9.82 3.62 -37.66
C ASP A 36 -9.94 2.87 -36.33
N PHE A 37 -10.40 3.53 -35.25
CA PHE A 37 -10.71 2.87 -33.98
C PHE A 37 -11.74 1.75 -34.18
N SER A 38 -12.81 2.04 -34.92
CA SER A 38 -13.88 1.08 -35.21
C SER A 38 -13.36 -0.09 -36.06
N ALA A 39 -12.57 0.18 -37.09
CA ALA A 39 -11.96 -0.84 -37.95
C ALA A 39 -11.00 -1.76 -37.18
N ALA A 40 -10.32 -1.23 -36.15
CA ALA A 40 -9.49 -2.00 -35.24
C ALA A 40 -10.30 -2.75 -34.16
N GLY A 41 -11.60 -2.53 -34.03
CA GLY A 41 -12.49 -3.13 -33.03
C GLY A 41 -12.46 -2.44 -31.65
N ASP A 42 -11.95 -1.21 -31.58
CA ASP A 42 -11.93 -0.38 -30.37
C ASP A 42 -13.22 0.45 -30.25
N GLU A 43 -14.32 -0.25 -29.99
CA GLU A 43 -15.65 0.38 -29.90
C GLU A 43 -15.74 1.40 -28.74
N LYS A 44 -14.95 1.22 -27.68
CA LYS A 44 -14.94 2.12 -26.52
C LYS A 44 -14.37 3.49 -26.91
N ASN A 45 -13.18 3.54 -27.50
CA ASN A 45 -12.58 4.81 -27.91
C ASN A 45 -13.29 5.39 -29.14
N ALA A 46 -13.88 4.56 -30.02
CA ALA A 46 -14.75 5.01 -31.09
C ALA A 46 -16.02 5.72 -30.55
N LYS A 47 -16.66 5.19 -29.49
CA LYS A 47 -17.78 5.85 -28.82
C LYS A 47 -17.35 7.21 -28.24
N LYS A 48 -16.20 7.28 -27.55
CA LYS A 48 -15.66 8.52 -26.98
C LYS A 48 -15.34 9.56 -28.07
N ALA A 49 -14.69 9.16 -29.16
CA ALA A 49 -14.43 10.03 -30.31
C ALA A 49 -15.74 10.53 -30.95
N GLY A 50 -16.77 9.69 -31.01
CA GLY A 50 -18.12 10.08 -31.42
C GLY A 50 -18.75 11.16 -30.52
N GLN A 51 -18.53 11.09 -29.21
CA GLN A 51 -18.98 12.12 -28.27
C GLN A 51 -18.20 13.43 -28.46
N LEU A 52 -16.89 13.38 -28.77
CA LEU A 52 -16.09 14.57 -29.11
C LEU A 52 -16.56 15.24 -30.42
N LEU A 53 -16.92 14.45 -31.44
CA LEU A 53 -17.52 14.96 -32.68
C LEU A 53 -18.86 15.68 -32.40
N GLU A 54 -19.71 15.08 -31.56
CA GLU A 54 -20.99 15.68 -31.18
C GLU A 54 -20.80 16.98 -30.39
N LYS A 55 -19.81 17.01 -29.52
CA LYS A 55 -19.41 18.22 -28.78
C LYS A 55 -18.95 19.34 -29.71
N LEU A 56 -18.15 18.99 -30.74
CA LEU A 56 -17.68 19.95 -31.75
C LEU A 56 -18.82 20.52 -32.59
N LEU A 57 -19.80 19.68 -33.01
CA LEU A 57 -21.00 20.13 -33.73
C LEU A 57 -21.85 21.08 -32.90
N LYS A 58 -22.13 20.71 -31.64
CA LYS A 58 -22.93 21.51 -30.70
C LYS A 58 -22.21 22.76 -30.21
N LYS A 59 -20.91 22.91 -30.52
CA LYS A 59 -20.01 23.94 -29.95
C LYS A 59 -20.10 24.00 -28.43
N GLU A 60 -20.19 22.82 -27.80
CA GLU A 60 -20.44 22.70 -26.38
C GLU A 60 -19.11 22.73 -25.62
N PHE A 61 -18.91 23.76 -24.80
CA PHE A 61 -17.77 23.86 -23.89
C PHE A 61 -18.21 23.47 -22.49
N THR A 62 -17.62 22.41 -21.94
CA THR A 62 -18.04 21.73 -20.72
C THR A 62 -16.98 21.87 -19.64
N VAL A 63 -17.37 22.42 -18.49
CA VAL A 63 -16.53 22.51 -17.30
C VAL A 63 -17.00 21.48 -16.28
N ALA A 64 -16.10 20.58 -15.85
CA ALA A 64 -16.44 19.59 -14.83
C ALA A 64 -16.07 20.07 -13.44
N PHE A 65 -16.92 19.76 -12.47
CA PHE A 65 -16.67 19.91 -11.05
C PHE A 65 -16.44 18.52 -10.45
N CYS A 66 -15.26 18.34 -9.87
CA CYS A 66 -14.78 17.08 -9.28
C CYS A 66 -14.37 17.31 -7.83
N GLY A 67 -14.18 16.26 -7.04
CA GLY A 67 -13.78 16.40 -5.63
C GLY A 67 -14.38 15.35 -4.71
N HIS A 68 -13.89 15.26 -3.48
CA HIS A 68 -14.37 14.31 -2.48
C HIS A 68 -15.83 14.55 -2.07
N PHE A 69 -16.39 13.54 -1.43
CA PHE A 69 -17.73 13.62 -0.87
C PHE A 69 -17.82 14.77 0.15
N SER A 70 -18.94 15.50 0.19
CA SER A 70 -19.13 16.68 1.06
C SER A 70 -18.18 17.87 0.87
N ALA A 71 -17.31 17.90 -0.16
CA ALA A 71 -16.44 19.06 -0.45
C ALA A 71 -17.20 20.34 -0.87
N GLY A 72 -18.50 20.21 -1.17
CA GLY A 72 -19.38 21.34 -1.52
C GLY A 72 -19.60 21.57 -3.01
N LYS A 73 -19.26 20.59 -3.88
CA LYS A 73 -19.44 20.63 -5.35
C LYS A 73 -20.84 21.06 -5.78
N SER A 74 -21.88 20.30 -5.43
CA SER A 74 -23.25 20.58 -5.86
C SER A 74 -23.79 21.89 -5.26
N SER A 75 -23.33 22.29 -4.06
CA SER A 75 -23.64 23.61 -3.50
C SER A 75 -23.00 24.75 -4.31
N MET A 76 -21.77 24.55 -4.77
CA MET A 76 -21.06 25.50 -5.62
C MET A 76 -21.70 25.63 -7.00
N ILE A 77 -22.11 24.51 -7.59
CA ILE A 77 -22.84 24.51 -8.86
C ILE A 77 -24.18 25.23 -8.71
N ASN A 78 -24.94 24.96 -7.66
CA ASN A 78 -26.18 25.70 -7.36
C ASN A 78 -25.94 27.21 -7.21
N ALA A 79 -24.85 27.59 -6.53
CA ALA A 79 -24.47 28.99 -6.39
C ALA A 79 -24.15 29.63 -7.75
N ILE A 80 -23.41 28.94 -8.64
CA ILE A 80 -23.13 29.40 -10.01
C ILE A 80 -24.43 29.56 -10.83
N MET A 81 -25.38 28.63 -10.67
CA MET A 81 -26.68 28.68 -11.35
C MET A 81 -27.61 29.76 -10.78
N GLY A 82 -27.34 30.25 -9.56
CA GLY A 82 -28.20 31.21 -8.87
C GLY A 82 -29.55 30.61 -8.42
N SER A 83 -29.69 29.29 -8.45
CA SER A 83 -30.88 28.55 -8.03
C SER A 83 -30.53 27.14 -7.56
N GLN A 84 -31.42 26.51 -6.80
CA GLN A 84 -31.23 25.14 -6.33
C GLN A 84 -31.63 24.15 -7.43
N VAL A 85 -30.66 23.73 -8.24
CA VAL A 85 -30.83 22.81 -9.38
C VAL A 85 -30.48 21.37 -8.98
N LEU A 86 -29.51 21.19 -8.08
CA LEU A 86 -29.07 19.91 -7.53
C LEU A 86 -29.44 19.77 -6.05
N PRO A 87 -29.67 18.54 -5.56
CA PRO A 87 -29.72 18.28 -4.12
C PRO A 87 -28.36 18.61 -3.48
N SER A 88 -28.37 19.27 -2.32
CA SER A 88 -27.18 19.47 -1.49
C SER A 88 -27.38 18.71 -0.18
N SER A 89 -26.85 17.49 -0.08
CA SER A 89 -26.89 16.67 1.14
C SER A 89 -25.47 16.25 1.53
N PRO A 90 -25.11 16.22 2.83
CA PRO A 90 -23.89 15.59 3.33
C PRO A 90 -23.99 14.06 3.40
N ILE A 91 -25.02 13.44 2.81
CA ILE A 91 -25.20 11.99 2.65
C ILE A 91 -24.95 11.60 1.18
N PRO A 92 -24.36 10.42 0.84
CA PRO A 92 -23.96 10.06 -0.52
C PRO A 92 -25.04 10.32 -1.58
N THR A 93 -24.91 11.42 -2.31
CA THR A 93 -25.77 11.75 -3.45
C THR A 93 -24.95 11.68 -4.74
N SER A 94 -25.40 10.80 -5.62
CA SER A 94 -25.03 10.62 -7.03
C SER A 94 -23.93 9.59 -7.35
N ALA A 95 -24.40 8.46 -7.89
CA ALA A 95 -23.61 7.46 -8.60
C ALA A 95 -23.50 7.75 -10.11
N ASN A 96 -24.18 8.81 -10.58
CA ASN A 96 -24.41 9.17 -11.98
C ASN A 96 -23.83 10.54 -12.34
N VAL A 97 -23.39 10.71 -13.58
CA VAL A 97 -22.93 12.01 -14.09
C VAL A 97 -24.13 12.92 -14.38
N VAL A 98 -24.11 14.13 -13.83
CA VAL A 98 -25.18 15.12 -14.03
C VAL A 98 -24.63 16.32 -14.79
N SER A 99 -25.13 16.55 -16.00
CA SER A 99 -24.78 17.73 -16.80
C SER A 99 -25.86 18.79 -16.67
N ILE A 100 -25.47 20.02 -16.33
CA ILE A 100 -26.34 21.18 -16.19
C ILE A 100 -26.03 22.17 -17.30
N LYS A 101 -27.07 22.52 -18.07
CA LYS A 101 -26.97 23.38 -19.24
C LYS A 101 -27.90 24.58 -19.12
N THR A 102 -27.49 25.71 -19.67
CA THR A 102 -28.37 26.89 -19.74
C THR A 102 -29.45 26.67 -20.79
N GLY A 103 -30.73 26.78 -20.42
CA GLY A 103 -31.85 26.52 -21.33
C GLY A 103 -33.22 26.60 -20.66
N LYS A 104 -34.29 26.27 -21.39
CA LYS A 104 -35.63 26.17 -20.79
C LYS A 104 -35.65 25.02 -19.79
N LYS A 105 -36.32 25.20 -18.64
CA LYS A 105 -36.41 24.18 -17.59
C LYS A 105 -36.89 22.85 -18.19
N ALA A 106 -36.03 21.83 -18.16
CA ALA A 106 -36.28 20.48 -18.66
C ALA A 106 -35.25 19.52 -18.05
N ALA A 107 -35.54 18.22 -18.03
CA ALA A 107 -34.59 17.20 -17.62
C ALA A 107 -34.65 16.01 -18.59
N ARG A 108 -33.51 15.38 -18.84
CA ARG A 108 -33.37 14.24 -19.73
C ARG A 108 -32.51 13.16 -19.09
N ILE A 109 -33.02 11.93 -19.03
CA ILE A 109 -32.33 10.80 -18.40
C ILE A 109 -31.90 9.81 -19.47
N PHE A 110 -30.60 9.50 -19.50
CA PHE A 110 -30.00 8.47 -20.34
C PHE A 110 -29.74 7.22 -19.50
N PHE A 111 -30.28 6.09 -19.93
CA PHE A 111 -30.09 4.78 -19.29
C PHE A 111 -28.93 4.03 -19.96
N LYS A 112 -28.17 3.23 -19.19
CA LYS A 112 -27.11 2.37 -19.74
C LYS A 112 -27.65 1.39 -20.79
N HIS A 113 -28.88 0.91 -20.55
CA HIS A 113 -29.65 0.06 -21.45
C HIS A 113 -31.10 0.54 -21.47
N GLY A 114 -31.56 1.13 -22.58
CA GLY A 114 -32.96 1.58 -22.71
C GLY A 114 -33.13 2.84 -23.57
N LYS A 115 -34.37 3.34 -23.63
CA LYS A 115 -34.70 4.62 -24.29
C LYS A 115 -34.54 5.78 -23.31
N THR A 116 -34.07 6.92 -23.82
CA THR A 116 -34.00 8.18 -23.10
C THR A 116 -35.39 8.64 -22.64
N ILE A 117 -35.50 9.15 -21.42
CA ILE A 117 -36.73 9.74 -20.87
C ILE A 117 -36.59 11.25 -20.79
N ASP A 118 -37.54 11.97 -21.37
CA ASP A 118 -37.62 13.43 -21.36
C ASP A 118 -38.70 13.91 -20.38
N PHE A 119 -38.33 14.83 -19.51
CA PHE A 119 -39.22 15.52 -18.58
C PHE A 119 -39.46 16.96 -19.03
N GLY A 120 -40.73 17.36 -19.05
CA GLY A 120 -41.15 18.74 -19.31
C GLY A 120 -40.82 19.71 -18.16
N PRO A 121 -41.18 21.00 -18.28
CA PRO A 121 -40.78 22.06 -17.34
C PRO A 121 -41.29 21.91 -15.89
N GLU A 122 -42.24 21.02 -15.65
CA GLU A 122 -42.92 20.82 -14.35
C GLU A 122 -42.40 19.62 -13.54
N TYR A 123 -41.23 19.05 -13.87
CA TYR A 123 -40.68 17.92 -13.12
C TYR A 123 -40.41 18.26 -11.64
N ASP A 124 -40.64 17.28 -10.75
CA ASP A 124 -40.26 17.36 -9.34
C ASP A 124 -38.77 17.00 -9.16
N ILE A 125 -38.04 17.87 -8.49
CA ILE A 125 -36.62 17.65 -8.14
C ILE A 125 -36.48 16.42 -7.23
N ASN A 126 -37.48 16.12 -6.39
CA ASN A 126 -37.43 14.93 -5.52
C ASN A 126 -37.56 13.63 -6.31
N GLU A 127 -38.31 13.61 -7.41
CA GLU A 127 -38.42 12.45 -8.30
C GLU A 127 -37.07 12.19 -9.02
N LEU A 128 -36.37 13.25 -9.42
CA LEU A 128 -35.02 13.17 -9.98
C LEU A 128 -33.97 12.68 -8.97
N LYS A 129 -34.13 12.94 -7.66
CA LYS A 129 -33.22 12.41 -6.63
C LYS A 129 -33.16 10.89 -6.66
N THR A 130 -34.30 10.22 -6.87
CA THR A 130 -34.38 8.75 -6.96
C THR A 130 -33.53 8.20 -8.11
N TYR A 131 -33.55 8.86 -9.27
CA TYR A 131 -32.72 8.48 -10.43
C TYR A 131 -31.25 8.89 -10.27
N ALA A 132 -30.96 9.99 -9.58
CA ALA A 132 -29.60 10.41 -9.30
C ALA A 132 -28.87 9.42 -8.37
N VAL A 133 -29.59 8.76 -7.45
CA VAL A 133 -29.03 7.76 -6.52
C VAL A 133 -28.92 6.36 -7.17
N ASN A 134 -29.75 6.02 -8.15
CA ASN A 134 -29.72 4.72 -8.86
C ASN A 134 -28.64 4.69 -9.96
N GLY A 135 -27.39 4.37 -9.59
CA GLY A 135 -26.27 4.31 -10.54
C GLY A 135 -26.08 3.00 -11.30
N ASP A 136 -26.86 1.98 -11.00
CA ASP A 136 -26.78 0.72 -11.71
C ASP A 136 -27.43 0.81 -13.09
N GLU A 137 -28.55 1.54 -13.21
CA GLU A 137 -29.37 1.60 -14.42
C GLU A 137 -29.20 2.90 -15.24
N VAL A 138 -28.92 4.03 -14.59
CA VAL A 138 -28.82 5.36 -15.21
C VAL A 138 -27.36 5.67 -15.58
N GLU A 139 -27.11 6.20 -16.78
CA GLU A 139 -25.77 6.59 -17.27
C GLU A 139 -25.53 8.09 -17.07
N THR A 140 -26.48 8.94 -17.46
CA THR A 140 -26.32 10.40 -17.42
C THR A 140 -27.66 11.11 -17.23
N ILE A 141 -27.66 12.22 -16.49
CA ILE A 141 -28.81 13.11 -16.33
C ILE A 141 -28.43 14.49 -16.89
N GLU A 142 -29.17 14.98 -17.89
CA GLU A 142 -29.04 16.34 -18.40
C GLU A 142 -30.15 17.23 -17.81
N LEU A 143 -29.78 18.31 -17.14
CA LEU A 143 -30.68 19.30 -16.56
C LEU A 143 -30.53 20.62 -17.32
N TYR A 144 -31.64 21.19 -17.77
CA TYR A 144 -31.67 22.51 -18.41
C TYR A 144 -32.27 23.53 -17.45
N HIS A 145 -31.64 24.70 -17.29
CA HIS A 145 -32.10 25.75 -16.39
C HIS A 145 -31.86 27.17 -16.98
N PRO A 146 -32.81 28.13 -16.83
CA PRO A 146 -32.78 29.38 -17.59
C PRO A 146 -31.87 30.48 -17.02
N SER A 147 -31.45 30.38 -15.75
CA SER A 147 -30.64 31.39 -15.06
C SER A 147 -29.27 30.85 -14.67
N ASN A 148 -28.24 31.70 -14.74
CA ASN A 148 -26.92 31.53 -14.12
C ASN A 148 -26.30 32.91 -13.80
N LEU A 149 -25.31 32.95 -12.91
CA LEU A 149 -24.63 34.19 -12.50
C LEU A 149 -23.61 34.73 -13.52
N LEU A 150 -23.23 33.92 -14.52
CA LEU A 150 -22.20 34.27 -15.49
C LEU A 150 -22.75 35.06 -16.69
N GLY A 151 -24.07 35.02 -16.93
CA GLY A 151 -24.73 35.68 -18.06
C GLY A 151 -24.42 35.06 -19.42
N GLU A 152 -23.89 33.84 -19.44
CA GLU A 152 -23.40 33.14 -20.64
C GLU A 152 -24.09 31.77 -20.78
N VAL A 153 -24.11 31.20 -21.99
CA VAL A 153 -24.54 29.80 -22.18
C VAL A 153 -23.44 28.87 -21.69
N ILE A 154 -23.67 28.23 -20.54
CA ILE A 154 -22.73 27.30 -19.90
C ILE A 154 -23.21 25.85 -19.95
N SER A 155 -22.25 24.93 -19.96
CA SER A 155 -22.42 23.49 -19.72
C SER A 155 -21.49 23.10 -18.57
N ILE A 156 -22.07 22.71 -17.45
CA ILE A 156 -21.36 22.26 -16.25
C ILE A 156 -21.63 20.78 -16.07
N MET A 157 -20.62 20.02 -15.67
CA MET A 157 -20.76 18.60 -15.33
C MET A 157 -20.46 18.41 -13.84
N ASP A 158 -21.43 17.90 -13.08
CA ASP A 158 -21.21 17.38 -11.73
C ASP A 158 -20.82 15.89 -11.86
N THR A 159 -19.68 15.53 -11.29
CA THR A 159 -19.15 14.16 -11.33
C THR A 159 -19.18 13.53 -9.93
N PRO A 160 -19.42 12.21 -9.80
CA PRO A 160 -19.38 11.53 -8.51
C PRO A 160 -18.05 11.74 -7.75
N GLY A 161 -18.09 11.61 -6.42
CA GLY A 161 -16.90 11.79 -5.57
C GLY A 161 -15.89 10.66 -5.72
N ILE A 162 -14.59 10.99 -5.65
CA ILE A 162 -13.49 10.03 -5.84
C ILE A 162 -13.15 9.18 -4.59
N ASP A 163 -13.78 9.49 -3.45
CA ASP A 163 -13.53 8.89 -2.12
C ASP A 163 -14.57 7.84 -1.69
N SER A 164 -15.50 7.47 -2.57
CA SER A 164 -16.53 6.50 -2.20
C SER A 164 -15.95 5.09 -2.09
N THR A 165 -16.44 4.35 -1.09
CA THR A 165 -16.03 2.98 -0.76
C THR A 165 -16.47 1.93 -1.80
N ASP A 166 -16.96 2.34 -2.97
CA ASP A 166 -17.49 1.45 -4.01
C ASP A 166 -16.75 1.67 -5.33
N ASP A 167 -16.03 0.65 -5.80
CA ASP A 167 -15.18 0.71 -7.00
C ASP A 167 -15.95 1.10 -8.28
N ALA A 168 -17.27 0.88 -8.31
CA ALA A 168 -18.14 1.30 -9.39
C ALA A 168 -18.12 2.83 -9.62
N HIS A 169 -17.87 3.62 -8.56
CA HIS A 169 -17.86 5.09 -8.63
C HIS A 169 -16.59 5.66 -9.29
N LYS A 170 -15.43 5.02 -9.10
CA LYS A 170 -14.16 5.47 -9.71
C LYS A 170 -14.17 5.27 -11.23
N VAL A 171 -14.69 4.12 -11.69
CA VAL A 171 -14.83 3.80 -13.12
C VAL A 171 -15.84 4.73 -13.81
N SER A 172 -16.97 5.05 -13.17
CA SER A 172 -17.98 5.97 -13.69
C SER A 172 -17.42 7.40 -13.84
N THR A 173 -16.74 7.90 -12.80
CA THR A 173 -16.11 9.23 -12.79
C THR A 173 -15.05 9.37 -13.87
N GLU A 174 -14.14 8.39 -14.02
CA GLU A 174 -13.10 8.42 -15.05
C GLU A 174 -13.66 8.41 -16.48
N SER A 175 -14.80 7.75 -16.69
CA SER A 175 -15.39 7.51 -18.01
C SER A 175 -16.05 8.73 -18.65
N SER A 176 -16.31 9.80 -17.90
CA SER A 176 -16.99 11.02 -18.39
C SER A 176 -16.08 12.24 -18.46
N LEU A 177 -14.89 12.17 -17.85
CA LEU A 177 -13.94 13.29 -17.80
C LEU A 177 -13.34 13.64 -19.16
N HIS A 178 -13.33 12.74 -20.15
CA HIS A 178 -12.83 13.05 -21.51
C HIS A 178 -13.69 14.08 -22.24
N LEU A 179 -14.90 14.36 -21.75
CA LEU A 179 -15.76 15.44 -22.25
C LEU A 179 -15.50 16.78 -21.56
N SER A 180 -14.60 16.86 -20.58
CA SER A 180 -14.32 18.09 -19.84
C SER A 180 -13.25 18.91 -20.55
N ASP A 181 -13.51 20.20 -20.80
CA ASP A 181 -12.50 21.13 -21.33
C ASP A 181 -11.64 21.76 -20.24
N ALA A 182 -12.15 21.75 -19.02
CA ALA A 182 -11.45 22.15 -17.81
C ALA A 182 -12.09 21.46 -16.61
N VAL A 183 -11.29 21.18 -15.59
CA VAL A 183 -11.74 20.59 -14.33
C VAL A 183 -11.54 21.58 -13.20
N PHE A 184 -12.61 21.85 -12.46
CA PHE A 184 -12.57 22.53 -11.17
C PHE A 184 -12.65 21.47 -10.09
N TYR A 185 -11.50 21.20 -9.49
CA TYR A 185 -11.37 20.18 -8.47
C TYR A 185 -11.57 20.80 -7.08
N VAL A 186 -12.75 20.57 -6.51
CA VAL A 186 -13.22 21.15 -5.24
C VAL A 186 -12.78 20.27 -4.07
N MET A 187 -11.96 20.85 -3.20
CA MET A 187 -11.44 20.22 -1.99
C MET A 187 -12.06 20.87 -0.75
N ASP A 188 -12.31 20.07 0.29
CA ASP A 188 -12.62 20.60 1.62
C ASP A 188 -11.35 21.19 2.24
N TYR A 189 -11.46 22.37 2.87
CA TYR A 189 -10.37 23.03 3.60
C TYR A 189 -9.56 22.08 4.51
N ASN A 190 -10.21 21.15 5.22
CA ASN A 190 -9.51 20.25 6.15
C ASN A 190 -8.84 19.04 5.49
N HIS A 191 -9.17 18.73 4.23
CA HIS A 191 -8.77 17.49 3.56
C HIS A 191 -8.03 17.73 2.24
N VAL A 192 -7.42 18.90 2.06
CA VAL A 192 -6.69 19.25 0.83
C VAL A 192 -5.53 18.30 0.57
N GLN A 193 -4.77 17.95 1.62
CA GLN A 193 -3.52 17.19 1.50
C GLN A 193 -3.69 15.66 1.57
N SER A 194 -4.86 15.12 1.24
CA SER A 194 -5.03 13.67 1.19
C SER A 194 -4.33 13.05 -0.03
N GLU A 195 -3.85 11.81 0.11
CA GLU A 195 -3.15 11.11 -0.98
C GLU A 195 -4.03 10.96 -2.23
N VAL A 196 -5.31 10.65 -2.03
CA VAL A 196 -6.31 10.48 -3.09
C VAL A 196 -6.45 11.75 -3.95
N ASN A 197 -6.42 12.93 -3.32
CA ASN A 197 -6.44 14.22 -4.04
C ASN A 197 -5.23 14.37 -4.96
N PHE A 198 -4.03 14.05 -4.46
CA PHE A 198 -2.81 14.21 -5.24
C PHE A 198 -2.77 13.25 -6.44
N GLN A 199 -3.10 11.97 -6.23
CA GLN A 199 -3.11 10.98 -7.30
C GLN A 199 -4.08 11.36 -8.41
N PHE A 200 -5.32 11.75 -8.07
CA PHE A 200 -6.33 12.11 -9.05
C PHE A 200 -6.00 13.41 -9.80
N THR A 201 -5.47 14.42 -9.10
CA THR A 201 -5.03 15.67 -9.73
C THR A 201 -3.89 15.43 -10.70
N LYS A 202 -2.94 14.53 -10.36
CA LYS A 202 -1.85 14.13 -11.24
C LYS A 202 -2.37 13.45 -12.51
N GLU A 203 -3.30 12.51 -12.38
CA GLU A 203 -3.91 11.84 -13.53
C GLU A 203 -4.59 12.82 -14.49
N LEU A 204 -5.25 13.86 -13.98
CA LEU A 204 -5.86 14.91 -14.82
C LEU A 204 -4.81 15.76 -15.55
N LYS A 205 -3.70 16.12 -14.87
CA LYS A 205 -2.60 16.86 -15.50
C LYS A 205 -1.89 16.02 -16.56
N ASP A 206 -1.66 14.74 -16.30
CA ASP A 206 -1.06 13.80 -17.27
C ASP A 206 -1.91 13.65 -18.55
N ARG A 207 -3.24 13.85 -18.45
CA ARG A 207 -4.18 13.90 -19.59
C ARG A 207 -4.13 15.22 -20.37
N GLY A 208 -3.39 16.23 -19.91
CA GLY A 208 -3.33 17.55 -20.51
C GLY A 208 -4.60 18.38 -20.34
N VAL A 209 -5.46 18.03 -19.37
CA VAL A 209 -6.67 18.79 -19.05
C VAL A 209 -6.29 19.93 -18.10
N PRO A 210 -6.72 21.18 -18.35
CA PRO A 210 -6.52 22.28 -17.39
C PRO A 210 -7.23 21.98 -16.06
N VAL A 211 -6.50 22.05 -14.96
CA VAL A 211 -7.00 21.74 -13.60
C VAL A 211 -6.92 22.96 -12.70
N TYR A 212 -8.06 23.41 -12.19
CA TYR A 212 -8.17 24.48 -11.22
C TYR A 212 -8.56 23.90 -9.87
N LEU A 213 -7.73 24.12 -8.85
CA LEU A 213 -8.03 23.69 -7.49
C LEU A 213 -8.95 24.72 -6.83
N VAL A 214 -10.01 24.25 -6.19
CA VAL A 214 -10.91 25.08 -5.40
C VAL A 214 -10.92 24.56 -3.98
N ILE A 215 -10.15 25.20 -3.10
CA ILE A 215 -10.19 24.95 -1.66
C ILE A 215 -11.42 25.66 -1.10
N ASN A 216 -12.48 24.89 -0.88
CA ASN A 216 -13.77 25.38 -0.45
C ASN A 216 -13.95 25.25 1.07
N GLN A 217 -14.95 25.96 1.61
CA GLN A 217 -15.26 26.00 3.05
C GLN A 217 -14.16 26.69 3.88
N ILE A 218 -13.52 27.72 3.32
CA ILE A 218 -12.48 28.48 4.05
C ILE A 218 -13.01 29.24 5.26
N ASP A 219 -14.32 29.37 5.42
CA ASP A 219 -14.96 29.87 6.65
C ASP A 219 -14.70 28.98 7.88
N LYS A 220 -14.16 27.78 7.68
CA LYS A 220 -13.60 26.93 8.73
C LYS A 220 -12.24 27.42 9.25
N HIS A 221 -11.54 28.26 8.49
CA HIS A 221 -10.21 28.73 8.85
C HIS A 221 -10.23 29.55 10.13
N VAL A 222 -9.17 29.38 10.91
CA VAL A 222 -9.01 29.96 12.24
C VAL A 222 -7.66 30.63 12.30
N ASP A 223 -7.62 31.92 11.96
CA ASP A 223 -6.35 32.63 11.71
C ASP A 223 -5.42 32.67 12.94
N PHE A 224 -5.96 32.58 14.16
CA PHE A 224 -5.14 32.53 15.38
C PHE A 224 -4.52 31.15 15.66
N GLU A 225 -5.02 30.07 15.05
CA GLU A 225 -4.41 28.73 15.16
C GLU A 225 -3.26 28.57 14.15
N LEU A 226 -3.49 29.01 12.92
CA LEU A 226 -2.53 29.02 11.83
C LEU A 226 -2.89 30.21 10.93
N SER A 227 -1.92 31.05 10.56
CA SER A 227 -2.22 32.16 9.65
C SER A 227 -2.63 31.64 8.26
N PHE A 228 -3.57 32.32 7.60
CA PHE A 228 -4.02 31.88 6.28
C PHE A 228 -2.89 31.83 5.23
N THR A 229 -1.89 32.71 5.39
CA THR A 229 -0.71 32.75 4.49
C THR A 229 0.12 31.47 4.61
N GLN A 230 0.43 31.03 5.84
CA GLN A 230 1.16 29.80 6.08
C GLN A 230 0.38 28.57 5.60
N TYR A 231 -0.95 28.58 5.81
CA TYR A 231 -1.81 27.51 5.29
C TYR A 231 -1.72 27.41 3.76
N ARG A 232 -1.85 28.54 3.05
CA ARG A 232 -1.73 28.58 1.58
C ARG A 232 -0.38 28.07 1.10
N GLU A 233 0.71 28.49 1.73
CA GLU A 233 2.06 28.00 1.39
C GLU A 233 2.17 26.49 1.57
N SER A 234 1.68 25.95 2.69
CA SER A 234 1.71 24.50 2.95
C SER A 234 0.94 23.69 1.90
N VAL A 235 -0.22 24.18 1.45
CA VAL A 235 -1.01 23.55 0.39
C VAL A 235 -0.22 23.53 -0.93
N MET A 236 0.34 24.67 -1.33
CA MET A 236 1.08 24.78 -2.58
C MET A 236 2.33 23.90 -2.59
N ASP A 237 3.06 23.87 -1.48
CA ASP A 237 4.22 23.01 -1.34
C ASP A 237 3.83 21.54 -1.40
N ALA A 238 2.72 21.12 -0.79
CA ALA A 238 2.26 19.74 -0.85
C ALA A 238 2.00 19.27 -2.30
N PHE A 239 1.34 20.07 -3.14
CA PHE A 239 1.15 19.73 -4.57
C PHE A 239 2.47 19.71 -5.35
N ARG A 240 3.40 20.62 -5.06
CA ARG A 240 4.74 20.62 -5.68
C ARG A 240 5.55 19.36 -5.37
N HIS A 241 5.47 18.84 -4.15
CA HIS A 241 6.12 17.56 -3.78
C HIS A 241 5.58 16.36 -4.57
N TRP A 242 4.38 16.48 -5.15
CA TRP A 242 3.78 15.47 -6.02
C TRP A 242 4.01 15.71 -7.52
N ASP A 243 4.78 16.75 -7.87
CA ASP A 243 5.03 17.20 -9.24
C ASP A 243 3.74 17.63 -9.95
N ILE A 244 2.88 18.35 -9.22
CA ILE A 244 1.59 18.82 -9.71
C ILE A 244 1.61 20.35 -9.69
N GLU A 245 1.55 20.95 -10.88
CA GLU A 245 1.36 22.39 -11.05
C GLU A 245 -0.07 22.69 -11.55
N PRO A 246 -0.98 23.13 -10.67
CA PRO A 246 -2.35 23.45 -11.06
C PRO A 246 -2.41 24.75 -11.88
N ASP A 247 -3.36 24.83 -12.81
CA ASP A 247 -3.60 25.99 -13.68
C ASP A 247 -4.17 27.20 -12.92
N GLY A 248 -4.69 26.97 -11.71
CA GLY A 248 -5.06 28.00 -10.76
C GLY A 248 -5.53 27.41 -9.45
N VAL A 249 -5.45 28.21 -8.38
CA VAL A 249 -5.89 27.82 -7.04
C VAL A 249 -6.78 28.92 -6.48
N PHE A 250 -7.98 28.54 -6.07
CA PHE A 250 -8.98 29.45 -5.51
C PHE A 250 -9.41 29.01 -4.12
N PHE A 251 -9.48 29.97 -3.20
CA PHE A 251 -9.95 29.78 -1.85
C PHE A 251 -11.37 30.34 -1.74
N THR A 252 -12.38 29.52 -1.43
CA THR A 252 -13.79 29.95 -1.47
C THR A 252 -14.58 29.61 -0.22
N SER A 253 -15.56 30.45 0.11
CA SER A 253 -16.64 30.13 1.04
C SER A 253 -17.98 30.55 0.47
N LEU A 254 -18.94 29.61 0.46
CA LEU A 254 -20.34 29.88 0.12
C LEU A 254 -21.19 30.22 1.36
N LYS A 255 -20.70 29.89 2.56
CA LYS A 255 -21.35 30.17 3.84
C LYS A 255 -21.01 31.58 4.34
N ASP A 256 -19.80 32.07 4.04
CA ASP A 256 -19.34 33.41 4.35
C ASP A 256 -18.97 34.22 3.09
N PRO A 257 -19.93 34.92 2.48
CA PRO A 257 -19.66 35.75 1.31
C PRO A 257 -18.68 36.90 1.57
N PHE A 258 -18.48 37.31 2.83
CA PHE A 258 -17.67 38.47 3.21
C PHE A 258 -16.33 38.10 3.86
N HIS A 259 -15.96 36.81 3.87
CA HIS A 259 -14.66 36.37 4.36
C HIS A 259 -13.53 37.04 3.54
N SER A 260 -12.51 37.57 4.22
CA SER A 260 -11.47 38.42 3.60
C SER A 260 -10.70 37.73 2.48
N GLU A 261 -10.47 36.42 2.64
CA GLU A 261 -9.77 35.57 1.68
C GLU A 261 -10.70 34.88 0.67
N ASN A 262 -12.00 35.21 0.65
CA ASN A 262 -12.96 34.56 -0.23
C ASN A 262 -12.81 35.02 -1.68
N GLN A 263 -12.27 34.13 -2.52
CA GLN A 263 -11.99 34.37 -3.92
C GLN A 263 -13.16 33.95 -4.84
N TRP A 264 -14.38 33.97 -4.33
CA TRP A 264 -15.58 33.57 -5.08
C TRP A 264 -15.78 34.43 -6.34
N GLN A 265 -15.53 35.73 -6.26
CA GLN A 265 -15.67 36.63 -7.41
C GLN A 265 -14.59 36.39 -8.46
N GLU A 266 -13.36 36.10 -8.04
CA GLU A 266 -12.25 35.74 -8.92
C GLU A 266 -12.51 34.40 -9.63
N LEU A 267 -13.07 33.42 -8.92
CA LEU A 267 -13.50 32.15 -9.48
C LEU A 267 -14.59 32.35 -10.53
N LEU A 268 -15.64 33.13 -10.23
CA LEU A 268 -16.69 33.47 -11.19
C LEU A 268 -16.14 34.26 -12.39
N ALA A 269 -15.21 35.18 -12.16
CA ALA A 269 -14.56 35.93 -13.23
C ALA A 269 -13.73 34.99 -14.13
N GLN A 270 -13.02 34.02 -13.56
CA GLN A 270 -12.27 33.02 -14.32
C GLN A 270 -13.20 32.14 -15.14
N LEU A 271 -14.26 31.58 -14.54
CA LEU A 271 -15.28 30.81 -15.26
C LEU A 271 -15.92 31.64 -16.39
N GLY A 272 -16.29 32.89 -16.10
CA GLY A 272 -16.85 33.81 -17.08
C GLY A 272 -15.88 34.10 -18.24
N ARG A 273 -14.59 34.27 -17.97
CA ARG A 273 -13.55 34.40 -19.01
C ARG A 273 -13.47 33.14 -19.88
N MET A 274 -13.51 31.95 -19.28
CA MET A 274 -13.45 30.68 -19.99
C MET A 274 -14.67 30.49 -20.90
N PHE A 275 -15.88 30.73 -20.40
CA PHE A 275 -17.11 30.60 -21.19
C PHE A 275 -17.25 31.68 -22.28
N LYS A 276 -16.77 32.91 -22.05
CA LYS A 276 -16.69 33.95 -23.11
C LYS A 276 -15.66 33.59 -24.18
N GLY A 277 -14.54 33.00 -23.77
CA GLY A 277 -13.48 32.52 -24.65
C GLY A 277 -13.70 31.13 -25.24
N LYS A 278 -14.89 30.53 -25.04
CA LYS A 278 -15.13 29.11 -25.34
C LYS A 278 -14.83 28.71 -26.77
N GLU A 279 -15.12 29.58 -27.75
CA GLU A 279 -14.85 29.29 -29.16
C GLU A 279 -13.34 29.15 -29.45
N ARG A 280 -12.49 29.91 -28.74
CA ARG A 280 -11.03 29.81 -28.86
C ARG A 280 -10.47 28.60 -28.12
N LEU A 281 -11.08 28.19 -27.01
CA LEU A 281 -10.56 27.14 -26.12
C LEU A 281 -11.04 25.72 -26.51
N LEU A 282 -12.20 25.62 -27.16
CA LEU A 282 -12.83 24.34 -27.49
C LEU A 282 -12.00 23.49 -28.46
N ILE A 283 -11.47 24.10 -29.53
CA ILE A 283 -10.69 23.40 -30.56
C ILE A 283 -9.39 22.79 -29.97
N PRO A 284 -8.53 23.56 -29.27
CA PRO A 284 -7.35 22.99 -28.59
C PRO A 284 -7.70 21.90 -27.58
N SER A 285 -8.80 22.06 -26.84
CA SER A 285 -9.27 21.06 -25.88
C SER A 285 -9.64 19.73 -26.54
N ILE A 286 -10.48 19.77 -27.57
CA ILE A 286 -10.89 18.57 -28.33
C ILE A 286 -9.69 17.92 -29.02
N PHE A 287 -8.74 18.72 -29.49
CA PHE A 287 -7.49 18.23 -30.06
C PHE A 287 -6.67 17.43 -29.05
N ARG A 288 -6.44 17.97 -27.84
CA ARG A 288 -5.74 17.26 -26.75
C ARG A 288 -6.48 15.99 -26.33
N ALA A 289 -7.81 16.07 -26.18
CA ALA A 289 -8.64 14.91 -25.86
C ALA A 289 -8.51 13.82 -26.93
N THR A 290 -8.45 14.19 -28.21
CA THR A 290 -8.26 13.23 -29.32
C THR A 290 -6.88 12.60 -29.31
N LEU A 291 -5.81 13.37 -29.05
CA LEU A 291 -4.45 12.81 -28.86
C LEU A 291 -4.42 11.79 -27.71
N TYR A 292 -5.09 12.09 -26.60
CA TYR A 292 -5.22 11.16 -25.50
C TYR A 292 -5.97 9.89 -25.92
N LEU A 293 -7.07 9.99 -26.68
CA LEU A 293 -7.77 8.81 -27.22
C LEU A 293 -6.90 7.98 -28.17
N ILE A 294 -6.03 8.61 -28.97
CA ILE A 294 -5.06 7.91 -29.82
C ILE A 294 -4.06 7.12 -28.97
N ALA A 295 -3.60 7.69 -27.85
CA ALA A 295 -2.74 6.98 -26.90
C ALA A 295 -3.48 5.83 -26.19
N GLU A 296 -4.74 6.02 -25.79
CA GLU A 296 -5.59 4.94 -25.27
C GLU A 296 -5.81 3.84 -26.32
N HIS A 297 -5.95 4.21 -27.60
CA HIS A 297 -6.07 3.24 -28.69
C HIS A 297 -4.79 2.42 -28.87
N ARG A 298 -3.60 3.03 -28.73
CA ARG A 298 -2.35 2.27 -28.69
C ARG A 298 -2.34 1.25 -27.56
N LYS A 299 -2.81 1.62 -26.36
CA LYS A 299 -2.95 0.67 -25.24
C LYS A 299 -3.92 -0.46 -25.59
N PHE A 300 -5.05 -0.15 -26.21
CA PHE A 300 -5.99 -1.17 -26.70
C PHE A 300 -5.35 -2.13 -27.72
N LEU A 301 -4.57 -1.62 -28.68
CA LEU A 301 -3.86 -2.46 -29.65
C LEU A 301 -2.83 -3.37 -28.96
N HIS A 302 -2.12 -2.83 -27.96
CA HIS A 302 -1.19 -3.57 -27.13
C HIS A 302 -1.89 -4.73 -26.39
N GLU A 303 -3.02 -4.46 -25.74
CA GLU A 303 -3.85 -5.47 -25.08
C GLU A 303 -4.43 -6.50 -26.05
N LYS A 304 -4.89 -6.06 -27.23
CA LYS A 304 -5.40 -6.95 -28.29
C LYS A 304 -4.30 -7.89 -28.80
N HIS A 305 -3.04 -7.44 -28.80
CA HIS A 305 -1.90 -8.25 -29.17
C HIS A 305 -1.35 -9.11 -28.02
N ALA A 306 -1.82 -8.94 -26.78
CA ALA A 306 -1.30 -9.68 -25.61
C ALA A 306 -1.24 -11.19 -25.81
N LEU A 307 -2.28 -11.81 -26.38
CA LEU A 307 -2.29 -13.26 -26.67
C LEU A 307 -1.21 -13.72 -27.68
N LYS A 308 -0.74 -12.82 -28.56
CA LYS A 308 0.36 -13.08 -29.49
C LYS A 308 1.73 -12.78 -28.87
N ARG A 309 1.78 -11.90 -27.87
CA ARG A 309 3.01 -11.47 -27.18
C ARG A 309 3.43 -12.46 -26.11
N GLU A 310 2.47 -12.97 -25.34
CA GLU A 310 2.67 -13.84 -24.18
C GLU A 310 3.61 -15.03 -24.46
N PRO A 311 3.52 -15.77 -25.59
CA PRO A 311 4.46 -16.85 -25.87
C PRO A 311 5.91 -16.38 -26.08
N PHE A 312 6.10 -15.19 -26.66
CA PHE A 312 7.42 -14.61 -26.91
C PHE A 312 8.03 -14.03 -25.64
N GLU A 313 7.22 -13.33 -24.83
CA GLU A 313 7.63 -12.75 -23.54
C GLU A 313 8.04 -13.85 -22.56
N ARG A 314 7.25 -14.93 -22.42
CA ARG A 314 7.63 -16.09 -21.58
C ARG A 314 8.92 -16.77 -22.05
N LEU A 315 9.09 -16.94 -23.37
CA LEU A 315 10.30 -17.57 -23.90
C LEU A 315 11.56 -16.76 -23.60
N LEU A 316 11.46 -15.43 -23.56
CA LEU A 316 12.55 -14.54 -23.19
C LEU A 316 12.74 -14.50 -21.67
N GLU A 317 11.68 -14.44 -20.86
CA GLU A 317 11.79 -14.47 -19.38
C GLU A 317 12.43 -15.76 -18.87
N GLU A 318 12.11 -16.92 -19.45
CA GLU A 318 12.66 -18.21 -19.02
C GLU A 318 14.13 -18.43 -19.41
N LYS A 319 14.63 -17.75 -20.45
CA LYS A 319 15.90 -18.11 -21.12
C LYS A 319 16.84 -16.95 -21.43
N ALA A 320 16.41 -15.70 -21.30
CA ALA A 320 17.18 -14.50 -21.59
C ALA A 320 17.53 -13.76 -20.30
N ASP A 321 18.38 -14.37 -19.48
CA ASP A 321 18.81 -13.82 -18.20
C ASP A 321 19.83 -12.68 -18.43
N GLY A 322 19.34 -11.47 -18.68
CA GLY A 322 20.15 -10.24 -18.81
C GLY A 322 21.10 -10.15 -20.02
N GLU A 323 21.15 -11.15 -20.88
CA GLU A 323 22.05 -11.18 -22.05
C GLU A 323 21.49 -10.43 -23.27
N ASN A 324 22.38 -9.69 -23.97
CA ASN A 324 22.05 -9.08 -25.27
C ASN A 324 22.06 -10.14 -26.39
N ILE A 325 20.92 -10.81 -26.57
CA ILE A 325 20.67 -11.88 -27.56
C ILE A 325 21.17 -11.49 -28.96
N GLN A 326 20.91 -10.24 -29.38
CA GLN A 326 21.26 -9.77 -30.71
C GLN A 326 22.78 -9.67 -30.92
N ALA A 327 23.51 -9.18 -29.93
CA ALA A 327 24.97 -9.14 -29.95
C ALA A 327 25.58 -10.56 -29.97
N ARG A 328 25.02 -11.48 -29.18
CA ARG A 328 25.50 -12.87 -29.10
C ARG A 328 25.27 -13.64 -30.41
N TYR A 329 24.08 -13.51 -31.01
CA TYR A 329 23.77 -14.11 -32.31
C TYR A 329 24.72 -13.62 -33.42
N ALA A 330 25.00 -12.31 -33.45
CA ALA A 330 25.92 -11.71 -34.43
C ALA A 330 27.36 -12.21 -34.24
N ALA A 331 27.84 -12.31 -33.00
CA ALA A 331 29.18 -12.81 -32.68
C ALA A 331 29.36 -14.28 -33.11
N LEU A 332 28.40 -15.15 -32.77
CA LEU A 332 28.45 -16.57 -33.13
C LEU A 332 28.35 -16.79 -34.64
N SER A 333 27.49 -16.04 -35.33
CA SER A 333 27.37 -16.10 -36.79
C SER A 333 28.68 -15.70 -37.49
N THR A 334 29.34 -14.65 -36.99
CA THR A 334 30.63 -14.17 -37.52
C THR A 334 31.73 -15.20 -37.27
N ARG A 335 31.78 -15.79 -36.07
CA ARG A 335 32.74 -16.83 -35.72
C ARG A 335 32.60 -18.06 -36.62
N LEU A 336 31.37 -18.53 -36.86
CA LEU A 336 31.08 -19.66 -37.75
C LEU A 336 31.59 -19.43 -39.17
N ALA A 337 31.43 -18.22 -39.70
CA ALA A 337 31.89 -17.86 -41.04
C ALA A 337 33.42 -17.88 -41.16
N SER A 338 34.14 -17.49 -40.10
CA SER A 338 35.61 -17.43 -40.10
C SER A 338 36.33 -18.78 -39.97
N LEU A 339 35.66 -19.82 -39.46
CA LEU A 339 36.29 -21.12 -39.16
C LEU A 339 36.85 -21.85 -40.39
N PHE A 340 36.18 -21.74 -41.54
CA PHE A 340 36.58 -22.43 -42.76
C PHE A 340 37.65 -21.69 -43.57
N GLU A 341 37.84 -20.40 -43.28
CA GLU A 341 38.71 -19.52 -44.05
C GLU A 341 40.19 -19.93 -43.96
N THR A 342 40.61 -20.46 -42.80
CA THR A 342 41.99 -20.94 -42.56
C THR A 342 42.37 -22.09 -43.49
N ALA A 343 41.51 -23.09 -43.64
CA ALA A 343 41.78 -24.26 -44.47
C ALA A 343 41.79 -23.92 -45.97
N GLU A 344 40.89 -23.02 -46.41
CA GLU A 344 40.88 -22.54 -47.79
C GLU A 344 42.12 -21.73 -48.14
N LYS A 345 42.56 -20.83 -47.24
CA LYS A 345 43.79 -20.05 -47.42
C LYS A 345 45.02 -20.96 -47.47
N PHE A 346 45.12 -21.95 -46.58
CA PHE A 346 46.20 -22.93 -46.55
C PHE A 346 46.33 -23.67 -47.89
N GLU A 347 45.24 -24.22 -48.41
CA GLU A 347 45.24 -24.98 -49.67
C GLU A 347 45.63 -24.11 -50.87
N LYS A 348 45.04 -22.91 -50.95
CA LYS A 348 45.28 -21.98 -52.06
C LYS A 348 46.72 -21.47 -52.07
N GLU A 349 47.26 -21.16 -50.90
CA GLU A 349 48.64 -20.70 -50.76
C GLU A 349 49.63 -21.83 -51.07
N GLY A 350 49.41 -23.03 -50.53
CA GLY A 350 50.26 -24.19 -50.81
C GLY A 350 50.32 -24.55 -52.29
N LYS A 351 49.17 -24.55 -52.98
CA LYS A 351 49.10 -24.79 -54.44
C LYS A 351 49.89 -23.74 -55.22
N ARG A 352 49.77 -22.46 -54.83
CA ARG A 352 50.48 -21.35 -55.48
C ARG A 352 51.99 -21.45 -55.28
N GLU A 353 52.44 -21.70 -54.07
CA GLU A 353 53.87 -21.79 -53.74
C GLU A 353 54.53 -23.02 -54.36
N LEU A 354 53.88 -24.18 -54.32
CA LEU A 354 54.36 -25.38 -55.01
C LEU A 354 54.53 -25.14 -56.51
N GLN A 355 53.55 -24.48 -57.15
CA GLN A 355 53.63 -24.19 -58.57
C GLN A 355 54.79 -23.23 -58.89
N SER A 356 55.02 -22.23 -58.04
CA SER A 356 56.19 -21.33 -58.15
C SER A 356 57.53 -22.08 -58.07
N ILE A 357 57.66 -23.04 -57.15
CA ILE A 357 58.87 -23.88 -57.03
C ILE A 357 59.09 -24.70 -58.31
N LEU A 358 58.04 -25.35 -58.82
CA LEU A 358 58.11 -26.18 -60.02
C LEU A 358 58.48 -25.37 -61.27
N ASP A 359 57.93 -24.16 -61.43
CA ASP A 359 58.19 -23.32 -62.60
C ASP A 359 59.62 -22.79 -62.63
N ASN A 360 60.20 -22.50 -61.45
CA ASN A 360 61.53 -21.91 -61.33
C ASN A 360 62.68 -22.92 -61.19
N ALA A 361 62.41 -24.22 -61.02
CA ALA A 361 63.45 -25.23 -60.83
C ALA A 361 64.27 -25.53 -62.11
N PRO A 362 65.58 -25.21 -62.14
CA PRO A 362 66.44 -25.45 -63.29
C PRO A 362 66.96 -26.90 -63.30
N LEU A 363 66.11 -27.86 -63.68
CA LEU A 363 66.47 -29.29 -63.65
C LEU A 363 67.51 -29.71 -64.71
N ILE A 364 67.60 -28.96 -65.81
CA ILE A 364 68.47 -29.28 -66.95
C ILE A 364 69.47 -28.13 -67.17
N PRO A 365 70.52 -28.01 -66.34
CA PRO A 365 71.66 -27.17 -66.65
C PRO A 365 72.45 -27.72 -67.84
N PHE A 366 73.45 -26.95 -68.30
CA PHE A 366 74.25 -27.31 -69.48
C PHE A 366 74.90 -28.70 -69.37
N SER A 367 75.42 -29.08 -68.18
CA SER A 367 76.01 -30.41 -67.92
C SER A 367 75.01 -31.55 -68.15
N THR A 368 73.80 -31.44 -67.60
CA THR A 368 72.74 -32.44 -67.75
C THR A 368 72.23 -32.52 -69.19
N ARG A 369 72.17 -31.37 -69.89
CA ARG A 369 71.79 -31.34 -71.31
C ARG A 369 72.82 -32.06 -72.19
N GLU A 370 74.11 -31.93 -71.89
CA GLU A 370 75.16 -32.67 -72.59
C GLU A 370 75.08 -34.18 -72.32
N LEU A 371 74.81 -34.60 -71.08
CA LEU A 371 74.57 -36.01 -70.76
C LEU A 371 73.32 -36.55 -71.46
N ALA A 372 72.26 -35.75 -71.58
CA ALA A 372 71.06 -36.09 -72.32
C ALA A 372 71.35 -36.28 -73.83
N ARG A 373 72.19 -35.41 -74.42
CA ARG A 373 72.69 -35.58 -75.80
C ARG A 373 73.45 -36.89 -75.95
N LEU A 374 74.41 -37.17 -75.06
CA LEU A 374 75.22 -38.39 -75.09
C LEU A 374 74.36 -39.65 -74.92
N PHE A 375 73.33 -39.60 -74.08
CA PHE A 375 72.35 -40.68 -73.92
C PHE A 375 71.54 -40.90 -75.20
N LEU A 376 70.98 -39.85 -75.82
CA LEU A 376 70.22 -39.96 -77.06
C LEU A 376 71.06 -40.52 -78.23
N GLU A 377 72.33 -40.10 -78.34
CA GLU A 377 73.29 -40.67 -79.31
C GLU A 377 73.46 -42.18 -79.13
N SER A 378 73.50 -42.64 -77.87
CA SER A 378 73.62 -44.08 -77.56
C SER A 378 72.39 -44.90 -78.02
N ARG A 379 71.25 -44.25 -78.26
CA ARG A 379 69.99 -44.88 -78.66
C ARG A 379 69.78 -44.91 -80.18
N GLN A 380 70.69 -44.33 -80.97
CA GLN A 380 70.59 -44.33 -82.43
C GLN A 380 70.72 -45.74 -83.04
N PRO A 381 69.98 -46.03 -84.14
CA PRO A 381 70.18 -47.24 -84.92
C PRO A 381 71.63 -47.31 -85.44
N GLY A 382 72.40 -48.32 -84.99
CA GLY A 382 73.79 -48.54 -85.42
C GLY A 382 74.90 -48.06 -84.47
N PHE A 383 74.58 -47.49 -83.30
CA PHE A 383 75.59 -47.04 -82.31
C PHE A 383 76.55 -48.16 -81.88
N LYS A 384 77.87 -47.92 -82.03
CA LYS A 384 78.98 -48.82 -81.60
C LYS A 384 80.15 -47.98 -81.07
N VAL A 385 80.85 -48.49 -80.05
CA VAL A 385 81.98 -47.80 -79.40
C VAL A 385 83.30 -48.27 -80.00
N GLY A 386 83.92 -47.46 -80.87
CA GLY A 386 85.22 -47.74 -81.50
C GLY A 386 85.19 -48.81 -82.60
N PHE A 387 86.18 -48.77 -83.50
CA PHE A 387 86.17 -49.51 -84.78
C PHE A 387 86.39 -51.04 -84.66
N LEU A 388 86.69 -51.58 -83.46
CA LEU A 388 87.17 -52.96 -83.28
C LEU A 388 86.63 -53.74 -82.03
N PHE A 389 85.53 -53.34 -81.36
CA PHE A 389 85.09 -53.95 -80.08
C PHE A 389 83.74 -54.72 -80.08
N SER A 390 83.62 -55.70 -79.15
CA SER A 390 82.51 -56.66 -78.97
C SER A 390 81.17 -56.04 -78.53
N ALA A 391 80.04 -56.68 -78.85
CA ALA A 391 78.68 -56.26 -78.45
C ALA A 391 78.49 -55.99 -76.94
N SER A 392 79.24 -56.65 -76.05
CA SER A 392 79.21 -56.42 -74.58
C SER A 392 79.59 -54.97 -74.20
N LYS A 393 80.66 -54.42 -74.80
CA LYS A 393 81.15 -53.07 -74.48
C LYS A 393 80.18 -51.98 -74.94
N THR A 394 79.46 -52.20 -76.04
CA THR A 394 78.40 -51.29 -76.50
C THR A 394 77.20 -51.30 -75.54
N LYS A 395 76.85 -52.45 -74.95
CA LYS A 395 75.78 -52.55 -73.95
C LYS A 395 76.16 -51.85 -72.64
N GLU A 396 77.41 -52.03 -72.21
CA GLU A 396 77.97 -51.39 -71.01
C GLU A 396 78.03 -49.87 -71.14
N GLU A 397 78.48 -49.32 -72.28
CA GLU A 397 78.49 -47.88 -72.53
C GLU A 397 77.07 -47.28 -72.60
N LYS A 398 76.10 -47.99 -73.18
CA LYS A 398 74.69 -47.57 -73.19
C LYS A 398 74.07 -47.51 -71.78
N ALA A 399 74.44 -48.45 -70.91
CA ALA A 399 74.02 -48.46 -69.51
C ALA A 399 74.72 -47.33 -68.73
N LYS A 400 76.03 -47.15 -68.93
CA LYS A 400 76.79 -46.07 -68.30
C LYS A 400 76.22 -44.69 -68.61
N ARG A 401 75.95 -44.36 -69.88
CA ARG A 401 75.39 -43.04 -70.25
C ARG A 401 73.98 -42.79 -69.70
N LEU A 402 73.18 -43.85 -69.55
CA LEU A 402 71.86 -43.77 -68.92
C LEU A 402 72.00 -43.48 -67.42
N ASN A 403 72.88 -44.23 -66.74
CA ASN A 403 73.18 -44.03 -65.34
C ASN A 403 73.80 -42.64 -65.06
N ASP A 404 74.72 -42.17 -65.90
CA ASP A 404 75.35 -40.84 -65.74
C ASP A 404 74.30 -39.72 -65.85
N LEU A 405 73.38 -39.80 -66.83
CA LEU A 405 72.25 -38.87 -66.95
C LEU A 405 71.30 -38.97 -65.76
N TYR A 406 70.99 -40.20 -65.31
CA TYR A 406 70.12 -40.45 -64.17
C TYR A 406 70.69 -39.86 -62.88
N VAL A 407 71.98 -40.11 -62.59
CA VAL A 407 72.66 -39.59 -61.39
C VAL A 407 72.68 -38.07 -61.40
N GLU A 408 73.06 -37.43 -62.51
CA GLU A 408 73.09 -35.96 -62.62
C GLU A 408 71.68 -35.37 -62.47
N LEU A 409 70.67 -35.96 -63.14
CA LEU A 409 69.29 -35.48 -63.04
C LEU A 409 68.73 -35.66 -61.63
N SER A 410 69.03 -36.79 -60.98
CA SER A 410 68.62 -37.08 -59.61
C SER A 410 69.22 -36.06 -58.63
N GLN A 411 70.52 -35.75 -58.78
CA GLN A 411 71.20 -34.72 -57.98
C GLN A 411 70.57 -33.33 -58.18
N ASN A 412 70.34 -32.91 -59.43
CA ASN A 412 69.71 -31.62 -59.72
C ASN A 412 68.25 -31.58 -59.23
N THR A 413 67.54 -32.70 -59.29
CA THR A 413 66.18 -32.81 -58.76
C THR A 413 66.18 -32.67 -57.24
N SER A 414 67.10 -33.34 -56.54
CA SER A 414 67.20 -33.24 -55.08
C SER A 414 67.56 -31.82 -54.63
N ALA A 415 68.53 -31.18 -55.31
CA ALA A 415 68.99 -29.84 -54.99
C ALA A 415 67.96 -28.74 -55.31
N HIS A 416 67.24 -28.84 -56.45
CA HIS A 416 66.39 -27.75 -56.94
C HIS A 416 64.88 -27.98 -56.75
N LEU A 417 64.44 -29.18 -56.40
CA LEU A 417 63.02 -29.47 -56.11
C LEU A 417 62.84 -30.05 -54.72
N GLU A 418 63.50 -31.17 -54.40
CA GLU A 418 63.22 -31.91 -53.15
C GLU A 418 63.45 -31.05 -51.91
N TRP A 419 64.57 -30.32 -51.84
CA TRP A 419 64.87 -29.45 -50.71
C TRP A 419 63.84 -28.31 -50.54
N HIS A 420 63.48 -27.63 -51.63
CA HIS A 420 62.53 -26.51 -51.60
C HIS A 420 61.10 -26.97 -51.28
N ILE A 421 60.70 -28.15 -51.78
CA ILE A 421 59.39 -28.72 -51.50
C ILE A 421 59.33 -29.21 -50.05
N LYS A 422 60.41 -29.82 -49.52
CA LYS A 422 60.51 -30.16 -48.07
C LYS A 422 60.30 -28.93 -47.20
N GLU A 423 60.98 -27.83 -47.52
CA GLU A 423 60.86 -26.60 -46.75
C GLU A 423 59.44 -26.01 -46.82
N LEU A 424 58.82 -25.98 -48.01
CA LEU A 424 57.42 -25.58 -48.16
C LEU A 424 56.48 -26.44 -47.30
N LEU A 425 56.61 -27.76 -47.38
CA LEU A 425 55.80 -28.71 -46.61
C LEU A 425 56.05 -28.57 -45.10
N ARG A 426 57.19 -28.04 -44.67
CA ARG A 426 57.47 -27.77 -43.25
C ARG A 426 56.89 -26.43 -42.78
N THR A 427 57.11 -25.35 -43.52
CA THR A 427 56.75 -23.99 -43.09
C THR A 427 55.27 -23.66 -43.28
N LEU A 428 54.62 -24.24 -44.29
CA LEU A 428 53.22 -23.95 -44.60
C LEU A 428 52.27 -24.40 -43.46
N PRO A 429 52.38 -25.61 -42.89
CA PRO A 429 51.62 -26.01 -41.70
C PRO A 429 51.81 -25.09 -40.49
N GLU A 430 53.07 -24.74 -40.18
CA GLU A 430 53.42 -23.88 -39.03
C GLU A 430 52.71 -22.52 -39.13
N LYS A 431 52.68 -21.93 -40.34
CA LYS A 431 52.03 -20.63 -40.60
C LYS A 431 50.52 -20.63 -40.32
N TYR A 432 49.86 -21.77 -40.52
CA TYR A 432 48.41 -21.91 -40.34
C TYR A 432 48.03 -22.70 -39.09
N GLY A 433 48.99 -22.98 -38.20
CA GLY A 433 48.75 -23.67 -36.93
C GLY A 433 48.38 -25.15 -37.06
N TYR A 434 48.77 -25.81 -38.16
CA TYR A 434 48.57 -27.26 -38.33
C TYR A 434 49.75 -28.03 -37.73
N ASP A 435 49.53 -28.63 -36.56
CA ASP A 435 50.53 -29.38 -35.80
C ASP A 435 50.15 -30.87 -35.74
N ASP A 436 50.54 -31.62 -36.77
CA ASP A 436 50.34 -33.07 -36.85
C ASP A 436 51.70 -33.80 -36.94
N SER A 437 51.95 -34.66 -35.95
CA SER A 437 53.24 -35.33 -35.79
C SER A 437 53.56 -36.32 -36.92
N GLU A 438 52.56 -36.97 -37.53
CA GLU A 438 52.77 -37.86 -38.68
C GLU A 438 53.06 -37.04 -39.95
N TYR A 439 52.36 -35.93 -40.14
CA TYR A 439 52.58 -35.01 -41.25
C TYR A 439 54.00 -34.44 -41.22
N GLN A 440 54.47 -33.94 -40.07
CA GLN A 440 55.82 -33.40 -39.91
C GLN A 440 56.89 -34.45 -40.24
N LYS A 441 56.68 -35.69 -39.79
CA LYS A 441 57.56 -36.81 -40.12
C LYS A 441 57.59 -37.09 -41.63
N HIS A 442 56.43 -37.16 -42.28
CA HIS A 442 56.34 -37.36 -43.73
C HIS A 442 56.94 -36.19 -44.52
N ALA A 443 56.83 -34.95 -44.03
CA ALA A 443 57.44 -33.77 -44.66
C ALA A 443 58.98 -33.82 -44.58
N MET A 444 59.54 -34.24 -43.44
CA MET A 444 60.99 -34.45 -43.29
C MET A 444 61.53 -35.57 -44.19
N GLU A 445 60.78 -36.67 -44.29
CA GLU A 445 61.14 -37.85 -45.09
C GLU A 445 60.77 -37.71 -46.58
N PHE A 446 60.18 -36.59 -47.00
CA PHE A 446 59.62 -36.41 -48.35
C PHE A 446 60.66 -36.68 -49.44
N SER A 447 60.52 -37.76 -50.19
CA SER A 447 61.43 -38.05 -51.30
C SER A 447 60.67 -38.77 -52.39
N VAL A 448 60.85 -38.31 -53.63
CA VAL A 448 60.17 -38.89 -54.79
C VAL A 448 61.18 -39.70 -55.59
N LYS A 449 60.98 -41.01 -55.60
CA LYS A 449 61.81 -41.94 -56.36
C LYS A 449 61.33 -42.01 -57.80
N PHE A 450 62.27 -41.88 -58.73
CA PHE A 450 62.12 -42.26 -60.13
C PHE A 450 63.33 -43.10 -60.53
N ASP A 451 63.18 -43.90 -61.57
CA ASP A 451 64.18 -44.84 -62.06
C ASP A 451 64.72 -44.43 -63.44
N GLU A 452 65.70 -45.18 -63.92
CA GLU A 452 66.26 -45.01 -65.25
C GLU A 452 65.24 -45.25 -66.37
N ASP A 453 64.20 -46.06 -66.12
CA ASP A 453 63.17 -46.37 -67.11
C ASP A 453 62.37 -45.12 -67.51
N LEU A 454 62.16 -44.17 -66.59
CA LEU A 454 61.56 -42.87 -66.89
C LEU A 454 62.32 -42.13 -68.01
N LEU A 455 63.66 -42.18 -67.99
CA LEU A 455 64.51 -41.55 -69.00
C LEU A 455 64.43 -42.28 -70.34
N VAL A 456 64.32 -43.61 -70.30
CA VAL A 456 64.18 -44.44 -71.51
C VAL A 456 62.82 -44.21 -72.18
N HIS A 457 61.74 -44.17 -71.40
CA HIS A 457 60.38 -43.98 -71.90
C HIS A 457 60.13 -42.59 -72.49
N ALA A 458 60.86 -41.57 -72.05
CA ALA A 458 60.77 -40.23 -72.61
C ALA A 458 61.37 -40.11 -74.04
N VAL A 459 62.06 -41.14 -74.54
CA VAL A 459 62.65 -41.13 -75.88
C VAL A 459 61.59 -41.38 -76.96
N LYS A 460 61.35 -40.40 -77.83
CA LYS A 460 60.40 -40.52 -78.96
C LYS A 460 61.04 -41.21 -80.18
N PRO A 461 60.37 -42.17 -80.85
CA PRO A 461 60.89 -42.82 -82.06
C PRO A 461 61.03 -41.81 -83.21
N GLY A 462 62.22 -41.69 -83.81
CA GLY A 462 62.42 -40.98 -85.09
C GLY A 462 63.10 -39.61 -85.04
N ALA A 463 63.48 -39.08 -83.86
CA ALA A 463 64.18 -37.79 -83.74
C ALA A 463 65.36 -37.88 -82.76
N LEU A 464 66.51 -38.41 -83.22
CA LEU A 464 67.68 -38.66 -82.36
C LEU A 464 68.96 -37.89 -82.77
N THR A 465 68.89 -36.98 -83.74
CA THR A 465 70.09 -36.46 -84.44
C THR A 465 70.22 -34.94 -84.52
N GLY A 466 69.29 -34.14 -83.97
CA GLY A 466 69.33 -32.67 -84.02
C GLY A 466 69.33 -31.99 -82.65
N GLY A 467 69.88 -30.78 -82.54
CA GLY A 467 69.88 -29.99 -81.29
C GLY A 467 68.46 -29.73 -80.74
N GLU A 468 67.46 -29.63 -81.62
CA GLU A 468 66.05 -29.52 -81.26
C GLU A 468 65.50 -30.78 -80.57
N ALA A 469 65.96 -31.98 -80.95
CA ALA A 469 65.56 -33.23 -80.31
C ALA A 469 66.08 -33.33 -78.86
N VAL A 470 67.30 -32.86 -78.61
CA VAL A 470 67.88 -32.80 -77.26
C VAL A 470 67.10 -31.84 -76.36
N LEU A 471 66.69 -30.68 -76.89
CA LEU A 471 65.87 -29.71 -76.16
C LEU A 471 64.48 -30.27 -75.81
N ASN A 472 63.81 -30.91 -76.77
CA ASN A 472 62.49 -31.51 -76.54
C ASN A 472 62.56 -32.66 -75.53
N TYR A 473 63.54 -33.56 -75.65
CA TYR A 473 63.73 -34.64 -74.68
C TYR A 473 64.08 -34.12 -73.28
N SER A 474 64.97 -33.12 -73.20
CA SER A 474 65.33 -32.48 -71.92
C SER A 474 64.11 -31.85 -71.24
N LYS A 475 63.21 -31.24 -72.02
CA LYS A 475 61.95 -30.71 -71.52
C LYS A 475 61.03 -31.84 -71.04
N ASP A 476 60.86 -32.89 -71.84
CA ASP A 476 59.98 -34.02 -71.52
C ASP A 476 60.40 -34.72 -70.21
N ILE A 477 61.70 -34.96 -69.98
CA ILE A 477 62.17 -35.56 -68.70
C ILE A 477 62.04 -34.59 -67.52
N ALA A 478 62.29 -33.29 -67.72
CA ALA A 478 62.10 -32.29 -66.68
C ALA A 478 60.62 -32.18 -66.28
N ASP A 479 59.71 -32.18 -67.26
CA ASP A 479 58.26 -32.13 -67.03
C ASP A 479 57.76 -33.41 -66.38
N ALA A 480 58.29 -34.59 -66.76
CA ALA A 480 57.96 -35.87 -66.13
C ALA A 480 58.37 -35.89 -64.64
N VAL A 481 59.59 -35.45 -64.32
CA VAL A 481 60.07 -35.36 -62.92
C VAL A 481 59.24 -34.33 -62.14
N LYS A 482 59.03 -33.12 -62.69
CA LYS A 482 58.17 -32.09 -62.05
C LYS A 482 56.76 -32.59 -61.77
N SER A 483 56.19 -33.38 -62.68
CA SER A 483 54.86 -33.98 -62.53
C SER A 483 54.79 -34.96 -61.35
N LEU A 484 55.81 -35.79 -61.15
CA LEU A 484 55.89 -36.71 -60.01
C LEU A 484 55.95 -35.95 -58.68
N TYR A 485 56.81 -34.93 -58.59
CA TYR A 485 56.94 -34.08 -57.40
C TYR A 485 55.68 -33.27 -57.13
N ARG A 486 55.06 -32.69 -58.17
CA ARG A 486 53.77 -32.00 -58.06
C ARG A 486 52.72 -32.90 -57.43
N ARG A 487 52.58 -34.13 -57.92
CA ARG A 487 51.57 -35.07 -57.43
C ARG A 487 51.81 -35.40 -55.96
N ALA A 488 53.04 -35.75 -55.59
CA ALA A 488 53.38 -36.11 -54.21
C ALA A 488 53.16 -34.96 -53.22
N ALA A 489 53.60 -33.74 -53.56
CA ALA A 489 53.44 -32.57 -52.71
C ALA A 489 51.98 -32.12 -52.60
N LEU A 490 51.22 -32.14 -53.70
CA LEU A 490 49.79 -31.81 -53.69
C LEU A 490 49.01 -32.76 -52.80
N THR A 491 49.28 -34.07 -52.83
CA THR A 491 48.60 -35.02 -51.94
C THR A 491 48.78 -34.68 -50.46
N MET A 492 49.97 -34.22 -50.06
CA MET A 492 50.22 -33.80 -48.69
C MET A 492 49.50 -32.48 -48.35
N ILE A 493 49.58 -31.47 -49.24
CA ILE A 493 48.91 -30.18 -49.03
C ILE A 493 47.38 -30.36 -48.96
N GLU A 494 46.79 -31.15 -49.85
CA GLU A 494 45.35 -31.43 -49.86
C GLU A 494 44.94 -32.26 -48.65
N GLY A 495 45.75 -33.24 -48.22
CA GLY A 495 45.51 -34.02 -47.01
C GLY A 495 45.49 -33.15 -45.74
N ALA A 496 46.47 -32.26 -45.57
CA ALA A 496 46.51 -31.33 -44.45
C ALA A 496 45.36 -30.31 -44.48
N ALA A 497 45.01 -29.79 -45.66
CA ALA A 497 43.86 -28.91 -45.84
C ALA A 497 42.54 -29.60 -45.42
N GLN A 498 42.39 -30.89 -45.77
CA GLN A 498 41.23 -31.68 -45.41
C GLN A 498 41.16 -31.95 -43.89
N ALA A 499 42.30 -32.20 -43.25
CA ALA A 499 42.38 -32.34 -41.80
C ALA A 499 41.97 -31.05 -41.07
N LEU A 500 42.45 -29.89 -41.53
CA LEU A 500 42.04 -28.57 -41.03
C LEU A 500 40.54 -28.31 -41.23
N ARG A 501 39.98 -28.68 -42.39
CA ARG A 501 38.52 -28.59 -42.63
C ARG A 501 37.72 -29.44 -41.66
N ARG A 502 38.19 -30.66 -41.35
CA ARG A 502 37.53 -31.56 -40.40
C ARG A 502 37.53 -30.99 -38.98
N GLN A 503 38.65 -30.40 -38.54
CA GLN A 503 38.72 -29.68 -37.25
C GLN A 503 37.76 -28.48 -37.21
N ALA A 504 37.66 -27.72 -38.31
CA ALA A 504 36.70 -26.62 -38.44
C ALA A 504 35.24 -27.12 -38.43
N GLU A 505 34.95 -28.28 -39.02
CA GLU A 505 33.63 -28.93 -39.02
C GLU A 505 33.18 -29.35 -37.62
N GLU A 506 34.08 -29.92 -36.82
CA GLU A 506 33.81 -30.29 -35.43
C GLU A 506 33.47 -29.04 -34.59
N GLN A 507 34.28 -27.98 -34.68
CA GLN A 507 34.01 -26.71 -33.98
C GLN A 507 32.75 -26.00 -34.50
N ALA A 508 32.43 -26.14 -35.79
CA ALA A 508 31.24 -25.58 -36.39
C ALA A 508 29.95 -26.27 -35.91
N GLN A 509 30.00 -27.55 -35.51
CA GLN A 509 28.82 -28.24 -34.96
C GLN A 509 28.38 -27.63 -33.63
N ASP A 510 29.32 -27.34 -32.73
CA ASP A 510 29.02 -26.72 -31.43
C ASP A 510 28.44 -25.31 -31.61
N ILE A 511 29.06 -24.49 -32.46
CA ILE A 511 28.58 -23.13 -32.74
C ILE A 511 27.21 -23.14 -33.43
N LYS A 512 26.96 -24.10 -34.33
CA LYS A 512 25.63 -24.26 -34.97
C LYS A 512 24.56 -24.62 -33.95
N ARG A 513 24.86 -25.50 -32.99
CA ARG A 513 23.92 -25.86 -31.93
C ARG A 513 23.58 -24.65 -31.05
N GLU A 514 24.58 -23.86 -30.63
CA GLU A 514 24.35 -22.62 -29.88
C GLU A 514 23.57 -21.57 -30.71
N LEU A 515 23.83 -21.47 -32.01
CA LEU A 515 23.07 -20.60 -32.91
C LEU A 515 21.61 -21.02 -33.03
N GLU A 516 21.31 -22.32 -33.07
CA GLU A 516 19.95 -22.86 -33.13
C GLU A 516 19.16 -22.49 -31.87
N GLU A 517 19.79 -22.60 -30.69
CA GLU A 517 19.19 -22.25 -29.39
C GLU A 517 18.91 -20.74 -29.28
N ILE A 518 19.86 -19.89 -29.68
CA ILE A 518 19.72 -18.42 -29.63
C ILE A 518 18.78 -17.91 -30.73
N ARG A 519 18.68 -18.60 -31.86
CA ARG A 519 17.78 -18.22 -32.96
C ARG A 519 16.33 -18.14 -32.51
N GLY A 520 15.86 -19.10 -31.72
CA GLY A 520 14.49 -19.07 -31.18
C GLY A 520 14.22 -17.84 -30.31
N LEU A 521 15.20 -17.43 -29.50
CA LEU A 521 15.13 -16.22 -28.67
C LEU A 521 15.15 -14.95 -29.52
N LYS A 522 16.00 -14.92 -30.55
CA LYS A 522 16.08 -13.80 -31.50
C LYS A 522 14.77 -13.62 -32.27
N GLU A 523 14.17 -14.71 -32.76
CA GLU A 523 12.90 -14.66 -33.48
C GLU A 523 11.76 -14.14 -32.58
N ALA A 524 11.75 -14.52 -31.31
CA ALA A 524 10.81 -13.96 -30.32
C ALA A 524 11.05 -12.47 -30.05
N GLN A 525 12.31 -12.05 -29.89
CA GLN A 525 12.67 -10.64 -29.71
C GLN A 525 12.27 -9.80 -30.93
N ASP A 526 12.60 -10.26 -32.14
CA ASP A 526 12.25 -9.59 -33.40
C ASP A 526 10.73 -9.51 -33.58
N ALA A 527 9.98 -10.54 -33.20
CA ALA A 527 8.52 -10.54 -33.24
C ALA A 527 7.90 -9.51 -32.29
N LEU A 528 8.41 -9.38 -31.06
CA LEU A 528 7.96 -8.37 -30.10
C LEU A 528 8.31 -6.95 -30.56
N VAL A 529 9.52 -6.75 -31.09
CA VAL A 529 9.93 -5.47 -31.68
C VAL A 529 9.02 -5.11 -32.86
N ALA A 530 8.69 -6.07 -33.73
CA ALA A 530 7.77 -5.85 -34.85
C ALA A 530 6.34 -5.51 -34.41
N LEU A 531 5.83 -6.13 -33.34
CA LEU A 531 4.51 -5.82 -32.76
C LEU A 531 4.50 -4.40 -32.18
N ASN A 532 5.48 -4.06 -31.32
CA ASN A 532 5.65 -2.71 -30.78
C ASN A 532 5.77 -1.66 -31.88
N ARG A 533 6.55 -1.96 -32.93
CA ARG A 533 6.71 -1.08 -34.08
C ARG A 533 5.38 -0.84 -34.80
N ARG A 534 4.57 -1.87 -35.03
CA ARG A 534 3.23 -1.72 -35.65
C ARG A 534 2.29 -0.87 -34.81
N GLU A 535 2.32 -1.04 -33.49
CA GLU A 535 1.54 -0.26 -32.54
C GLU A 535 1.96 1.23 -32.56
N SER A 536 3.26 1.50 -32.51
CA SER A 536 3.80 2.86 -32.63
C SER A 536 3.57 3.48 -34.02
N GLU A 537 3.67 2.71 -35.10
CA GLU A 537 3.34 3.19 -36.46
C GLU A 537 1.85 3.53 -36.59
N ALA A 538 0.96 2.81 -35.90
CA ALA A 538 -0.46 3.12 -35.87
C ALA A 538 -0.76 4.41 -35.09
N GLU A 539 -0.16 4.57 -33.91
CA GLU A 539 -0.23 5.82 -33.13
C GLU A 539 0.32 7.00 -33.93
N ALA A 540 1.50 6.86 -34.54
CA ALA A 540 2.14 7.90 -35.32
C ALA A 540 1.30 8.31 -36.53
N ARG A 541 0.70 7.34 -37.24
CA ARG A 541 -0.21 7.61 -38.36
C ARG A 541 -1.45 8.38 -37.92
N LEU A 542 -2.11 7.97 -36.85
CA LEU A 542 -3.31 8.66 -36.35
C LEU A 542 -2.99 10.06 -35.82
N THR A 543 -1.83 10.21 -35.18
CA THR A 543 -1.31 11.50 -34.72
C THR A 543 -0.99 12.41 -35.91
N ASP A 544 -0.40 11.87 -36.98
CA ASP A 544 -0.13 12.58 -38.23
C ASP A 544 -1.41 13.06 -38.91
N VAL A 545 -2.44 12.19 -39.00
CA VAL A 545 -3.78 12.55 -39.49
C VAL A 545 -4.36 13.73 -38.70
N LEU A 546 -4.17 13.75 -37.38
CA LEU A 546 -4.70 14.81 -36.53
C LEU A 546 -3.89 16.11 -36.63
N ILE A 547 -2.56 16.05 -36.62
CA ILE A 547 -1.66 17.21 -36.63
C ILE A 547 -1.50 17.78 -38.05
N ASN A 548 -1.01 16.96 -38.98
CA ASN A 548 -0.60 17.37 -40.33
C ASN A 548 -1.74 17.28 -41.35
N GLY A 549 -2.85 16.62 -41.00
CA GLY A 549 -4.05 16.54 -41.83
C GLY A 549 -3.98 15.46 -42.90
N ILE A 550 -4.99 15.45 -43.78
CA ILE A 550 -5.11 14.46 -44.85
C ILE A 550 -5.37 15.11 -46.22
N PRO A 551 -4.90 14.51 -47.33
CA PRO A 551 -5.14 15.05 -48.66
C PRO A 551 -6.64 15.22 -48.95
N GLY A 552 -7.05 16.44 -49.33
CA GLY A 552 -8.44 16.77 -49.67
C GLY A 552 -9.28 17.35 -48.53
N GLU A 553 -8.70 17.57 -47.34
CA GLU A 553 -9.42 18.17 -46.20
C GLU A 553 -9.93 19.60 -46.42
N GLU A 554 -9.38 20.32 -47.41
CA GLU A 554 -9.87 21.65 -47.84
C GLU A 554 -11.30 21.60 -48.40
N GLN A 555 -11.80 20.40 -48.74
CA GLN A 555 -13.17 20.17 -49.20
C GLN A 555 -14.11 19.69 -48.09
N ALA A 556 -13.68 19.72 -46.81
CA ALA A 556 -14.51 19.33 -45.69
C ALA A 556 -15.85 20.10 -45.70
N PRO A 557 -17.00 19.41 -45.71
CA PRO A 557 -18.28 20.10 -45.71
C PRO A 557 -18.44 20.96 -44.45
N PRO A 558 -19.23 22.05 -44.52
CA PRO A 558 -19.53 22.86 -43.35
C PRO A 558 -20.22 22.00 -42.29
N LEU A 559 -19.99 22.28 -41.01
CA LEU A 559 -20.54 21.53 -39.87
C LEU A 559 -22.06 21.27 -39.97
N GLN A 560 -22.83 22.21 -40.53
CA GLN A 560 -24.28 22.10 -40.75
C GLN A 560 -24.70 20.94 -41.68
N ALA A 561 -23.85 20.54 -42.63
CA ALA A 561 -24.14 19.42 -43.52
C ALA A 561 -24.06 18.07 -42.79
N TYR A 562 -23.17 17.95 -41.79
CA TYR A 562 -23.07 16.76 -40.95
C TYR A 562 -24.27 16.62 -40.00
N GLU A 563 -24.85 17.72 -39.53
CA GLU A 563 -26.09 17.70 -38.72
C GLU A 563 -27.28 17.13 -39.52
N GLN A 564 -27.41 17.50 -40.79
CA GLN A 564 -28.47 17.01 -41.68
C GLN A 564 -28.34 15.51 -41.97
N GLN A 565 -27.12 15.02 -42.21
CA GLN A 565 -26.86 13.58 -42.38
C GLN A 565 -27.19 12.75 -41.13
N LYS A 566 -26.97 13.32 -39.93
CA LYS A 566 -27.31 12.65 -38.67
C LYS A 566 -28.83 12.61 -38.44
N ALA A 567 -29.55 13.67 -38.85
CA ALA A 567 -31.00 13.74 -38.76
C ALA A 567 -31.72 12.77 -39.73
N GLU A 568 -31.18 12.55 -40.93
CA GLU A 568 -31.75 11.60 -41.90
C GLU A 568 -31.61 10.12 -41.50
N ARG A 569 -30.68 9.78 -40.59
CA ARG A 569 -30.46 8.40 -40.11
C ARG A 569 -31.34 7.99 -38.93
N VAL A 570 -32.07 8.91 -38.31
CA VAL A 570 -32.97 8.61 -37.18
C VAL A 570 -34.36 8.29 -37.74
N GLU A 571 -34.57 7.04 -38.17
CA GLU A 571 -35.93 6.54 -38.42
C GLU A 571 -36.71 6.52 -37.11
N VAL A 572 -37.84 7.24 -37.10
CA VAL A 572 -38.78 7.31 -35.98
C VAL A 572 -39.39 5.93 -35.74
N PRO A 573 -39.16 5.27 -34.58
CA PRO A 573 -39.86 4.04 -34.26
C PRO A 573 -41.32 4.37 -33.99
N GLN A 574 -42.22 3.79 -34.78
CA GLN A 574 -43.65 3.79 -34.49
C GLN A 574 -43.91 3.25 -33.09
N ALA A 575 -44.70 3.99 -32.31
CA ALA A 575 -45.11 3.62 -30.96
C ALA A 575 -45.96 2.34 -31.00
N PRO A 576 -45.66 1.31 -30.18
CA PRO A 576 -46.64 0.28 -29.85
C PRO A 576 -47.66 0.88 -28.89
N ASP A 577 -48.91 0.84 -29.33
CA ASP A 577 -50.11 1.06 -28.54
C ASP A 577 -50.30 -0.15 -27.63
N ASP A 578 -50.12 0.00 -26.31
CA ASP A 578 -50.66 -0.94 -25.32
C ASP A 578 -50.85 -0.24 -23.96
N ARG A 579 -52.05 0.28 -23.77
CA ARG A 579 -52.58 0.67 -22.46
C ARG A 579 -53.05 -0.59 -21.73
N ALA A 580 -52.23 -1.10 -20.80
CA ALA A 580 -52.66 -2.06 -19.79
C ALA A 580 -52.33 -1.55 -18.38
N THR A 581 -53.39 -1.08 -17.72
CA THR A 581 -53.47 -0.76 -16.30
C THR A 581 -53.13 -1.96 -15.42
N VAL A 582 -52.14 -1.84 -14.53
CA VAL A 582 -52.08 -2.62 -13.28
C VAL A 582 -51.69 -1.68 -12.13
N LYS A 583 -52.71 -1.21 -11.41
CA LYS A 583 -52.55 -0.66 -10.07
C LYS A 583 -52.26 -1.83 -9.11
N ARG A 584 -51.15 -1.78 -8.38
CA ARG A 584 -51.00 -2.49 -7.11
C ARG A 584 -50.58 -1.49 -6.02
N PRO A 585 -51.38 -1.30 -4.97
CA PRO A 585 -51.00 -0.44 -3.85
C PRO A 585 -50.04 -1.22 -2.96
N VAL A 586 -48.83 -0.70 -2.76
CA VAL A 586 -47.98 -1.13 -1.64
C VAL A 586 -48.30 -0.21 -0.47
N HIS A 587 -49.13 -0.71 0.45
CA HIS A 587 -49.30 -0.11 1.77
C HIS A 587 -48.04 -0.37 2.59
N LEU A 588 -47.19 0.64 2.77
CA LEU A 588 -46.22 0.68 3.86
C LEU A 588 -46.92 1.26 5.09
N ALA A 589 -47.43 0.36 5.93
CA ALA A 589 -47.88 0.71 7.27
C ALA A 589 -46.64 0.98 8.14
N VAL A 590 -46.31 2.25 8.32
CA VAL A 590 -45.38 2.69 9.36
C VAL A 590 -46.12 2.54 10.70
N LYS A 591 -45.78 1.51 11.46
CA LYS A 591 -46.11 1.45 12.89
C LYS A 591 -45.27 2.51 13.60
N LYS A 592 -45.90 3.63 13.93
CA LYS A 592 -45.47 4.48 15.05
C LYS A 592 -45.62 3.67 16.33
N GLU A 593 -44.52 3.18 16.88
CA GLU A 593 -44.42 2.96 18.31
C GLU A 593 -43.87 4.26 18.92
N GLU A 594 -44.78 5.04 19.49
CA GLU A 594 -44.47 6.09 20.43
C GLU A 594 -43.86 5.42 21.66
N ALA A 595 -42.53 5.43 21.76
CA ALA A 595 -41.85 5.18 23.01
C ALA A 595 -41.94 6.47 23.84
N GLU A 596 -42.93 6.53 24.73
CA GLU A 596 -42.91 7.40 25.88
C GLU A 596 -41.64 7.11 26.71
N SER A 597 -40.73 8.07 26.78
CA SER A 597 -39.84 8.21 27.93
C SER A 597 -39.76 9.67 28.34
N SER A 598 -40.85 10.15 28.93
CA SER A 598 -40.85 11.31 29.81
C SER A 598 -40.19 10.94 31.14
N ALA A 599 -38.86 10.87 31.16
CA ALA A 599 -38.13 10.97 32.42
C ALA A 599 -37.77 12.45 32.63
N SER A 600 -38.60 13.16 33.39
CA SER A 600 -38.24 14.48 33.90
C SER A 600 -37.07 14.31 34.88
N TYR A 601 -35.84 14.53 34.42
CA TYR A 601 -34.71 14.63 35.31
C TYR A 601 -34.59 16.06 35.82
N SER A 602 -34.89 16.19 37.11
CA SER A 602 -34.59 17.35 37.92
C SER A 602 -33.11 17.73 37.81
N SER A 603 -32.85 19.04 37.83
CA SER A 603 -31.56 19.73 37.93
C SER A 603 -30.45 18.93 38.66
N PRO A 604 -29.19 18.95 38.14
CA PRO A 604 -28.09 18.26 38.80
C PRO A 604 -27.73 18.98 40.11
N ILE A 605 -28.03 18.31 41.22
CA ILE A 605 -27.52 18.64 42.54
C ILE A 605 -25.99 18.44 42.48
N LYS A 606 -25.22 19.51 42.67
CA LYS A 606 -23.76 19.46 42.88
C LYS A 606 -23.44 18.61 44.12
N LYS A 607 -23.20 17.31 43.95
CA LYS A 607 -22.72 16.41 45.01
C LYS A 607 -21.18 16.44 45.07
N ASP A 608 -20.64 16.64 46.27
CA ASP A 608 -19.20 16.70 46.54
C ASP A 608 -18.60 15.29 46.73
N TYR A 609 -18.53 14.51 45.64
CA TYR A 609 -18.00 13.14 45.64
C TYR A 609 -16.53 13.04 46.05
N LYS A 610 -15.74 14.08 45.77
CA LYS A 610 -14.33 14.15 46.17
C LYS A 610 -14.17 14.18 47.69
N SER A 611 -14.98 14.99 48.38
CA SER A 611 -15.03 14.99 49.84
C SER A 611 -15.44 13.63 50.41
N PHE A 612 -16.38 12.93 49.76
CA PHE A 612 -16.78 11.59 50.20
C PHE A 612 -15.67 10.54 50.03
N MET A 613 -14.95 10.55 48.91
CA MET A 613 -13.81 9.64 48.69
C MET A 613 -12.69 9.88 49.70
N LEU A 614 -12.35 11.14 49.98
CA LEU A 614 -11.34 11.49 50.99
C LEU A 614 -11.77 11.08 52.40
N LYS A 615 -13.05 11.26 52.76
CA LYS A 615 -13.60 10.79 54.04
C LYS A 615 -13.61 9.27 54.15
N MET A 616 -13.95 8.58 53.05
CA MET A 616 -13.90 7.12 52.98
C MET A 616 -12.46 6.63 53.16
N ALA A 617 -11.50 7.25 52.48
CA ALA A 617 -10.08 6.93 52.62
C ALA A 617 -9.56 7.18 54.04
N ASP A 618 -9.88 8.31 54.67
CA ASP A 618 -9.54 8.61 56.06
C ASP A 618 -10.19 7.59 57.01
N MET A 619 -11.46 7.22 56.78
CA MET A 619 -12.15 6.19 57.57
C MET A 619 -11.48 4.82 57.43
N LEU A 620 -11.10 4.42 56.21
CA LEU A 620 -10.37 3.18 55.97
C LEU A 620 -9.02 3.17 56.68
N ARG A 621 -8.24 4.27 56.62
CA ARG A 621 -6.97 4.37 57.35
C ARG A 621 -7.13 4.31 58.86
N ARG A 622 -8.10 5.04 59.41
CA ARG A 622 -8.37 5.01 60.85
C ARG A 622 -8.86 3.64 61.28
N SER A 623 -9.70 3.00 60.47
CA SER A 623 -10.17 1.62 60.73
C SER A 623 -9.01 0.64 60.69
N ALA A 624 -8.11 0.75 59.70
CA ALA A 624 -6.88 -0.03 59.62
C ALA A 624 -6.02 0.13 60.88
N GLN A 625 -5.78 1.38 61.33
CA GLN A 625 -5.02 1.66 62.57
C GLN A 625 -5.67 1.06 63.82
N VAL A 626 -7.00 1.04 63.90
CA VAL A 626 -7.72 0.46 65.06
C VAL A 626 -7.59 -1.07 65.09
N ILE A 627 -7.56 -1.72 63.93
CA ILE A 627 -7.56 -3.19 63.83
C ILE A 627 -6.17 -3.81 63.61
N GLN A 628 -5.15 -3.03 63.24
CA GLN A 628 -3.81 -3.54 62.86
C GLN A 628 -3.17 -4.44 63.93
N ASP A 629 -3.40 -4.12 65.22
CA ASP A 629 -2.80 -4.85 66.35
C ASP A 629 -3.68 -6.00 66.86
N ILE A 630 -4.84 -6.22 66.23
CA ILE A 630 -5.75 -7.31 66.60
C ILE A 630 -5.27 -8.57 65.88
N PRO A 631 -4.91 -9.65 66.61
CA PRO A 631 -4.54 -10.92 66.00
C PRO A 631 -5.64 -11.39 65.03
N GLY A 632 -5.26 -11.65 63.77
CA GLY A 632 -6.16 -12.09 62.70
C GLY A 632 -6.84 -11.01 61.87
N LEU A 633 -6.51 -9.72 62.06
CA LEU A 633 -7.03 -8.61 61.24
C LEU A 633 -5.94 -7.76 60.55
N ALA A 634 -4.67 -8.17 60.62
CA ALA A 634 -3.55 -7.43 60.04
C ALA A 634 -3.62 -7.36 58.49
N GLY A 635 -3.99 -8.46 57.81
CA GLY A 635 -4.19 -8.46 56.36
C GLY A 635 -5.32 -7.53 55.91
N SER A 636 -6.42 -7.49 56.67
CA SER A 636 -7.53 -6.54 56.42
C SER A 636 -7.11 -5.08 56.64
N ALA A 637 -6.26 -4.79 57.65
CA ALA A 637 -5.72 -3.45 57.86
C ALA A 637 -4.89 -2.97 56.65
N CYS A 638 -3.98 -3.82 56.16
CA CYS A 638 -3.16 -3.53 54.99
C CYS A 638 -4.02 -3.32 53.72
N ALA A 639 -5.04 -4.16 53.51
CA ALA A 639 -5.96 -4.02 52.39
C ALA A 639 -6.77 -2.71 52.43
N MET A 640 -7.24 -2.31 53.63
CA MET A 640 -7.92 -1.02 53.83
C MET A 640 -7.00 0.15 53.52
N GLU A 641 -5.72 0.09 53.89
CA GLU A 641 -4.75 1.14 53.65
C GLU A 641 -4.42 1.30 52.16
N GLN A 642 -4.27 0.20 51.42
CA GLN A 642 -4.10 0.22 49.97
C GLN A 642 -5.34 0.78 49.24
N ARG A 643 -6.55 0.39 49.68
CA ARG A 643 -7.81 0.93 49.12
C ARG A 643 -7.95 2.41 49.43
N ALA A 644 -7.57 2.86 50.62
CA ALA A 644 -7.54 4.27 51.00
C ALA A 644 -6.62 5.07 50.06
N GLU A 645 -5.41 4.57 49.79
CA GLU A 645 -4.47 5.24 48.88
C GLU A 645 -5.03 5.38 47.45
N ARG A 646 -5.72 4.35 46.94
CA ARG A 646 -6.38 4.40 45.62
C ARG A 646 -7.52 5.43 45.59
N LEU A 647 -8.36 5.45 46.62
CA LEU A 647 -9.47 6.41 46.75
C LEU A 647 -8.98 7.86 46.88
N GLU A 648 -7.82 8.10 47.49
CA GLU A 648 -7.24 9.44 47.58
C GLU A 648 -6.65 9.94 46.28
N LYS A 649 -5.97 9.05 45.55
CA LYS A 649 -5.41 9.41 44.24
C LYS A 649 -6.52 9.77 43.25
N ASN A 650 -7.69 9.12 43.35
CA ASN A 650 -8.91 9.41 42.57
C ASN A 650 -8.61 9.69 41.10
N ARG A 651 -7.91 8.77 40.41
CA ARG A 651 -7.51 8.95 39.01
C ARG A 651 -8.36 8.07 38.10
N PHE A 652 -9.04 8.68 37.13
CA PHE A 652 -9.82 7.99 36.10
C PHE A 652 -9.21 8.25 34.72
N THR A 653 -8.95 7.22 33.94
CA THR A 653 -8.32 7.33 32.63
C THR A 653 -9.37 7.38 31.53
N VAL A 654 -9.34 8.44 30.73
CA VAL A 654 -10.26 8.68 29.61
C VAL A 654 -9.44 8.75 28.33
N ALA A 655 -9.71 7.88 27.37
CA ALA A 655 -8.96 7.80 26.12
C ALA A 655 -9.77 8.36 24.93
N LEU A 656 -9.13 9.20 24.12
CA LEU A 656 -9.71 9.90 22.97
C LEU A 656 -9.23 9.25 21.65
N PHE A 657 -10.17 8.87 20.78
CA PHE A 657 -9.92 8.18 19.50
C PHE A 657 -10.68 8.82 18.33
N GLY A 658 -10.30 8.48 17.10
CA GLY A 658 -10.91 8.98 15.85
C GLY A 658 -9.88 9.17 14.72
N ALA A 659 -10.35 9.23 13.46
CA ALA A 659 -9.52 9.53 12.30
C ALA A 659 -8.75 10.87 12.39
N PHE A 660 -7.77 11.08 11.52
CA PHE A 660 -7.08 12.36 11.41
C PHE A 660 -8.06 13.47 11.03
N SER A 661 -7.83 14.66 11.57
CA SER A 661 -8.70 15.82 11.37
C SER A 661 -10.16 15.63 11.82
N ALA A 662 -10.48 14.57 12.57
CA ALA A 662 -11.79 14.40 13.21
C ALA A 662 -12.07 15.46 14.31
N GLY A 663 -11.03 16.18 14.73
CA GLY A 663 -11.09 17.22 15.75
C GLY A 663 -10.93 16.70 17.18
N LYS A 664 -10.19 15.60 17.38
CA LYS A 664 -9.80 15.06 18.69
C LYS A 664 -9.17 16.12 19.60
N SER A 665 -8.04 16.70 19.17
CA SER A 665 -7.32 17.71 19.97
C SER A 665 -8.16 18.98 20.16
N SER A 666 -9.01 19.36 19.19
CA SER A 666 -9.98 20.46 19.34
C SER A 666 -11.04 20.17 20.41
N PHE A 667 -11.55 18.94 20.47
CA PHE A 667 -12.50 18.49 21.49
C PHE A 667 -11.84 18.40 22.87
N ALA A 668 -10.62 17.86 22.96
CA ALA A 668 -9.82 17.88 24.17
C ALA A 668 -9.58 19.31 24.69
N ASN A 669 -9.17 20.23 23.83
CA ASN A 669 -9.02 21.64 24.17
C ASN A 669 -10.34 22.26 24.66
N ALA A 670 -11.48 21.93 24.03
CA ALA A 670 -12.79 22.39 24.47
C ALA A 670 -13.13 21.91 25.88
N LEU A 671 -12.87 20.64 26.19
CA LEU A 671 -13.07 20.07 27.53
C LEU A 671 -12.12 20.67 28.58
N MET A 672 -10.88 20.99 28.21
CA MET A 672 -9.92 21.68 29.07
C MET A 672 -10.25 23.17 29.26
N GLY A 673 -10.88 23.78 28.25
CA GLY A 673 -11.22 25.21 28.22
C GLY A 673 -10.08 26.14 27.78
N ASP A 674 -9.00 25.60 27.22
CA ASP A 674 -7.82 26.35 26.79
C ASP A 674 -7.14 25.69 25.58
N LEU A 675 -6.37 26.47 24.80
CA LEU A 675 -5.72 26.00 23.57
C LEU A 675 -4.30 25.44 23.88
N ILE A 676 -4.28 24.19 24.32
CA ILE A 676 -3.08 23.53 24.85
C ILE A 676 -2.47 22.58 23.82
N LEU A 677 -3.29 21.65 23.33
CA LEU A 677 -2.88 20.71 22.28
C LEU A 677 -2.89 21.46 20.95
N PRO A 678 -1.83 21.33 20.12
CA PRO A 678 -1.82 21.95 18.80
C PRO A 678 -2.98 21.38 17.96
N VAL A 679 -3.63 22.28 17.21
CA VAL A 679 -4.67 21.94 16.25
C VAL A 679 -4.09 22.28 14.88
N SER A 680 -3.98 21.29 13.99
CA SER A 680 -3.60 21.55 12.61
C SER A 680 -4.29 20.58 11.66
N PRO A 681 -4.53 20.99 10.40
CA PRO A 681 -5.09 20.13 9.35
C PRO A 681 -4.08 19.07 8.86
N ASN A 682 -2.80 19.17 9.26
CA ASN A 682 -1.77 18.16 9.00
C ASN A 682 -1.75 17.10 10.12
N PRO A 683 -1.23 15.88 9.88
CA PRO A 683 -1.02 14.89 10.94
C PRO A 683 -0.17 15.51 12.07
N THR A 684 -0.76 15.66 13.26
CA THR A 684 -0.17 16.37 14.41
C THR A 684 0.07 15.48 15.62
N THR A 685 -0.36 14.22 15.58
CA THR A 685 -0.34 13.35 16.76
C THR A 685 0.35 12.04 16.39
N ALA A 686 1.68 12.09 16.26
CA ALA A 686 2.50 10.88 16.11
C ALA A 686 2.77 10.21 17.47
N ALA A 687 2.65 10.95 18.57
CA ALA A 687 2.91 10.48 19.93
C ALA A 687 1.68 10.60 20.84
N ILE A 688 1.60 9.75 21.87
CA ILE A 688 0.51 9.77 22.86
C ILE A 688 0.69 10.96 23.79
N ASN A 689 -0.38 11.73 23.99
CA ASN A 689 -0.38 12.86 24.93
C ASN A 689 -1.30 12.56 26.12
N LYS A 690 -0.74 12.53 27.32
CA LYS A 690 -1.47 12.38 28.58
C LYS A 690 -1.57 13.73 29.27
N ILE A 691 -2.78 14.13 29.63
CA ILE A 691 -3.06 15.31 30.45
C ILE A 691 -3.36 14.85 31.86
N LEU A 692 -2.49 15.19 32.81
CA LEU A 692 -2.56 14.75 34.20
C LEU A 692 -2.87 15.91 35.16
N PRO A 693 -3.52 15.62 36.32
CA PRO A 693 -3.59 16.59 37.40
C PRO A 693 -2.18 16.94 37.93
N PRO A 694 -1.88 18.23 38.17
CA PRO A 694 -0.64 18.64 38.82
C PRO A 694 -0.49 18.01 40.21
N ASP A 695 0.75 17.72 40.59
CA ASP A 695 1.09 17.21 41.92
C ASP A 695 2.26 18.00 42.55
N GLU A 696 2.68 17.60 43.75
CA GLU A 696 3.74 18.31 44.50
C GLU A 696 5.08 18.36 43.74
N ASN A 697 5.35 17.36 42.90
CA ASN A 697 6.60 17.26 42.14
C ASN A 697 6.49 17.89 40.75
N ASN A 698 5.28 17.95 40.18
CA ASN A 698 5.00 18.43 38.84
C ASN A 698 3.91 19.52 38.87
N PRO A 699 4.29 20.80 39.02
CA PRO A 699 3.34 21.90 39.05
C PRO A 699 2.65 22.12 37.69
N HIS A 700 1.60 22.94 37.68
CA HIS A 700 0.88 23.33 36.46
C HIS A 700 1.81 23.79 35.34
N GLY A 701 1.66 23.20 34.16
CA GLY A 701 2.44 23.51 32.96
C GLY A 701 3.74 22.72 32.81
N SER A 702 4.02 21.76 33.71
CA SER A 702 5.17 20.86 33.59
C SER A 702 4.92 19.78 32.55
N VAL A 703 5.92 19.50 31.71
CA VAL A 703 5.82 18.48 30.66
C VAL A 703 6.96 17.48 30.78
N ARG A 704 6.63 16.20 30.80
CA ARG A 704 7.58 15.09 30.77
C ARG A 704 7.44 14.35 29.45
N VAL A 705 8.51 14.29 28.66
CA VAL A 705 8.56 13.61 27.37
C VAL A 705 9.44 12.38 27.49
N ARG A 706 8.89 11.21 27.16
CA ARG A 706 9.66 9.98 27.05
C ARG A 706 10.12 9.80 25.61
N LEU A 707 11.43 9.73 25.41
CA LEU A 707 11.99 9.39 24.10
C LEU A 707 12.12 7.88 23.95
N LYS A 708 11.84 7.40 22.74
CA LYS A 708 12.01 5.99 22.36
C LYS A 708 13.45 5.54 22.55
N THR A 709 13.64 4.24 22.78
CA THR A 709 15.00 3.69 22.84
C THR A 709 15.64 3.67 21.46
N ARG A 710 16.98 3.55 21.42
CA ARG A 710 17.71 3.40 20.15
C ARG A 710 17.28 2.15 19.39
N GLU A 711 16.95 1.07 20.10
CA GLU A 711 16.47 -0.17 19.50
C GLU A 711 15.13 0.03 18.79
N ASP A 712 14.16 0.64 19.49
CA ASP A 712 12.82 0.90 18.93
C ASP A 712 12.90 1.74 17.65
N ILE A 713 13.67 2.84 17.70
CA ILE A 713 13.82 3.74 16.55
C ILE A 713 14.62 3.10 15.40
N THR A 714 15.55 2.21 15.70
CA THR A 714 16.25 1.45 14.66
C THR A 714 15.28 0.51 13.94
N ASN A 715 14.52 -0.29 14.68
CA ASN A 715 13.50 -1.19 14.12
C ASN A 715 12.48 -0.41 13.28
N ASP A 716 12.06 0.75 13.76
CA ASP A 716 11.12 1.64 13.09
C ASP A 716 11.60 2.11 11.71
N VAL A 717 12.90 2.41 11.60
CA VAL A 717 13.55 2.89 10.37
C VAL A 717 13.82 1.73 9.42
N LEU A 718 14.29 0.59 9.92
CA LEU A 718 14.56 -0.60 9.12
C LEU A 718 13.29 -1.11 8.44
N HIS A 719 12.20 -1.22 9.18
CA HIS A 719 10.90 -1.60 8.62
C HIS A 719 10.43 -0.64 7.51
N SER A 720 10.71 0.66 7.66
CA SER A 720 10.36 1.64 6.64
C SER A 720 11.26 1.57 5.40
N LEU A 721 12.51 1.11 5.54
CA LEU A 721 13.44 0.91 4.42
C LEU A 721 13.15 -0.35 3.60
N GLU A 722 12.65 -1.41 4.24
CA GLU A 722 12.27 -2.66 3.57
C GLU A 722 11.25 -2.44 2.45
N VAL A 723 10.34 -1.47 2.63
CA VAL A 723 9.36 -1.06 1.61
C VAL A 723 10.02 -0.58 0.31
N PHE A 724 11.25 -0.07 0.39
CA PHE A 724 12.05 0.35 -0.75
C PHE A 724 13.02 -0.72 -1.25
N GLY A 725 13.04 -1.91 -0.63
CA GLY A 725 14.00 -2.97 -0.92
C GLY A 725 15.43 -2.62 -0.49
N ILE A 726 15.59 -1.68 0.45
CA ILE A 726 16.88 -1.25 0.97
C ILE A 726 17.10 -1.93 2.32
N SER A 727 18.27 -2.54 2.50
CA SER A 727 18.68 -3.14 3.78
C SER A 727 19.75 -2.28 4.46
N ALA A 728 19.67 -2.19 5.78
CA ALA A 728 20.65 -1.56 6.65
C ALA A 728 20.71 -2.34 7.97
N GLU A 729 21.84 -2.29 8.68
CA GLU A 729 21.99 -2.97 9.98
C GLU A 729 21.92 -2.00 11.16
N THR A 730 22.13 -0.70 10.88
CA THR A 730 22.17 0.36 11.90
C THR A 730 21.35 1.55 11.44
N ILE A 731 20.88 2.36 12.39
CA ILE A 731 20.13 3.57 12.07
C ILE A 731 20.98 4.60 11.32
N GLU A 732 22.29 4.67 11.60
CA GLU A 732 23.20 5.59 10.91
C GLU A 732 23.30 5.23 9.42
N GLN A 733 23.51 3.94 9.11
CA GLN A 733 23.49 3.45 7.74
C GLN A 733 22.13 3.66 7.09
N ALA A 734 21.05 3.44 7.83
CA ALA A 734 19.70 3.58 7.34
C ALA A 734 19.36 5.02 6.96
N VAL A 735 19.75 6.00 7.78
CA VAL A 735 19.61 7.43 7.49
C VAL A 735 20.45 7.82 6.27
N GLU A 736 21.67 7.28 6.13
CA GLU A 736 22.53 7.55 4.98
C GLU A 736 21.94 6.98 3.68
N CYS A 737 21.48 5.71 3.68
CA CYS A 737 20.80 5.09 2.54
C CYS A 737 19.51 5.79 2.15
N SER A 738 18.74 6.31 3.13
CA SER A 738 17.50 7.05 2.87
C SER A 738 17.73 8.35 2.08
N SER A 739 18.94 8.90 2.14
CA SER A 739 19.28 10.14 1.43
C SER A 739 19.31 9.97 -0.09
N ALA A 740 19.56 8.74 -0.57
CA ALA A 740 19.64 8.40 -1.99
C ALA A 740 18.25 8.19 -2.64
N LEU A 741 17.17 8.15 -1.85
CA LEU A 741 15.81 8.01 -2.36
C LEU A 741 15.32 9.34 -2.97
N ASP A 742 14.97 9.34 -4.26
CA ASP A 742 14.31 10.47 -4.92
C ASP A 742 12.78 10.33 -4.79
N ALA A 743 12.11 11.40 -4.34
CA ALA A 743 10.66 11.46 -4.21
C ALA A 743 9.92 11.15 -5.53
N LYS A 744 10.57 11.36 -6.69
CA LYS A 744 10.01 11.10 -8.02
C LYS A 744 9.83 9.62 -8.35
N ASP A 745 10.67 8.76 -7.78
CA ASP A 745 10.69 7.32 -8.07
C ASP A 745 9.88 6.51 -7.05
N VAL A 746 9.43 7.15 -5.96
CA VAL A 746 8.66 6.52 -4.89
C VAL A 746 7.21 6.27 -5.31
N HIS A 747 6.80 5.00 -5.25
CA HIS A 747 5.41 4.61 -5.46
C HIS A 747 4.48 5.28 -4.43
N PRO A 748 3.25 5.72 -4.78
CA PRO A 748 2.35 6.41 -3.86
C PRO A 748 2.19 5.73 -2.50
N THR A 749 1.96 4.41 -2.49
CA THR A 749 1.80 3.62 -1.26
C THR A 749 3.06 3.56 -0.36
N ALA A 750 4.24 3.87 -0.88
CA ALA A 750 5.49 3.92 -0.12
C ALA A 750 5.83 5.33 0.40
N LYS A 751 5.08 6.36 0.00
CA LYS A 751 5.33 7.75 0.43
C LYS A 751 5.21 8.01 1.94
N PRO A 752 4.31 7.36 2.71
CA PRO A 752 4.29 7.51 4.17
C PRO A 752 5.60 7.07 4.83
N HIS A 753 6.18 5.96 4.37
CA HIS A 753 7.49 5.50 4.82
C HIS A 753 8.59 6.49 4.41
N TYR A 754 8.51 7.04 3.20
CA TYR A 754 9.43 8.08 2.74
C TYR A 754 9.37 9.35 3.61
N SER A 755 8.17 9.84 3.96
CA SER A 755 8.02 11.03 4.81
C SER A 755 8.55 10.78 6.23
N PHE A 756 8.31 9.59 6.79
CA PHE A 756 8.90 9.17 8.07
C PHE A 756 10.42 9.15 8.02
N LEU A 757 11.02 8.52 6.99
CA LEU A 757 12.48 8.48 6.82
C LEU A 757 13.09 9.88 6.70
N ARG A 758 12.44 10.81 5.98
CA ARG A 758 12.87 12.21 5.90
C ARG A 758 12.75 12.95 7.23
N ALA A 759 11.71 12.69 8.01
CA ALA A 759 11.55 13.26 9.35
C ALA A 759 12.66 12.78 10.29
N VAL A 760 12.96 11.47 10.28
CA VAL A 760 14.06 10.89 11.05
C VAL A 760 15.39 11.49 10.61
N GLN A 761 15.66 11.56 9.29
CA GLN A 761 16.88 12.16 8.75
C GLN A 761 17.10 13.60 9.23
N LYS A 762 16.03 14.40 9.30
CA LYS A 762 16.10 15.80 9.71
C LYS A 762 16.32 15.97 11.23
N GLY A 763 15.76 15.09 12.06
CA GLY A 763 15.78 15.24 13.52
C GLY A 763 16.79 14.37 14.27
N TYR A 764 17.33 13.30 13.68
CA TYR A 764 18.14 12.31 14.39
C TYR A 764 19.37 12.91 15.07
N SER A 765 20.10 13.79 14.37
CA SER A 765 21.30 14.44 14.91
C SER A 765 21.07 15.30 16.15
N GLU A 766 19.84 15.79 16.35
CA GLU A 766 19.49 16.63 17.51
C GLU A 766 19.13 15.78 18.73
N ILE A 767 18.54 14.60 18.53
CA ILE A 767 17.92 13.78 19.58
C ILE A 767 18.76 12.54 19.96
N GLU A 768 19.73 12.14 19.13
CA GLU A 768 20.52 10.91 19.29
C GLU A 768 21.02 10.68 20.74
N SER A 769 21.60 11.70 21.37
CA SER A 769 22.20 11.59 22.72
C SER A 769 21.17 11.43 23.85
N GLN A 770 19.89 11.64 23.57
CA GLN A 770 18.79 11.69 24.53
C GLN A 770 17.81 10.49 24.39
N LEU A 771 17.99 9.63 23.39
CA LEU A 771 17.13 8.46 23.19
C LEU A 771 17.08 7.56 24.43
N GLY A 772 15.88 7.10 24.79
CA GLY A 772 15.59 6.28 25.98
C GLY A 772 15.50 7.05 27.31
N GLN A 773 15.68 8.38 27.29
CA GLN A 773 15.62 9.23 28.49
C GLN A 773 14.27 9.97 28.61
N ASP A 774 13.98 10.43 29.83
CA ASP A 774 12.86 11.33 30.12
C ASP A 774 13.36 12.77 30.09
N LEU A 775 12.77 13.60 29.23
CA LEU A 775 13.01 15.04 29.16
C LEU A 775 11.95 15.79 29.94
N ILE A 776 12.35 16.79 30.74
CA ILE A 776 11.43 17.73 31.38
C ILE A 776 11.51 19.04 30.62
N ILE A 777 10.41 19.45 30.00
CA ILE A 777 10.32 20.60 29.10
C ILE A 777 9.18 21.55 29.50
N GLY A 778 9.20 22.75 28.92
CA GLY A 778 8.13 23.74 29.10
C GLY A 778 6.97 23.59 28.10
N LEU A 779 5.89 24.36 28.32
CA LEU A 779 4.71 24.42 27.45
C LEU A 779 5.00 24.90 26.01
N GLU A 780 6.03 25.74 25.81
CA GLU A 780 6.43 26.18 24.46
C GLU A 780 7.12 25.05 23.69
N GLU A 781 8.12 24.40 24.30
CA GLU A 781 8.83 23.26 23.72
C GLU A 781 7.89 22.07 23.48
N PHE A 782 6.90 21.86 24.37
CA PHE A 782 5.84 20.87 24.19
C PHE A 782 5.14 21.00 22.83
N ARG A 783 4.82 22.22 22.41
CA ARG A 783 4.15 22.44 21.12
C ARG A 783 5.02 22.00 19.96
N GLU A 784 6.34 22.10 20.07
CA GLU A 784 7.26 21.61 19.03
C GLU A 784 7.29 20.08 18.97
N PHE A 785 7.37 19.41 20.13
CA PHE A 785 7.39 17.94 20.20
C PHE A 785 6.09 17.28 19.72
N VAL A 786 4.98 18.00 19.79
CA VAL A 786 3.69 17.52 19.25
C VAL A 786 3.53 17.92 17.78
N ALA A 787 3.82 19.17 17.39
CA ALA A 787 3.49 19.66 16.04
C ALA A 787 4.53 19.33 14.95
N GLN A 788 5.81 19.11 15.32
CA GLN A 788 6.89 18.93 14.34
C GLN A 788 7.25 17.46 14.18
N GLU A 789 6.96 16.89 13.01
CA GLU A 789 7.15 15.46 12.71
C GLU A 789 8.59 14.96 12.97
N HIS A 790 9.60 15.78 12.65
CA HIS A 790 11.02 15.44 12.87
C HIS A 790 11.43 15.41 14.35
N LYS A 791 10.59 15.84 15.29
CA LYS A 791 10.77 15.61 16.73
C LYS A 791 9.80 14.56 17.24
N ALA A 792 8.54 14.62 16.81
CA ALA A 792 7.46 13.75 17.25
C ALA A 792 7.73 12.26 16.96
N CYS A 793 8.38 11.93 15.85
CA CYS A 793 8.69 10.54 15.47
C CYS A 793 9.57 9.79 16.49
N PHE A 794 10.37 10.53 17.29
CA PHE A 794 11.25 10.01 18.34
C PHE A 794 10.59 9.88 19.71
N VAL A 795 9.37 10.40 19.86
CA VAL A 795 8.65 10.42 21.14
C VAL A 795 7.84 9.14 21.32
N GLU A 796 7.91 8.54 22.51
CA GLU A 796 7.09 7.41 22.92
C GLU A 796 5.76 7.88 23.53
N TRP A 797 5.84 8.77 24.53
CA TRP A 797 4.68 9.44 25.13
C TRP A 797 5.07 10.78 25.74
N ILE A 798 4.07 11.64 25.92
CA ILE A 798 4.18 12.94 26.57
C ILE A 798 3.17 13.00 27.72
N GLU A 799 3.62 13.48 28.88
CA GLU A 799 2.80 13.77 30.05
C GLU A 799 2.82 15.26 30.34
N LEU A 800 1.67 15.90 30.19
CA LEU A 800 1.46 17.30 30.52
C LEU A 800 0.65 17.40 31.82
N TYR A 801 1.26 17.96 32.86
CA TYR A 801 0.62 18.23 34.14
C TYR A 801 -0.09 19.57 34.06
N TYR A 802 -1.42 19.55 33.97
CA TYR A 802 -2.22 20.75 33.68
C TYR A 802 -3.46 20.86 34.56
N ASP A 803 -3.71 22.05 35.09
CA ASP A 803 -4.87 22.34 35.94
C ASP A 803 -6.04 22.81 35.09
N CYS A 804 -7.08 21.98 34.95
CA CYS A 804 -8.28 22.29 34.18
C CYS A 804 -9.53 21.64 34.82
N PRO A 805 -10.76 21.95 34.36
CA PRO A 805 -11.99 21.39 34.92
C PRO A 805 -12.00 19.86 34.99
N LEU A 806 -11.42 19.17 34.00
CA LEU A 806 -11.30 17.72 33.97
C LEU A 806 -10.30 17.20 35.01
N THR A 807 -9.07 17.70 35.01
CA THR A 807 -8.01 17.17 35.90
C THR A 807 -8.31 17.44 37.37
N ARG A 808 -9.05 18.51 37.70
CA ARG A 808 -9.55 18.78 39.07
C ARG A 808 -10.50 17.69 39.59
N GLN A 809 -11.22 17.02 38.69
CA GLN A 809 -12.09 15.88 39.00
C GLN A 809 -11.31 14.57 39.11
N GLY A 810 -10.00 14.57 38.83
CA GLY A 810 -9.17 13.38 38.84
C GLY A 810 -9.08 12.66 37.49
N ILE A 811 -9.60 13.28 36.43
CA ILE A 811 -9.56 12.69 35.09
C ILE A 811 -8.17 12.86 34.47
N ILE A 812 -7.59 11.76 34.00
CA ILE A 812 -6.44 11.72 33.09
C ILE A 812 -7.01 11.61 31.67
N LEU A 813 -6.76 12.62 30.83
CA LEU A 813 -7.17 12.57 29.44
C LEU A 813 -6.00 12.09 28.58
N VAL A 814 -6.22 11.07 27.76
CA VAL A 814 -5.22 10.54 26.83
C VAL A 814 -5.66 10.85 25.41
N ASP A 815 -4.94 11.72 24.71
CA ASP A 815 -5.08 11.95 23.27
C ASP A 815 -4.18 10.97 22.52
N THR A 816 -4.79 10.13 21.68
CA THR A 816 -4.10 9.07 20.95
C THR A 816 -3.85 9.46 19.49
N PRO A 817 -2.81 8.91 18.83
CA PRO A 817 -2.60 9.07 17.40
C PRO A 817 -3.84 8.73 16.55
N GLY A 818 -3.99 9.37 15.40
CA GLY A 818 -5.14 9.15 14.51
C GLY A 818 -5.21 7.72 13.95
N ALA A 819 -6.44 7.23 13.76
CA ALA A 819 -6.72 5.88 13.27
C ALA A 819 -6.21 5.58 11.84
N ASP A 820 -5.96 6.60 11.01
CA ASP A 820 -5.40 6.40 9.65
C ASP A 820 -3.87 6.26 9.62
N SER A 821 -3.20 6.17 10.77
CA SER A 821 -1.75 6.01 10.76
C SER A 821 -1.37 4.63 10.21
N ILE A 822 -0.83 4.65 8.99
CA ILE A 822 -0.42 3.50 8.16
C ILE A 822 0.64 2.60 8.86
N ASN A 823 1.21 3.05 9.97
CA ASN A 823 2.13 2.25 10.76
C ASN A 823 1.35 1.34 11.74
N ALA A 824 1.55 0.03 11.61
CA ALA A 824 1.14 -1.00 12.58
C ALA A 824 1.51 -0.65 14.05
N ARG A 825 2.45 0.27 14.22
CA ARG A 825 2.95 0.89 15.45
C ARG A 825 1.91 1.67 16.27
N HIS A 826 0.91 2.30 15.63
CA HIS A 826 -0.11 3.06 16.37
C HIS A 826 -1.31 2.21 16.78
N THR A 827 -1.57 1.10 16.09
CA THR A 827 -2.71 0.22 16.38
C THR A 827 -2.52 -0.57 17.69
N GLY A 828 -1.31 -1.09 17.95
CA GLY A 828 -1.02 -1.83 19.18
C GLY A 828 -1.05 -0.95 20.44
N VAL A 829 -0.48 0.25 20.33
CA VAL A 829 -0.49 1.26 21.38
C VAL A 829 -1.92 1.74 21.68
N ALA A 830 -2.70 2.06 20.65
CA ALA A 830 -4.12 2.44 20.82
C ALA A 830 -4.92 1.33 21.53
N PHE A 831 -4.65 0.06 21.22
CA PHE A 831 -5.32 -1.09 21.83
C PHE A 831 -5.09 -1.21 23.34
N GLU A 832 -3.85 -1.04 23.82
CA GLU A 832 -3.53 -1.06 25.26
C GLU A 832 -4.22 0.09 26.04
N TYR A 833 -4.37 1.27 25.43
CA TYR A 833 -5.13 2.36 26.07
C TYR A 833 -6.62 2.10 26.11
N ILE A 834 -7.19 1.45 25.09
CA ILE A 834 -8.58 1.03 25.14
C ILE A 834 -8.76 0.05 26.31
N LYS A 835 -7.92 -1.00 26.39
CA LYS A 835 -7.95 -2.04 27.44
C LYS A 835 -8.01 -1.47 28.85
N ASN A 836 -7.20 -0.45 29.12
CA ASN A 836 -7.01 0.08 30.46
C ASN A 836 -7.80 1.38 30.74
N ALA A 837 -8.59 1.89 29.79
CA ALA A 837 -9.37 3.11 29.97
C ALA A 837 -10.67 2.85 30.76
N ASP A 838 -10.98 3.77 31.67
CA ASP A 838 -12.25 3.80 32.40
C ASP A 838 -13.41 4.30 31.52
N ALA A 839 -13.10 5.15 30.53
CA ALA A 839 -14.02 5.62 29.51
C ALA A 839 -13.32 5.87 28.16
N VAL A 840 -14.04 5.64 27.07
CA VAL A 840 -13.54 5.81 25.69
C VAL A 840 -14.39 6.84 24.96
N LEU A 841 -13.74 7.86 24.39
CA LEU A 841 -14.37 8.93 23.62
C LEU A 841 -13.95 8.79 22.15
N PHE A 842 -14.88 8.42 21.28
CA PHE A 842 -14.64 8.28 19.85
C PHE A 842 -15.16 9.51 19.09
N VAL A 843 -14.27 10.28 18.46
CA VAL A 843 -14.59 11.52 17.76
C VAL A 843 -14.61 11.29 16.26
N THR A 844 -15.73 11.64 15.61
CA THR A 844 -15.88 11.63 14.14
C THR A 844 -16.33 13.00 13.66
N TYR A 845 -15.95 13.37 12.44
CA TYR A 845 -16.23 14.70 11.87
C TYR A 845 -17.59 14.73 11.16
N TYR A 846 -18.39 15.78 11.34
CA TYR A 846 -19.73 15.91 10.74
C TYR A 846 -19.78 15.64 9.21
N ASN A 847 -18.90 16.25 8.41
CA ASN A 847 -18.92 16.11 6.94
C ASN A 847 -18.44 14.75 6.43
N HIS A 848 -17.64 14.05 7.24
CA HIS A 848 -16.98 12.78 6.91
C HIS A 848 -17.30 11.74 7.99
N ALA A 849 -18.53 11.77 8.47
CA ALA A 849 -18.94 10.91 9.55
C ALA A 849 -18.78 9.46 9.09
N PHE A 850 -17.94 8.70 9.79
CA PHE A 850 -17.64 7.29 9.48
C PHE A 850 -16.79 7.09 8.21
N SER A 851 -15.58 7.65 8.17
CA SER A 851 -14.59 7.41 7.11
C SER A 851 -14.14 5.93 7.04
N HIS A 852 -13.40 5.54 5.98
CA HIS A 852 -12.88 4.18 5.85
C HIS A 852 -11.98 3.79 7.03
N ALA A 853 -11.14 4.70 7.53
CA ALA A 853 -10.31 4.43 8.70
C ALA A 853 -11.12 4.37 10.00
N ASP A 854 -12.14 5.21 10.16
CA ASP A 854 -13.08 5.09 11.29
C ASP A 854 -13.73 3.69 11.27
N ARG A 855 -14.16 3.21 10.11
CA ARG A 855 -14.77 1.89 9.94
C ARG A 855 -13.81 0.76 10.36
N GLU A 856 -12.57 0.76 9.87
CA GLU A 856 -11.64 -0.33 10.20
C GLU A 856 -11.26 -0.34 11.69
N PHE A 857 -11.06 0.83 12.29
CA PHE A 857 -10.83 0.95 13.74
C PHE A 857 -12.04 0.50 14.57
N LEU A 858 -13.26 0.87 14.15
CA LEU A 858 -14.49 0.47 14.85
C LEU A 858 -14.79 -1.03 14.69
N ILE A 859 -14.42 -1.64 13.56
CA ILE A 859 -14.45 -3.10 13.39
C ILE A 859 -13.51 -3.76 14.41
N GLN A 860 -12.30 -3.24 14.62
CA GLN A 860 -11.36 -3.77 15.63
C GLN A 860 -11.95 -3.71 17.04
N LEU A 861 -12.56 -2.58 17.41
CA LEU A 861 -13.30 -2.43 18.68
C LEU A 861 -14.48 -3.40 18.79
N GLY A 862 -15.20 -3.62 17.69
CA GLY A 862 -16.28 -4.60 17.62
C GLY A 862 -15.83 -6.02 17.94
N ARG A 863 -14.60 -6.41 17.58
CA ARG A 863 -14.04 -7.75 17.87
C ARG A 863 -13.90 -8.02 19.36
N VAL A 864 -13.65 -6.98 20.15
CA VAL A 864 -13.42 -7.09 21.60
C VAL A 864 -14.70 -6.82 22.42
N LYS A 865 -15.86 -6.68 21.77
CA LYS A 865 -17.17 -6.37 22.36
C LYS A 865 -17.58 -7.24 23.54
N ASP A 866 -17.29 -8.54 23.51
CA ASP A 866 -17.71 -9.42 24.61
C ASP A 866 -16.84 -9.22 25.87
N THR A 867 -15.60 -8.75 25.68
CA THR A 867 -14.63 -8.48 26.75
C THR A 867 -14.73 -7.04 27.27
N PHE A 868 -15.16 -6.10 26.41
CA PHE A 868 -15.35 -4.69 26.73
C PHE A 868 -16.80 -4.33 27.05
N ALA A 869 -17.00 -3.65 28.18
CA ALA A 869 -18.31 -3.12 28.52
C ALA A 869 -18.65 -1.91 27.62
N MET A 870 -19.62 -2.09 26.71
CA MET A 870 -20.05 -1.08 25.72
C MET A 870 -20.67 0.19 26.34
N ASP A 871 -20.99 0.15 27.62
CA ASP A 871 -21.50 1.29 28.40
C ASP A 871 -20.44 2.34 28.73
N LYS A 872 -19.16 2.05 28.50
CA LYS A 872 -18.02 2.97 28.69
C LYS A 872 -17.66 3.82 27.46
N MET A 873 -18.32 3.60 26.31
CA MET A 873 -18.01 4.28 25.04
C MET A 873 -18.96 5.45 24.74
N PHE A 874 -18.40 6.59 24.34
CA PHE A 874 -19.12 7.79 23.93
C PHE A 874 -18.67 8.19 22.52
N PHE A 875 -19.62 8.40 21.63
CA PHE A 875 -19.39 8.78 20.24
C PHE A 875 -19.70 10.26 20.07
N ILE A 876 -18.76 11.01 19.52
CA ILE A 876 -18.80 12.45 19.40
C ILE A 876 -18.86 12.80 17.92
N VAL A 877 -19.99 13.32 17.46
CA VAL A 877 -20.12 13.86 16.08
C VAL A 877 -19.76 15.33 16.12
N ASN A 878 -18.48 15.61 15.89
CA ASN A 878 -17.90 16.94 16.03
C ASN A 878 -18.19 17.84 14.83
N ALA A 879 -18.08 19.17 15.02
CA ALA A 879 -18.43 20.21 14.05
C ALA A 879 -19.93 20.24 13.67
N ALA A 880 -20.81 19.93 14.62
CA ALA A 880 -22.27 19.99 14.44
C ALA A 880 -22.80 21.40 14.07
N ASP A 881 -22.03 22.46 14.30
CA ASP A 881 -22.34 23.83 13.87
C ASP A 881 -22.30 24.04 12.35
N LEU A 882 -21.84 23.03 11.60
CA LEU A 882 -21.89 23.03 10.14
C LEU A 882 -23.27 22.70 9.57
N ALA A 883 -24.14 22.03 10.34
CA ALA A 883 -25.48 21.69 9.92
C ALA A 883 -26.31 22.95 9.59
N ARG A 884 -27.07 22.93 8.50
CA ARG A 884 -27.94 24.06 8.11
C ARG A 884 -29.26 24.07 8.88
N SER A 885 -29.71 22.89 9.31
CA SER A 885 -30.93 22.70 10.09
C SER A 885 -30.80 21.52 11.05
N GLN A 886 -31.70 21.47 12.03
CA GLN A 886 -31.78 20.37 12.99
C GLN A 886 -32.09 19.02 12.30
N GLU A 887 -32.95 19.03 11.27
CA GLU A 887 -33.29 17.84 10.48
C GLU A 887 -32.07 17.25 9.76
N GLU A 888 -31.16 18.10 9.25
CA GLU A 888 -29.91 17.65 8.62
C GLU A 888 -29.00 16.97 9.64
N LEU A 889 -28.87 17.55 10.82
CA LEU A 889 -28.08 16.99 11.92
C LEU A 889 -28.62 15.63 12.37
N GLU A 890 -29.93 15.50 12.51
CA GLU A 890 -30.61 14.24 12.86
C GLU A 890 -30.35 13.15 11.80
N GLY A 891 -30.43 13.49 10.52
CA GLY A 891 -30.12 12.54 9.42
C GLY A 891 -28.67 12.06 9.43
N VAL A 892 -27.70 12.93 9.74
CA VAL A 892 -26.29 12.53 9.88
C VAL A 892 -26.09 11.62 11.08
N VAL A 893 -26.72 11.93 12.22
CA VAL A 893 -26.65 11.08 13.42
C VAL A 893 -27.26 9.70 13.16
N GLU A 894 -28.42 9.61 12.49
CA GLU A 894 -29.02 8.33 12.11
C GLU A 894 -28.10 7.51 11.20
N HIS A 895 -27.43 8.15 10.24
CA HIS A 895 -26.45 7.49 9.37
C HIS A 895 -25.29 6.89 10.19
N VAL A 896 -24.74 7.64 11.15
CA VAL A 896 -23.69 7.15 12.05
C VAL A 896 -24.18 5.97 12.89
N VAL A 897 -25.41 6.02 13.42
CA VAL A 897 -26.01 4.91 14.19
C VAL A 897 -26.09 3.64 13.33
N GLN A 898 -26.59 3.74 12.10
CA GLN A 898 -26.72 2.60 11.19
C GLN A 898 -25.36 1.99 10.87
N ASN A 899 -24.35 2.82 10.58
CA ASN A 899 -22.99 2.37 10.29
C ASN A 899 -22.33 1.70 11.51
N LEU A 900 -22.49 2.26 12.71
CA LEU A 900 -22.01 1.66 13.96
C LEU A 900 -22.63 0.28 14.22
N ALA A 901 -23.91 0.10 13.88
CA ALA A 901 -24.58 -1.19 13.98
C ALA A 901 -23.94 -2.25 13.08
N THR A 902 -23.48 -1.88 11.87
CA THR A 902 -22.75 -2.80 10.99
C THR A 902 -21.39 -3.23 11.56
N CYS A 903 -20.79 -2.43 12.44
CA CYS A 903 -19.57 -2.76 13.17
C CYS A 903 -19.82 -3.49 14.49
N GLY A 904 -21.06 -3.91 14.76
CA GLY A 904 -21.41 -4.67 15.96
C GLY A 904 -21.79 -3.81 17.18
N ILE A 905 -21.90 -2.49 17.03
CA ILE A 905 -22.23 -1.54 18.12
C ILE A 905 -23.72 -1.19 18.04
N VAL A 906 -24.54 -1.83 18.89
CA VAL A 906 -26.01 -1.84 18.76
C VAL A 906 -26.71 -0.77 19.61
N ARG A 907 -26.01 -0.11 20.54
CA ARG A 907 -26.52 0.99 21.40
C ARG A 907 -25.44 2.04 21.71
N PRO A 908 -24.99 2.81 20.70
CA PRO A 908 -23.96 3.84 20.93
C PRO A 908 -24.53 5.06 21.69
N ARG A 909 -23.78 5.59 22.66
CA ARG A 909 -24.05 6.91 23.26
C ARG A 909 -23.50 7.99 22.32
N ILE A 910 -24.34 8.65 21.53
CA ILE A 910 -23.91 9.61 20.50
C ILE A 910 -24.24 11.04 20.88
N TYR A 911 -23.27 11.95 20.74
CA TYR A 911 -23.41 13.37 21.06
C TYR A 911 -22.94 14.22 19.88
N PRO A 912 -23.84 14.92 19.18
CA PRO A 912 -23.44 15.96 18.25
C PRO A 912 -22.89 17.17 19.02
N VAL A 913 -21.66 17.59 18.71
CA VAL A 913 -21.00 18.71 19.39
C VAL A 913 -20.31 19.66 18.43
N SER A 914 -20.16 20.91 18.86
CA SER A 914 -19.27 21.91 18.25
C SER A 914 -18.15 22.26 19.23
N SER A 915 -17.06 21.49 19.18
CA SER A 915 -15.91 21.66 20.10
C SER A 915 -15.36 23.08 20.10
N GLN A 916 -15.23 23.67 18.92
CA GLN A 916 -14.65 24.99 18.79
C GLN A 916 -15.57 26.10 19.33
N THR A 917 -16.89 26.00 19.13
CA THR A 917 -17.85 26.95 19.73
C THR A 917 -17.74 26.92 21.25
N ALA A 918 -17.63 25.73 21.84
CA ALA A 918 -17.44 25.57 23.27
C ALA A 918 -16.08 26.12 23.76
N LEU A 919 -15.00 25.85 23.04
CA LEU A 919 -13.65 26.37 23.36
C LEU A 919 -13.63 27.90 23.37
N LEU A 920 -14.14 28.53 22.31
CA LEU A 920 -14.19 29.99 22.19
C LEU A 920 -15.01 30.62 23.33
N ALA A 921 -16.15 30.02 23.69
CA ALA A 921 -16.96 30.49 24.81
C ALA A 921 -16.19 30.45 26.14
N ARG A 922 -15.43 29.38 26.40
CA ARG A 922 -14.60 29.23 27.61
C ARG A 922 -13.42 30.21 27.62
N MET A 923 -12.72 30.36 26.51
CA MET A 923 -11.63 31.33 26.37
C MET A 923 -12.12 32.78 26.58
N GLY A 924 -13.33 33.10 26.12
CA GLY A 924 -14.01 34.38 26.38
C GLY A 924 -14.21 34.64 27.88
N ALA A 925 -14.64 33.62 28.62
CA ALA A 925 -14.81 33.70 30.08
C ALA A 925 -13.51 34.02 30.82
N HIS A 926 -12.38 33.55 30.28
CA HIS A 926 -11.04 33.75 30.85
C HIS A 926 -10.31 34.99 30.31
N GLY A 927 -10.96 35.81 29.48
CA GLY A 927 -10.37 37.03 28.92
C GLY A 927 -9.28 36.78 27.87
N LYS A 928 -9.19 35.56 27.31
CA LYS A 928 -8.18 35.14 26.32
C LYS A 928 -8.66 35.25 24.87
N LEU A 929 -9.85 35.82 24.64
CA LEU A 929 -10.48 35.90 23.33
C LEU A 929 -10.08 37.19 22.61
N ASN A 930 -9.45 37.07 21.45
CA ASN A 930 -9.20 38.21 20.57
C ASN A 930 -10.48 38.60 19.79
N GLU A 931 -10.48 39.78 19.15
CA GLU A 931 -11.66 40.32 18.46
C GLU A 931 -12.12 39.45 17.27
N SER A 932 -11.17 38.85 16.54
CA SER A 932 -11.43 37.89 15.46
C SER A 932 -12.18 36.65 15.96
N ALA A 933 -11.68 36.03 17.04
CA ALA A 933 -12.26 34.86 17.69
C ALA A 933 -13.65 35.17 18.30
N ALA A 934 -13.84 36.37 18.84
CA ALA A 934 -15.14 36.86 19.30
C ALA A 934 -16.14 37.02 18.14
N GLY A 935 -15.67 37.47 16.97
CA GLY A 935 -16.48 37.55 15.75
C GLY A 935 -16.96 36.18 15.28
N ILE A 936 -16.07 35.18 15.26
CA ILE A 936 -16.41 33.78 14.90
C ILE A 936 -17.47 33.22 15.87
N LEU A 937 -17.28 33.41 17.17
CA LEU A 937 -18.23 32.93 18.19
C LEU A 937 -19.63 33.54 18.02
N ARG A 938 -19.72 34.87 17.80
CA ARG A 938 -21.00 35.55 17.54
C ARG A 938 -21.70 34.96 16.32
N LYS A 939 -20.96 34.78 15.23
CA LYS A 939 -21.48 34.25 13.97
C LYS A 939 -22.07 32.84 14.14
N ARG A 940 -21.38 31.96 14.87
CA ARG A 940 -21.84 30.58 15.10
C ARG A 940 -23.04 30.48 16.03
N LEU A 941 -23.14 31.39 17.00
CA LEU A 941 -24.29 31.48 17.89
C LEU A 941 -25.47 32.25 17.26
N GLY A 942 -25.34 32.74 16.03
CA GLY A 942 -26.38 33.53 15.35
C GLY A 942 -26.63 34.90 15.99
N VAL A 943 -25.64 35.45 16.69
CA VAL A 943 -25.73 36.72 17.43
C VAL A 943 -25.24 37.87 16.55
N ALA A 944 -25.93 39.02 16.59
CA ALA A 944 -25.55 40.21 15.83
C ALA A 944 -24.13 40.69 16.21
N ALA A 945 -23.38 41.25 15.25
CA ALA A 945 -21.96 41.62 15.42
C ALA A 945 -21.70 42.57 16.60
N GLU A 946 -22.65 43.45 16.90
CA GLU A 946 -22.57 44.44 17.99
C GLU A 946 -23.22 43.98 19.31
N ALA A 947 -23.89 42.82 19.31
CA ALA A 947 -24.55 42.31 20.50
C ALA A 947 -23.53 41.68 21.48
N PRO A 948 -23.79 41.73 22.80
CA PRO A 948 -22.97 41.07 23.79
C PRO A 948 -22.95 39.56 23.52
N LEU A 949 -21.81 38.93 23.78
CA LEU A 949 -21.69 37.47 23.69
C LEU A 949 -22.64 36.81 24.70
N PRO A 950 -23.30 35.69 24.33
CA PRO A 950 -24.10 34.90 25.26
C PRO A 950 -23.27 34.45 26.45
N SER A 951 -23.94 34.07 27.53
CA SER A 951 -23.25 33.46 28.67
C SER A 951 -22.55 32.17 28.23
N VAL A 952 -21.46 31.81 28.92
CA VAL A 952 -20.73 30.57 28.65
C VAL A 952 -21.66 29.36 28.72
N ALA A 953 -22.61 29.35 29.66
CA ALA A 953 -23.57 28.27 29.83
C ALA A 953 -24.49 28.11 28.61
N GLU A 954 -24.99 29.22 28.04
CA GLU A 954 -25.81 29.20 26.84
C GLU A 954 -24.99 28.73 25.63
N ALA A 955 -23.79 29.26 25.44
CA ALA A 955 -22.92 28.84 24.34
C ALA A 955 -22.53 27.36 24.41
N LEU A 956 -22.28 26.83 25.62
CA LEU A 956 -22.04 25.40 25.85
C LEU A 956 -23.27 24.55 25.56
N HIS A 957 -24.48 25.05 25.85
CA HIS A 957 -25.73 24.38 25.49
C HIS A 957 -25.92 24.33 23.97
N PHE A 958 -25.74 25.45 23.26
CA PHE A 958 -25.80 25.48 21.79
C PHE A 958 -24.76 24.58 21.13
N SER A 959 -23.57 24.47 21.72
CA SER A 959 -22.52 23.60 21.19
C SER A 959 -22.79 22.11 21.38
N GLY A 960 -23.82 21.70 22.12
CA GLY A 960 -24.05 20.31 22.51
C GLY A 960 -23.10 19.79 23.61
N LEU A 961 -21.99 20.49 23.89
CA LEU A 961 -20.99 20.06 24.87
C LEU A 961 -21.56 19.96 26.29
N SER A 962 -22.50 20.84 26.66
CA SER A 962 -23.16 20.79 27.97
C SER A 962 -23.91 19.47 28.20
N HIS A 963 -24.61 18.95 27.19
CA HIS A 963 -25.33 17.67 27.31
C HIS A 963 -24.36 16.50 27.48
N PHE A 964 -23.30 16.46 26.65
CA PHE A 964 -22.22 15.48 26.79
C PHE A 964 -21.57 15.55 28.16
N GLU A 965 -21.12 16.74 28.61
CA GLU A 965 -20.43 16.88 29.90
C GLU A 965 -21.30 16.46 31.06
N ASN A 966 -22.60 16.77 31.05
CA ASN A 966 -23.50 16.35 32.13
C ASN A 966 -23.60 14.83 32.24
N GLU A 967 -23.77 14.12 31.12
CA GLU A 967 -23.85 12.65 31.14
C GLU A 967 -22.48 12.00 31.39
N PHE A 968 -21.41 12.54 30.81
CA PHE A 968 -20.05 12.04 30.98
C PHE A 968 -19.54 12.24 32.42
N ILE A 969 -19.79 13.42 33.01
CA ILE A 969 -19.46 13.70 34.40
C ILE A 969 -20.33 12.87 35.34
N ALA A 970 -21.62 12.67 35.06
CA ALA A 970 -22.46 11.79 35.86
C ALA A 970 -21.96 10.34 35.81
N PHE A 971 -21.59 9.83 34.64
CA PHE A 971 -20.98 8.52 34.48
C PHE A 971 -19.68 8.38 35.30
N THR A 972 -18.74 9.33 35.13
CA THR A 972 -17.44 9.27 35.81
C THR A 972 -17.54 9.49 37.32
N LEU A 973 -18.34 10.45 37.79
CA LEU A 973 -18.45 10.79 39.21
C LEU A 973 -19.43 9.94 39.98
N GLU A 974 -20.51 9.44 39.38
CA GLU A 974 -21.53 8.67 40.10
C GLU A 974 -21.33 7.17 39.96
N GLU A 975 -21.09 6.66 38.75
CA GLU A 975 -21.04 5.22 38.50
C GLU A 975 -19.71 4.60 38.93
N LEU A 976 -18.58 5.17 38.48
CA LEU A 976 -17.25 4.68 38.84
C LEU A 976 -16.95 4.88 40.33
N THR A 977 -17.27 6.06 40.87
CA THR A 977 -17.10 6.34 42.31
C THR A 977 -17.95 5.40 43.17
N ARG A 978 -19.20 5.12 42.79
CA ARG A 978 -20.06 4.21 43.55
C ARG A 978 -19.51 2.78 43.57
N ILE A 979 -18.92 2.30 42.47
CA ILE A 979 -18.25 1.00 42.44
C ILE A 979 -17.11 0.98 43.46
N ALA A 980 -16.22 1.98 43.42
CA ALA A 980 -15.09 2.08 44.35
C ALA A 980 -15.53 2.20 45.82
N LEU A 981 -16.59 2.98 46.10
CA LEU A 981 -17.16 3.13 47.44
C LEU A 981 -17.82 1.84 47.94
N ASN A 982 -18.58 1.14 47.10
CA ASN A 982 -19.23 -0.12 47.47
C ASN A 982 -18.21 -1.19 47.86
N GLU A 983 -17.10 -1.28 47.15
CA GLU A 983 -16.02 -2.21 47.52
C GLU A 983 -15.37 -1.83 48.86
N ALA A 984 -15.16 -0.53 49.12
CA ALA A 984 -14.63 -0.05 50.39
C ALA A 984 -15.58 -0.36 51.56
N PHE A 985 -16.89 -0.16 51.37
CA PHE A 985 -17.91 -0.51 52.36
C PHE A 985 -17.98 -2.01 52.63
N ALA A 986 -17.89 -2.83 51.58
CA ALA A 986 -17.90 -4.28 51.71
C ALA A 986 -16.71 -4.77 52.57
N GLU A 987 -15.52 -4.17 52.40
CA GLU A 987 -14.34 -4.50 53.19
C GLU A 987 -14.52 -4.19 54.69
N VAL A 988 -15.04 -3.00 55.03
CA VAL A 988 -15.27 -2.62 56.43
C VAL A 988 -16.36 -3.47 57.08
N ARG A 989 -17.45 -3.75 56.36
CA ARG A 989 -18.53 -4.62 56.86
C ARG A 989 -18.01 -6.04 57.12
N ARG A 990 -17.12 -6.55 56.25
CA ARG A 990 -16.46 -7.85 56.44
C ARG A 990 -15.61 -7.87 57.73
N VAL A 991 -14.85 -6.81 58.00
CA VAL A 991 -14.09 -6.69 59.26
C VAL A 991 -15.02 -6.65 60.48
N LEU A 992 -16.09 -5.85 60.44
CA LEU A 992 -17.05 -5.77 61.55
C LEU A 992 -17.71 -7.11 61.83
N GLN A 993 -18.11 -7.84 60.79
CA GLN A 993 -18.66 -9.19 60.91
C GLN A 993 -17.65 -10.14 61.57
N THR A 994 -16.39 -10.11 61.12
CA THR A 994 -15.31 -10.91 61.71
C THR A 994 -15.12 -10.60 63.19
N MET A 995 -15.15 -9.32 63.58
CA MET A 995 -15.05 -8.91 64.98
C MET A 995 -16.25 -9.39 65.81
N ASP A 996 -17.47 -9.31 65.27
CA ASP A 996 -18.69 -9.78 65.93
C ASP A 996 -18.64 -11.30 66.17
N ASP A 997 -18.14 -12.06 65.21
CA ASP A 997 -17.99 -13.52 65.31
C ASP A 997 -16.91 -13.91 66.34
N LEU A 998 -15.81 -13.16 66.40
CA LEU A 998 -14.79 -13.29 67.47
C LEU A 998 -15.37 -12.98 68.86
N ILE A 999 -16.15 -11.91 69.01
CA ILE A 999 -16.81 -11.53 70.28
C ILE A 999 -17.83 -12.59 70.72
N ALA A 1000 -18.63 -13.12 69.78
CA ALA A 1000 -19.61 -14.16 70.05
C ALA A 1000 -18.93 -15.44 70.55
N THR A 1001 -17.80 -15.81 69.94
CA THR A 1001 -16.99 -16.96 70.35
C THR A 1001 -16.38 -16.75 71.75
N ALA A 1002 -15.93 -15.53 72.06
CA ALA A 1002 -15.31 -15.19 73.35
C ALA A 1002 -16.26 -15.33 74.55
N ARG A 1003 -17.58 -15.14 74.34
CA ARG A 1003 -18.62 -15.10 75.38
C ARG A 1003 -19.17 -16.47 75.77
N GLN A 1004 -18.69 -17.55 75.16
CA GLN A 1004 -19.16 -18.91 75.44
C GLN A 1004 -18.52 -19.52 76.70
N ASP A 1005 -19.20 -20.53 77.26
CA ASP A 1005 -18.86 -21.15 78.55
C ASP A 1005 -17.44 -21.75 78.58
N ALA A 1006 -16.77 -21.69 79.74
CA ALA A 1006 -15.35 -22.05 79.88
C ALA A 1006 -15.04 -23.53 79.55
N SER A 1007 -15.98 -24.46 79.75
CA SER A 1007 -15.79 -25.88 79.41
C SER A 1007 -15.91 -26.17 77.92
N LEU A 1008 -16.69 -25.36 77.18
CA LEU A 1008 -16.86 -25.46 75.73
C LEU A 1008 -15.64 -24.93 74.97
N ARG A 1009 -14.91 -23.96 75.54
CA ARG A 1009 -13.76 -23.31 74.89
C ARG A 1009 -12.55 -24.23 74.69
N ASP A 1010 -12.22 -25.10 75.65
CA ASP A 1010 -11.08 -26.04 75.50
C ASP A 1010 -11.37 -27.11 74.42
N GLN A 1011 -12.62 -27.57 74.34
CA GLN A 1011 -13.07 -28.48 73.29
C GLN A 1011 -13.08 -27.79 71.92
N GLN A 1012 -13.49 -26.52 71.86
CA GLN A 1012 -13.47 -25.72 70.63
C GLN A 1012 -12.07 -25.35 70.18
N LEU A 1013 -11.11 -25.15 71.09
CA LEU A 1013 -9.71 -24.86 70.75
C LEU A 1013 -9.08 -26.05 70.02
N LYS A 1014 -9.26 -27.27 70.54
CA LYS A 1014 -8.82 -28.50 69.84
C LYS A 1014 -9.54 -28.71 68.50
N ALA A 1015 -10.85 -28.42 68.45
CA ALA A 1015 -11.61 -28.50 67.20
C ALA A 1015 -11.21 -27.41 66.18
N ALA A 1016 -10.76 -26.25 66.65
CA ALA A 1016 -10.25 -25.17 65.80
C ALA A 1016 -8.85 -25.51 65.26
N GLU A 1017 -7.96 -26.11 66.06
CA GLU A 1017 -6.66 -26.61 65.59
C GLU A 1017 -6.83 -27.67 64.49
N ALA A 1018 -7.73 -28.64 64.70
CA ALA A 1018 -8.04 -29.66 63.70
C ALA A 1018 -8.63 -29.05 62.41
N ARG A 1019 -9.54 -28.06 62.53
CA ARG A 1019 -10.10 -27.35 61.37
C ARG A 1019 -9.06 -26.52 60.63
N ARG A 1020 -8.11 -25.90 61.34
CA ARG A 1020 -6.99 -25.17 60.73
C ARG A 1020 -6.13 -26.11 59.91
N GLU A 1021 -5.70 -27.23 60.50
CA GLU A 1021 -4.88 -28.22 59.80
C GLU A 1021 -5.62 -28.76 58.57
N GLN A 1022 -6.91 -29.07 58.70
CA GLN A 1022 -7.75 -29.50 57.57
C GLN A 1022 -7.87 -28.43 56.47
N ALA A 1023 -8.05 -27.16 56.83
CA ALA A 1023 -8.15 -26.06 55.87
C ALA A 1023 -6.83 -25.82 55.13
N LEU A 1024 -5.70 -25.80 55.85
CA LEU A 1024 -4.37 -25.69 55.27
C LEU A 1024 -4.05 -26.88 54.36
N GLN A 1025 -4.39 -28.10 54.79
CA GLN A 1025 -4.25 -29.29 53.97
C GLN A 1025 -5.09 -29.19 52.69
N THR A 1026 -6.32 -28.69 52.78
CA THR A 1026 -7.20 -28.47 51.62
C THR A 1026 -6.60 -27.50 50.61
N ILE A 1027 -5.93 -26.43 51.08
CA ILE A 1027 -5.25 -25.46 50.20
C ILE A 1027 -4.02 -26.10 49.55
N HIS A 1028 -3.21 -26.84 50.31
CA HIS A 1028 -2.01 -27.51 49.79
C HIS A 1028 -2.34 -28.65 48.81
N GLU A 1029 -3.46 -29.34 48.99
CA GLU A 1029 -3.94 -30.42 48.10
C GLU A 1029 -4.82 -29.91 46.95
N LEU A 1030 -4.85 -28.60 46.70
CA LEU A 1030 -5.62 -28.03 45.60
C LEU A 1030 -5.05 -28.49 44.25
N ASP A 1031 -5.74 -29.45 43.64
CA ASP A 1031 -5.51 -29.84 42.26
C ASP A 1031 -6.18 -28.85 41.28
N THR A 1032 -5.35 -28.16 40.51
CA THR A 1032 -5.72 -27.24 39.44
C THR A 1032 -5.34 -27.74 38.04
N ALA A 1033 -4.90 -29.00 37.91
CA ALA A 1033 -4.48 -29.55 36.61
C ALA A 1033 -5.61 -29.50 35.56
N ALA A 1034 -6.85 -29.80 35.97
CA ALA A 1034 -8.02 -29.72 35.11
C ALA A 1034 -8.34 -28.27 34.70
N ASP A 1035 -8.13 -27.30 35.60
CA ASP A 1035 -8.38 -25.87 35.34
C ASP A 1035 -7.35 -25.29 34.35
N ILE A 1036 -6.09 -25.73 34.46
CA ILE A 1036 -5.01 -25.39 33.52
C ILE A 1036 -5.27 -26.03 32.14
N GLN A 1037 -5.69 -27.30 32.10
CA GLN A 1037 -6.08 -27.96 30.84
C GLN A 1037 -7.29 -27.29 30.18
N ALA A 1038 -8.24 -26.78 30.97
CA ALA A 1038 -9.36 -26.02 30.45
C ALA A 1038 -8.91 -24.72 29.78
N LEU A 1039 -7.93 -24.01 30.36
CA LEU A 1039 -7.31 -22.83 29.74
C LEU A 1039 -6.62 -23.16 28.42
N GLU A 1040 -5.81 -24.21 28.37
CA GLU A 1040 -5.14 -24.65 27.13
C GLU A 1040 -6.15 -25.00 26.04
N LYS A 1041 -7.22 -25.71 26.40
CA LYS A 1041 -8.31 -26.05 25.47
C LYS A 1041 -9.08 -24.81 25.01
N GLU A 1042 -9.34 -23.86 25.90
CA GLU A 1042 -10.00 -22.60 25.54
C GLU A 1042 -9.14 -21.79 24.56
N ILE A 1043 -7.83 -21.68 24.78
CA ILE A 1043 -6.90 -21.03 23.83
C ILE A 1043 -7.02 -21.68 22.45
N GLN A 1044 -6.99 -23.01 22.39
CA GLN A 1044 -7.12 -23.75 21.14
C GLN A 1044 -8.46 -23.49 20.43
N GLU A 1045 -9.57 -23.53 21.17
CA GLU A 1045 -10.91 -23.25 20.63
C GLU A 1045 -11.02 -21.81 20.11
N LEU A 1046 -10.53 -20.83 20.88
CA LEU A 1046 -10.56 -19.42 20.48
C LEU A 1046 -9.73 -19.15 19.21
N VAL A 1047 -8.52 -19.71 19.13
CA VAL A 1047 -7.63 -19.58 17.96
C VAL A 1047 -8.23 -20.28 16.73
N TYR A 1048 -8.91 -21.42 16.91
CA TYR A 1048 -9.62 -22.09 15.83
C TYR A 1048 -10.66 -21.18 15.16
N TYR A 1049 -11.39 -20.37 15.94
CA TYR A 1049 -12.35 -19.41 15.41
C TYR A 1049 -11.72 -18.16 14.78
N VAL A 1050 -10.48 -17.80 15.12
CA VAL A 1050 -9.75 -16.69 14.46
C VAL A 1050 -9.64 -16.96 12.97
N LYS A 1051 -9.19 -18.18 12.61
CA LYS A 1051 -9.08 -18.61 11.21
C LYS A 1051 -10.40 -18.45 10.45
N GLN A 1052 -11.53 -18.85 11.06
CA GLN A 1052 -12.84 -18.73 10.39
C GLN A 1052 -13.24 -17.27 10.16
N ARG A 1053 -13.04 -16.38 11.14
CA ARG A 1053 -13.43 -14.96 11.04
C ARG A 1053 -12.64 -14.21 9.96
N VAL A 1054 -11.32 -14.41 9.90
CA VAL A 1054 -10.48 -13.78 8.86
C VAL A 1054 -10.86 -14.29 7.48
N MET A 1055 -11.09 -15.60 7.32
CA MET A 1055 -11.48 -16.15 6.02
C MET A 1055 -12.86 -15.67 5.54
N LEU A 1056 -13.81 -15.34 6.44
CA LEU A 1056 -15.08 -14.72 6.05
C LEU A 1056 -14.89 -13.34 5.40
N ARG A 1057 -13.83 -12.61 5.78
CA ARG A 1057 -13.47 -11.30 5.21
C ARG A 1057 -12.58 -11.41 3.97
N PHE A 1058 -12.16 -12.61 3.57
CA PHE A 1058 -11.28 -12.81 2.42
C PHE A 1058 -11.81 -12.15 1.13
N ASN A 1059 -13.14 -12.18 0.93
CA ASN A 1059 -13.75 -11.54 -0.24
C ASN A 1059 -13.58 -10.01 -0.25
N GLU A 1060 -13.70 -9.38 0.91
CA GLU A 1060 -13.48 -7.93 1.07
C GLU A 1060 -12.01 -7.59 0.79
N ALA A 1061 -11.08 -8.33 1.42
CA ALA A 1061 -9.64 -8.16 1.22
C ALA A 1061 -9.20 -8.36 -0.24
N PHE A 1062 -9.74 -9.39 -0.90
CA PHE A 1062 -9.43 -9.69 -2.29
C PHE A 1062 -9.92 -8.57 -3.22
N ARG A 1063 -11.14 -8.07 -3.02
CA ARG A 1063 -11.67 -6.95 -3.83
C ARG A 1063 -10.84 -5.69 -3.65
N TYR A 1064 -10.45 -5.40 -2.41
CA TYR A 1064 -9.58 -4.27 -2.09
C TYR A 1064 -8.24 -4.35 -2.85
N SER A 1065 -7.60 -5.51 -2.83
CA SER A 1065 -6.24 -5.69 -3.39
C SER A 1065 -6.21 -5.90 -4.90
N PHE A 1066 -7.28 -6.48 -5.48
CA PHE A 1066 -7.42 -6.78 -6.90
C PHE A 1066 -8.58 -5.97 -7.52
N ASN A 1067 -8.40 -4.66 -7.59
CA ASN A 1067 -9.37 -3.73 -8.17
C ASN A 1067 -8.90 -3.18 -9.54
N PRO A 1068 -9.80 -2.65 -10.40
CA PRO A 1068 -9.44 -2.15 -11.73
C PRO A 1068 -8.42 -1.01 -11.74
N ALA A 1069 -8.33 -0.21 -10.67
CA ALA A 1069 -7.36 0.87 -10.57
C ALA A 1069 -5.95 0.37 -10.23
N SER A 1070 -5.84 -0.68 -9.40
CA SER A 1070 -4.58 -1.33 -9.03
C SER A 1070 -3.95 -2.10 -10.19
N LEU A 1071 -4.75 -2.60 -11.16
CA LEU A 1071 -4.30 -3.44 -12.26
C LEU A 1071 -4.10 -2.69 -13.60
N LYS A 1072 -3.94 -1.36 -13.57
CA LYS A 1072 -3.59 -0.56 -14.75
C LYS A 1072 -2.09 -0.70 -15.06
N ASP A 1073 -1.74 -0.95 -16.33
CA ASP A 1073 -0.35 -1.03 -16.77
C ASP A 1073 0.28 0.38 -16.81
N ASP A 1074 1.12 0.66 -15.82
CA ASP A 1074 1.89 1.88 -15.63
C ASP A 1074 3.30 1.79 -16.26
N GLY A 1075 3.56 0.75 -17.06
CA GLY A 1075 4.83 0.53 -17.75
C GLY A 1075 5.86 -0.24 -16.92
N ARG A 1076 5.49 -0.76 -15.74
CA ARG A 1076 6.33 -1.62 -14.88
C ARG A 1076 6.12 -3.12 -15.11
N GLY A 1077 5.23 -3.49 -16.04
CA GLY A 1077 4.90 -4.87 -16.41
C GLY A 1077 3.81 -5.46 -15.51
N ILE A 1078 2.76 -6.00 -16.13
CA ILE A 1078 1.53 -6.46 -15.45
C ILE A 1078 1.78 -7.53 -14.37
N GLN A 1079 2.83 -8.37 -14.52
CA GLN A 1079 3.21 -9.36 -13.51
C GLN A 1079 3.65 -8.70 -12.20
N LYS A 1080 4.41 -7.59 -12.28
CA LYS A 1080 4.88 -6.87 -11.10
C LYS A 1080 3.70 -6.21 -10.37
N THR A 1081 2.76 -5.66 -11.12
CA THR A 1081 1.51 -5.09 -10.57
C THR A 1081 0.67 -6.16 -9.87
N LEU A 1082 0.49 -7.34 -10.49
CA LEU A 1082 -0.20 -8.48 -9.87
C LEU A 1082 0.51 -8.99 -8.62
N GLN A 1083 1.83 -8.97 -8.62
CA GLN A 1083 2.62 -9.34 -7.45
C GLN A 1083 2.42 -8.33 -6.31
N LEU A 1084 2.43 -7.03 -6.60
CA LEU A 1084 2.14 -5.99 -5.62
C LEU A 1084 0.72 -6.14 -5.04
N SER A 1085 -0.30 -6.43 -5.87
CA SER A 1085 -1.66 -6.72 -5.41
C SER A 1085 -1.72 -7.97 -4.52
N LEU A 1086 -0.92 -9.01 -4.82
CA LEU A 1086 -0.85 -10.21 -3.99
C LEU A 1086 -0.16 -9.95 -2.65
N GLU A 1087 0.90 -9.14 -2.65
CA GLU A 1087 1.60 -8.69 -1.45
C GLU A 1087 0.70 -7.77 -0.59
N GLU A 1088 -0.13 -6.94 -1.21
CA GLU A 1088 -1.15 -6.12 -0.54
C GLU A 1088 -2.23 -7.00 0.11
N LEU A 1089 -2.74 -8.01 -0.60
CA LEU A 1089 -3.67 -8.99 -0.03
C LEU A 1089 -3.05 -9.75 1.14
N SER A 1090 -1.77 -10.13 1.02
CA SER A 1090 -1.04 -10.82 2.09
C SER A 1090 -0.93 -9.93 3.33
N ARG A 1091 -0.51 -8.68 3.15
CA ARG A 1091 -0.40 -7.68 4.23
C ARG A 1091 -1.76 -7.42 4.89
N PHE A 1092 -2.82 -7.30 4.12
CA PHE A 1092 -4.18 -7.11 4.66
C PHE A 1092 -4.58 -8.28 5.57
N LEU A 1093 -4.41 -9.53 5.10
CA LEU A 1093 -4.81 -10.71 5.86
C LEU A 1093 -3.93 -10.95 7.10
N ALA A 1094 -2.61 -10.73 6.98
CA ALA A 1094 -1.69 -10.88 8.10
C ALA A 1094 -1.92 -9.81 9.18
N PHE A 1095 -2.19 -8.57 8.77
CA PHE A 1095 -2.64 -7.52 9.69
C PHE A 1095 -3.96 -7.89 10.37
N ASP A 1096 -4.95 -8.39 9.62
CA ASP A 1096 -6.25 -8.79 10.16
C ASP A 1096 -6.14 -9.93 11.18
N LEU A 1097 -5.25 -10.90 10.92
CA LEU A 1097 -4.89 -11.99 11.84
C LEU A 1097 -4.24 -11.46 13.12
N ALA A 1098 -3.27 -10.55 13.01
CA ALA A 1098 -2.62 -9.95 14.17
C ALA A 1098 -3.65 -9.30 15.11
N GLN A 1099 -4.61 -8.55 14.55
CA GLN A 1099 -5.67 -7.95 15.36
C GLN A 1099 -6.62 -8.99 16.00
N GLU A 1100 -7.00 -10.03 15.27
CA GLU A 1100 -7.82 -11.12 15.83
C GLU A 1100 -7.10 -11.89 16.93
N MET A 1101 -5.78 -12.07 16.82
CA MET A 1101 -4.96 -12.70 17.86
C MET A 1101 -4.87 -11.83 19.12
N ARG A 1102 -4.71 -10.51 18.98
CA ARG A 1102 -4.79 -9.56 20.12
C ARG A 1102 -6.15 -9.58 20.80
N ALA A 1103 -7.23 -9.58 20.02
CA ALA A 1103 -8.58 -9.73 20.57
C ALA A 1103 -8.76 -11.07 21.30
N THR A 1104 -8.14 -12.13 20.79
CA THR A 1104 -8.16 -13.46 21.40
C THR A 1104 -7.39 -13.50 22.71
N ALA A 1105 -6.24 -12.83 22.80
CA ALA A 1105 -5.47 -12.67 24.04
C ALA A 1105 -6.35 -12.11 25.18
N LEU A 1106 -7.17 -11.09 24.90
CA LEU A 1106 -8.11 -10.55 25.89
C LEU A 1106 -9.21 -11.53 26.31
N ARG A 1107 -9.70 -12.36 25.39
CA ARG A 1107 -10.69 -13.41 25.71
C ARG A 1107 -10.07 -14.47 26.63
N VAL A 1108 -8.80 -14.80 26.42
CA VAL A 1108 -8.02 -15.70 27.29
C VAL A 1108 -7.87 -15.10 28.69
N GLU A 1109 -7.51 -13.82 28.81
CA GLU A 1109 -7.41 -13.13 30.11
C GLU A 1109 -8.74 -13.14 30.87
N ARG A 1110 -9.86 -12.89 30.18
CA ARG A 1110 -11.19 -12.98 30.79
C ARG A 1110 -11.51 -14.39 31.28
N PHE A 1111 -11.19 -15.41 30.49
CA PHE A 1111 -11.38 -16.80 30.87
C PHE A 1111 -10.54 -17.16 32.10
N MET A 1112 -9.28 -16.70 32.16
CA MET A 1112 -8.42 -16.84 33.34
C MET A 1112 -9.06 -16.23 34.58
N ALA A 1113 -9.54 -14.98 34.48
CA ALA A 1113 -10.21 -14.30 35.60
C ALA A 1113 -11.45 -15.06 36.09
N GLN A 1114 -12.29 -15.55 35.18
CA GLN A 1114 -13.48 -16.35 35.53
C GLN A 1114 -13.11 -17.70 36.16
N THR A 1115 -12.03 -18.33 35.69
CA THR A 1115 -11.56 -19.61 36.20
C THR A 1115 -10.90 -19.46 37.57
N GLY A 1116 -10.14 -18.38 37.78
CA GLY A 1116 -9.58 -18.00 39.08
C GLY A 1116 -10.67 -17.84 40.15
N GLU A 1117 -11.77 -17.17 39.80
CA GLU A 1117 -12.90 -17.01 40.72
C GLU A 1117 -13.57 -18.36 41.05
N LYS A 1118 -13.71 -19.27 40.07
CA LYS A 1118 -14.18 -20.64 40.32
C LYS A 1118 -13.24 -21.44 41.22
N ILE A 1119 -11.93 -21.27 41.08
CA ILE A 1119 -10.93 -21.89 41.97
C ILE A 1119 -11.10 -21.37 43.40
N ARG A 1120 -11.32 -20.08 43.56
CA ARG A 1120 -11.61 -19.45 44.86
C ARG A 1120 -12.87 -20.04 45.50
N GLU A 1121 -13.96 -20.14 44.75
CA GLU A 1121 -15.22 -20.77 45.22
C GLU A 1121 -15.02 -22.25 45.58
N LYS A 1122 -14.27 -23.00 44.77
CA LYS A 1122 -13.92 -24.41 45.01
C LYS A 1122 -13.13 -24.57 46.32
N LEU A 1123 -12.16 -23.71 46.58
CA LEU A 1123 -11.41 -23.70 47.84
C LEU A 1123 -12.33 -23.40 49.03
N MET A 1124 -13.15 -22.35 48.93
CA MET A 1124 -14.10 -21.98 50.00
C MET A 1124 -15.04 -23.13 50.36
N ASN A 1125 -15.64 -23.76 49.34
CA ASN A 1125 -16.59 -24.86 49.54
C ASN A 1125 -15.94 -26.11 50.14
N ARG A 1126 -14.66 -26.37 49.85
CA ARG A 1126 -13.92 -27.52 50.42
C ARG A 1126 -13.46 -27.27 51.85
N MET A 1127 -13.03 -26.05 52.16
CA MET A 1127 -12.56 -25.69 53.51
C MET A 1127 -13.69 -25.70 54.55
N GLN A 1128 -14.93 -25.41 54.15
CA GLN A 1128 -16.13 -25.42 55.02
C GLN A 1128 -15.94 -24.60 56.32
N LEU A 1129 -15.22 -23.48 56.23
CA LEU A 1129 -15.02 -22.59 57.36
C LEU A 1129 -16.24 -21.66 57.49
N GLU A 1130 -16.92 -21.74 58.63
CA GLU A 1130 -18.00 -20.82 58.97
C GLU A 1130 -17.43 -19.42 59.21
N HIS A 1131 -18.14 -18.39 58.72
CA HIS A 1131 -17.76 -16.98 58.93
C HIS A 1131 -16.39 -16.57 58.37
N PHE A 1132 -15.87 -17.32 57.39
CA PHE A 1132 -14.63 -17.03 56.69
C PHE A 1132 -14.87 -16.99 55.17
N THR A 1133 -14.28 -15.98 54.51
CA THR A 1133 -14.39 -15.80 53.06
C THR A 1133 -13.00 -15.49 52.54
N LEU A 1134 -12.53 -16.13 51.46
CA LEU A 1134 -11.27 -15.71 50.84
C LEU A 1134 -11.42 -14.35 50.16
N ARG A 1135 -10.36 -13.55 50.11
CA ARG A 1135 -10.33 -12.33 49.29
C ARG A 1135 -10.68 -12.64 47.83
N ALA A 1136 -11.42 -11.73 47.18
CA ALA A 1136 -11.80 -11.87 45.76
C ALA A 1136 -10.55 -12.07 44.88
N TRP A 1137 -10.72 -12.79 43.77
CA TRP A 1137 -9.62 -12.99 42.83
C TRP A 1137 -9.12 -11.63 42.32
N GLU A 1138 -7.82 -11.38 42.44
CA GLU A 1138 -7.23 -10.14 41.94
C GLU A 1138 -7.13 -10.24 40.41
N HIS A 1139 -7.39 -9.13 39.70
CA HIS A 1139 -7.25 -9.07 38.25
C HIS A 1139 -5.94 -8.35 37.89
N PRO A 1140 -4.80 -9.05 37.83
CA PRO A 1140 -3.54 -8.44 37.40
C PRO A 1140 -3.66 -8.00 35.94
N THR A 1141 -3.00 -6.89 35.62
CA THR A 1141 -2.91 -6.40 34.25
C THR A 1141 -1.83 -7.20 33.51
N TYR A 1142 -2.23 -7.95 32.49
CA TYR A 1142 -1.30 -8.69 31.64
C TYR A 1142 -0.85 -7.81 30.47
N ASN A 1143 0.44 -7.89 30.13
CA ASN A 1143 0.93 -7.32 28.88
C ASN A 1143 0.44 -8.18 27.73
N THR A 1144 -0.23 -7.59 26.75
CA THR A 1144 -0.69 -8.33 25.58
C THR A 1144 0.54 -8.76 24.75
N PRO A 1145 0.69 -10.06 24.39
CA PRO A 1145 1.78 -10.50 23.51
C PRO A 1145 1.74 -9.79 22.16
N ASP A 1146 2.91 -9.55 21.57
CA ASP A 1146 2.97 -9.01 20.22
C ASP A 1146 2.76 -10.12 19.17
N PHE A 1147 2.10 -9.76 18.08
CA PHE A 1147 1.77 -10.64 16.97
C PHE A 1147 2.21 -9.97 15.67
N SER A 1148 3.06 -10.65 14.91
CA SER A 1148 3.64 -10.13 13.66
C SER A 1148 2.55 -9.75 12.65
N ALA A 1149 2.74 -8.66 11.90
CA ALA A 1149 1.86 -8.29 10.80
C ALA A 1149 2.21 -9.01 9.49
N ASP A 1150 3.07 -10.02 9.55
CA ASP A 1150 3.54 -10.81 8.40
C ASP A 1150 3.22 -12.30 8.57
N PHE A 1151 3.07 -13.00 7.44
CA PHE A 1151 2.96 -14.45 7.44
C PHE A 1151 4.31 -15.12 7.73
N PRO A 1152 4.33 -16.32 8.34
CA PRO A 1152 5.57 -17.06 8.55
C PRO A 1152 6.32 -17.33 7.24
N GLU A 1153 7.66 -17.22 7.26
CA GLU A 1153 8.49 -17.41 6.07
C GLU A 1153 8.21 -18.74 5.35
N GLY A 1154 8.23 -18.72 4.01
CA GLY A 1154 8.00 -19.90 3.16
C GLY A 1154 6.55 -20.37 3.07
N THR A 1155 5.61 -19.75 3.81
CA THR A 1155 4.19 -20.15 3.75
C THR A 1155 3.41 -19.51 2.59
N THR A 1156 4.00 -18.51 1.93
CA THR A 1156 3.38 -17.74 0.84
C THR A 1156 3.92 -18.11 -0.55
N ASP A 1157 4.90 -19.03 -0.64
CA ASP A 1157 5.61 -19.36 -1.88
C ASP A 1157 4.67 -19.86 -2.99
N GLU A 1158 3.67 -20.68 -2.64
CA GLU A 1158 2.72 -21.23 -3.60
C GLU A 1158 1.66 -20.22 -4.08
N LEU A 1159 1.50 -19.08 -3.41
CA LEU A 1159 0.48 -18.07 -3.74
C LEU A 1159 0.73 -17.43 -5.11
N ARG A 1160 2.00 -17.24 -5.49
CA ARG A 1160 2.39 -16.65 -6.78
C ARG A 1160 1.83 -17.43 -7.96
N SER A 1161 1.71 -18.75 -7.84
CA SER A 1161 1.17 -19.59 -8.92
C SER A 1161 -0.31 -19.32 -9.22
N SER A 1162 -1.06 -18.69 -8.31
CA SER A 1162 -2.44 -18.25 -8.55
C SER A 1162 -2.52 -17.05 -9.49
N LEU A 1163 -1.44 -16.27 -9.64
CA LEU A 1163 -1.38 -15.15 -10.59
C LEU A 1163 -1.54 -15.63 -12.04
N ASN A 1164 -1.24 -16.91 -12.33
CA ASN A 1164 -1.43 -17.53 -13.65
C ASN A 1164 -2.89 -17.56 -14.13
N PHE A 1165 -3.87 -17.36 -13.24
CA PHE A 1165 -5.28 -17.21 -13.64
C PHE A 1165 -5.57 -15.87 -14.32
N PHE A 1166 -4.69 -14.88 -14.15
CA PHE A 1166 -4.71 -13.64 -14.89
C PHE A 1166 -4.01 -13.83 -16.24
N LYS A 1167 -4.73 -13.58 -17.33
CA LYS A 1167 -4.12 -13.51 -18.68
C LYS A 1167 -4.20 -12.12 -19.29
N ASN A 1168 -5.36 -11.46 -19.15
CA ASN A 1168 -5.57 -10.07 -19.53
C ASN A 1168 -6.73 -9.47 -18.73
N PRO A 1169 -6.80 -8.12 -18.59
CA PRO A 1169 -7.84 -7.44 -17.82
C PRO A 1169 -9.26 -7.84 -18.24
N LYS A 1170 -9.53 -7.93 -19.54
CA LYS A 1170 -10.85 -8.29 -20.07
C LYS A 1170 -11.31 -9.68 -19.64
N GLN A 1171 -10.45 -10.69 -19.78
CA GLN A 1171 -10.76 -12.05 -19.35
C GLN A 1171 -10.89 -12.15 -17.81
N PHE A 1172 -10.08 -11.38 -17.09
CA PHE A 1172 -10.08 -11.37 -15.63
C PHE A 1172 -11.41 -10.82 -15.07
N PHE A 1173 -11.81 -9.62 -15.49
CA PHE A 1173 -13.01 -8.95 -14.97
C PHE A 1173 -14.32 -9.37 -15.66
N GLU A 1174 -14.31 -9.67 -16.95
CA GLU A 1174 -15.56 -9.94 -17.72
C GLU A 1174 -15.82 -11.43 -17.98
N GLN A 1175 -14.80 -12.30 -17.93
CA GLN A 1175 -14.92 -13.74 -18.30
C GLN A 1175 -14.62 -14.70 -17.14
N GLY A 1176 -14.83 -14.25 -15.90
CA GLY A 1176 -14.75 -15.10 -14.71
C GLY A 1176 -13.33 -15.54 -14.31
N GLY A 1177 -12.28 -14.88 -14.82
CA GLY A 1177 -10.90 -15.11 -14.36
C GLY A 1177 -10.69 -14.69 -12.91
N GLN A 1178 -11.32 -13.59 -12.49
CA GLN A 1178 -11.27 -13.06 -11.13
C GLN A 1178 -11.85 -14.05 -10.11
N GLU A 1179 -13.00 -14.66 -10.39
CA GLU A 1179 -13.59 -15.64 -9.47
C GLU A 1179 -12.72 -16.90 -9.33
N LYS A 1180 -12.08 -17.36 -10.41
CA LYS A 1180 -11.17 -18.51 -10.37
C LYS A 1180 -9.92 -18.22 -9.54
N MET A 1181 -9.30 -17.06 -9.77
CA MET A 1181 -8.14 -16.63 -8.98
C MET A 1181 -8.52 -16.49 -7.52
N LYS A 1182 -9.64 -15.83 -7.23
CA LYS A 1182 -10.15 -15.67 -5.87
C LYS A 1182 -10.35 -17.01 -5.17
N ALA A 1183 -11.05 -17.96 -5.80
CA ALA A 1183 -11.30 -19.28 -5.21
C ALA A 1183 -10.01 -20.07 -4.98
N ASP A 1184 -9.04 -19.99 -5.89
CA ASP A 1184 -7.74 -20.65 -5.72
C ASP A 1184 -6.90 -20.01 -4.61
N LEU A 1185 -6.84 -18.67 -4.56
CA LEU A 1185 -6.16 -17.94 -3.49
C LEU A 1185 -6.84 -18.20 -2.14
N GLU A 1186 -8.17 -18.15 -2.04
CA GLU A 1186 -8.91 -18.45 -0.81
C GLU A 1186 -8.57 -19.84 -0.26
N ARG A 1187 -8.41 -20.82 -1.15
CA ARG A 1187 -7.96 -22.17 -0.80
C ARG A 1187 -6.51 -22.19 -0.35
N LYS A 1188 -5.59 -21.53 -1.07
CA LYS A 1188 -4.16 -21.56 -0.76
C LYS A 1188 -3.81 -20.77 0.51
N TYR A 1189 -4.47 -19.64 0.75
CA TYR A 1189 -4.30 -18.84 1.97
C TYR A 1189 -4.68 -19.61 3.24
N GLN A 1190 -5.43 -20.72 3.14
CA GLN A 1190 -5.66 -21.62 4.29
C GLN A 1190 -4.36 -22.09 4.95
N ILE A 1191 -3.28 -22.28 4.18
CA ILE A 1191 -1.97 -22.74 4.66
C ILE A 1191 -1.26 -21.65 5.48
N PRO A 1192 -0.94 -20.45 4.94
CA PRO A 1192 -0.28 -19.39 5.69
C PRO A 1192 -1.13 -18.90 6.87
N VAL A 1193 -2.46 -18.83 6.72
CA VAL A 1193 -3.37 -18.49 7.83
C VAL A 1193 -3.28 -19.53 8.95
N GLN A 1194 -3.27 -20.83 8.60
CA GLN A 1194 -3.15 -21.89 9.60
C GLN A 1194 -1.80 -21.88 10.29
N ALA A 1195 -0.71 -21.70 9.54
CA ALA A 1195 0.64 -21.57 10.11
C ALA A 1195 0.75 -20.39 11.08
N TYR A 1196 0.20 -19.24 10.69
CA TYR A 1196 0.13 -18.05 11.54
C TYR A 1196 -0.66 -18.33 12.82
N THR A 1197 -1.86 -18.91 12.72
CA THR A 1197 -2.67 -19.23 13.92
C THR A 1197 -1.99 -20.26 14.83
N ALA A 1198 -1.25 -21.23 14.28
CA ALA A 1198 -0.51 -22.20 15.08
C ALA A 1198 0.65 -21.56 15.85
N GLN A 1199 1.39 -20.64 15.22
CA GLN A 1199 2.40 -19.84 15.90
C GLN A 1199 1.77 -18.95 16.97
N GLY A 1200 0.64 -18.31 16.66
CA GLY A 1200 -0.12 -17.50 17.60
C GLY A 1200 -0.65 -18.28 18.81
N GLU A 1201 -1.10 -19.52 18.62
CA GLU A 1201 -1.49 -20.45 19.69
C GLU A 1201 -0.30 -20.74 20.63
N GLU A 1202 0.88 -20.99 20.07
CA GLU A 1202 2.11 -21.20 20.86
C GLU A 1202 2.48 -19.96 21.67
N VAL A 1203 2.40 -18.77 21.08
CA VAL A 1203 2.64 -17.50 21.77
C VAL A 1203 1.68 -17.32 22.93
N LEU A 1204 0.38 -17.51 22.71
CA LEU A 1204 -0.63 -17.41 23.77
C LEU A 1204 -0.40 -18.43 24.88
N ARG A 1205 -0.11 -19.69 24.53
CA ARG A 1205 0.10 -20.76 25.50
C ARG A 1205 1.37 -20.53 26.33
N SER A 1206 2.47 -20.19 25.68
CA SER A 1206 3.76 -19.93 26.34
C SER A 1206 3.73 -18.68 27.22
N HIS A 1207 2.87 -17.70 26.90
CA HIS A 1207 2.69 -16.51 27.71
C HIS A 1207 1.71 -16.72 28.88
N TYR A 1208 0.47 -17.13 28.60
CA TYR A 1208 -0.61 -17.11 29.58
C TYR A 1208 -0.68 -18.34 30.49
N VAL A 1209 -0.25 -19.52 30.05
CA VAL A 1209 -0.30 -20.72 30.91
C VAL A 1209 0.68 -20.62 32.09
N PRO A 1210 1.96 -20.22 31.90
CA PRO A 1210 2.86 -19.97 33.03
C PRO A 1210 2.36 -18.85 33.93
N ALA A 1211 1.88 -17.74 33.36
CA ALA A 1211 1.36 -16.62 34.13
C ALA A 1211 0.17 -17.03 35.02
N PHE A 1212 -0.76 -17.84 34.50
CA PHE A 1212 -1.89 -18.34 35.29
C PHE A 1212 -1.45 -19.28 36.42
N LYS A 1213 -0.42 -20.12 36.19
CA LYS A 1213 0.15 -20.98 37.23
C LYS A 1213 0.77 -20.17 38.36
N GLU A 1214 1.50 -19.11 38.03
CA GLU A 1214 2.06 -18.19 39.02
C GLU A 1214 0.95 -17.47 39.80
N GLU A 1215 -0.12 -17.05 39.14
CA GLU A 1215 -1.27 -16.42 39.77
C GLU A 1215 -2.00 -17.37 40.75
N ILE A 1216 -2.20 -18.64 40.37
CA ILE A 1216 -2.74 -19.68 41.25
C ILE A 1216 -1.83 -19.89 42.45
N ALA A 1217 -0.52 -19.99 42.26
CA ALA A 1217 0.44 -20.17 43.35
C ALA A 1217 0.42 -18.97 44.32
N ALA A 1218 0.35 -17.74 43.78
CA ALA A 1218 0.21 -16.53 44.58
C ALA A 1218 -1.12 -16.52 45.36
N ALA A 1219 -2.22 -16.92 44.73
CA ALA A 1219 -3.52 -17.04 45.37
C ALA A 1219 -3.54 -18.09 46.49
N GLN A 1220 -2.88 -19.24 46.29
CA GLN A 1220 -2.71 -20.27 47.32
C GLN A 1220 -1.89 -19.75 48.50
N ALA A 1221 -0.75 -19.09 48.25
CA ALA A 1221 0.07 -18.50 49.30
C ALA A 1221 -0.68 -17.43 50.11
N ARG A 1222 -1.48 -16.59 49.42
CA ARG A 1222 -2.39 -15.63 50.08
C ARG A 1222 -3.44 -16.35 50.92
N ALA A 1223 -4.10 -17.38 50.38
CA ALA A 1223 -5.11 -18.14 51.11
C ALA A 1223 -4.55 -18.81 52.38
N VAL A 1224 -3.32 -19.35 52.33
CA VAL A 1224 -2.62 -19.88 53.52
C VAL A 1224 -2.46 -18.80 54.58
N THR A 1225 -2.00 -17.62 54.17
CA THR A 1225 -1.81 -16.47 55.07
C THR A 1225 -3.15 -16.03 55.68
N GLU A 1226 -4.21 -15.92 54.89
CA GLU A 1226 -5.55 -15.54 55.35
C GLU A 1226 -6.14 -16.57 56.35
N VAL A 1227 -5.93 -17.87 56.11
CA VAL A 1227 -6.37 -18.93 57.03
C VAL A 1227 -5.59 -18.90 58.34
N GLU A 1228 -4.26 -18.78 58.29
CA GLU A 1228 -3.43 -18.65 59.50
C GLU A 1228 -3.80 -17.39 60.30
N GLU A 1229 -4.05 -16.26 59.64
CA GLU A 1229 -4.52 -15.04 60.30
C GLU A 1229 -5.88 -15.26 60.98
N TYR A 1230 -6.87 -15.81 60.26
CA TYR A 1230 -8.19 -16.10 60.83
C TYR A 1230 -8.10 -16.97 62.09
N PHE A 1231 -7.34 -18.07 62.03
CA PHE A 1231 -7.16 -18.96 63.17
C PHE A 1231 -6.31 -18.35 64.29
N ALA A 1232 -5.33 -17.49 63.99
CA ALA A 1232 -4.59 -16.74 64.99
C ALA A 1232 -5.53 -15.84 65.82
N GLY A 1233 -6.49 -15.18 65.18
CA GLY A 1233 -7.55 -14.43 65.86
C GLY A 1233 -8.44 -15.33 66.71
N LEU A 1234 -8.91 -16.45 66.16
CA LEU A 1234 -9.76 -17.41 66.86
C LEU A 1234 -9.06 -18.02 68.09
N PHE A 1235 -7.79 -18.41 67.98
CA PHE A 1235 -7.01 -18.95 69.10
C PHE A 1235 -6.73 -17.91 70.17
N ALA A 1236 -6.47 -16.66 69.77
CA ALA A 1236 -6.26 -15.57 70.72
C ALA A 1236 -7.53 -15.27 71.54
N VAL A 1237 -8.72 -15.43 70.95
CA VAL A 1237 -10.01 -15.36 71.65
C VAL A 1237 -10.24 -16.58 72.55
N LEU A 1238 -10.14 -17.80 72.01
CA LEU A 1238 -10.43 -19.03 72.76
C LEU A 1238 -9.48 -19.23 73.94
N GLY A 1239 -8.21 -18.81 73.80
CA GLY A 1239 -7.19 -18.81 74.83
C GLY A 1239 -7.21 -17.61 75.80
N MET A 1240 -8.21 -16.72 75.72
CA MET A 1240 -8.31 -15.49 76.53
C MET A 1240 -7.07 -14.58 76.48
N LYS A 1241 -6.36 -14.58 75.35
CA LYS A 1241 -5.20 -13.70 75.11
C LYS A 1241 -5.65 -12.32 74.61
N ILE A 1242 -6.93 -12.14 74.27
CA ILE A 1242 -7.54 -10.87 73.86
C ILE A 1242 -8.49 -10.37 74.95
N ASN A 1243 -8.37 -9.09 75.30
CA ASN A 1243 -9.33 -8.41 76.17
C ASN A 1243 -10.65 -8.19 75.41
N ILE A 1244 -11.73 -8.86 75.84
CA ILE A 1244 -13.05 -8.79 75.21
C ILE A 1244 -13.61 -7.37 75.26
N GLU A 1245 -13.51 -6.67 76.39
CA GLU A 1245 -13.99 -5.28 76.50
C GLU A 1245 -13.25 -4.38 75.51
N GLY A 1246 -11.93 -4.53 75.40
CA GLY A 1246 -11.11 -3.80 74.43
C GLY A 1246 -11.46 -4.11 72.96
N LEU A 1247 -11.84 -5.37 72.64
CA LEU A 1247 -12.28 -5.75 71.30
C LEU A 1247 -13.65 -5.16 70.96
N MET A 1248 -14.58 -5.15 71.93
CA MET A 1248 -15.90 -4.52 71.77
C MET A 1248 -15.79 -3.01 71.59
N ASP A 1249 -14.90 -2.35 72.32
CA ASP A 1249 -14.65 -0.91 72.17
C ASP A 1249 -14.11 -0.58 70.77
N ARG A 1250 -13.11 -1.33 70.29
CA ARG A 1250 -12.56 -1.16 68.93
C ARG A 1250 -13.59 -1.46 67.84
N ARG A 1251 -14.42 -2.51 67.99
CA ARG A 1251 -15.52 -2.82 67.07
C ARG A 1251 -16.51 -1.68 67.01
N ASN A 1252 -16.92 -1.16 68.17
CA ASN A 1252 -17.85 -0.04 68.24
C ASN A 1252 -17.26 1.23 67.66
N GLN A 1253 -15.95 1.45 67.79
CA GLN A 1253 -15.23 2.55 67.16
C GLN A 1253 -15.28 2.45 65.63
N VAL A 1254 -14.93 1.30 65.03
CA VAL A 1254 -15.01 1.08 63.57
C VAL A 1254 -16.45 1.20 63.08
N ASN A 1255 -17.42 0.61 63.78
CA ASN A 1255 -18.84 0.69 63.39
C ASN A 1255 -19.40 2.11 63.50
N SER A 1256 -18.95 2.90 64.48
CA SER A 1256 -19.33 4.30 64.61
C SER A 1256 -18.77 5.13 63.45
N MET A 1257 -17.53 4.87 63.04
CA MET A 1257 -16.93 5.53 61.87
C MET A 1257 -17.68 5.17 60.58
N LEU A 1258 -17.99 3.89 60.37
CA LEU A 1258 -18.80 3.41 59.23
C LEU A 1258 -20.18 4.08 59.20
N MET A 1259 -20.92 4.04 60.32
CA MET A 1259 -22.25 4.63 60.45
C MET A 1259 -22.24 6.14 60.23
N LEU A 1260 -21.19 6.85 60.66
CA LEU A 1260 -21.06 8.29 60.46
C LEU A 1260 -20.90 8.61 58.97
N VAL A 1261 -20.06 7.87 58.26
CA VAL A 1261 -19.86 8.02 56.81
C VAL A 1261 -21.10 7.59 56.02
N GLU A 1262 -21.72 6.44 56.35
CA GLU A 1262 -22.96 5.97 55.70
C GLU A 1262 -24.14 6.91 55.93
N LYS A 1263 -24.29 7.47 57.14
CA LYS A 1263 -25.35 8.44 57.44
C LYS A 1263 -25.13 9.75 56.69
N GLU A 1264 -23.89 10.23 56.58
CA GLU A 1264 -23.59 11.43 55.80
C GLU A 1264 -23.81 11.24 54.29
N ILE A 1265 -23.63 10.02 53.77
CA ILE A 1265 -23.92 9.67 52.37
C ILE A 1265 -25.44 9.54 52.16
N ASN A 1266 -26.13 8.75 52.99
CA ASN A 1266 -27.59 8.54 52.89
C ASN A 1266 -28.43 9.80 53.17
N VAL A 1267 -27.98 10.72 54.03
CA VAL A 1267 -28.66 12.01 54.29
C VAL A 1267 -28.54 12.98 53.12
N LYS A 1268 -27.59 12.76 52.19
CA LYS A 1268 -27.44 13.54 50.95
C LYS A 1268 -27.97 12.81 49.71
N GLU A 1269 -28.35 11.53 49.83
CA GLU A 1269 -29.05 10.75 48.80
C GLU A 1269 -30.58 10.90 48.87
N LYS A 1270 -31.14 11.24 50.04
CA LYS A 1270 -32.51 11.74 50.21
C LYS A 1270 -32.56 13.25 50.06
#